data_AF-C6E632-F1
#
_entry.id   AF-C6E632-F1
#
_cell.length_a   1.000
_cell.length_b   1.000
_cell.length_c   1.000
_cell.angle_alpha   90.00
_cell.angle_beta   90.00
_cell.angle_gamma   90.00
#
_symmetry.space_group_name_H-M   'P 1'
#
loop_
_entity.id
_entity.type
_entity.pdbx_description
1 polymer ?
#
loop_
_entity_poly.entity_id
_entity_poly.type
_entity_poly.pdbx_seq_one_letter_code
_entity_poly.pdbx_strand_id
1 'polypeptide(L)'
;MRGYRRLGWYRPRVIALLMTLGISLLLGTTAQATPQYDLRCEDCHRMPPLDSANGDRVPETGAFKGNHASHADAAAKSCVKCHGAGVLVYDASHRTKSILLQAGINGSATGSYSRPFLNQTSVPPNPLGTCSNVNCHFERTSPAWGSAPMSSPTDCNSCHGAQPSAGHPVTGSKHAAYYGTGTSSCIKCHTDHSAEAKPFAHATSVTHRAISVLFNQAPNNGGSYSGPTDDFLPSRTNTFGTCSGIYCHSDGTTKTGPFTVTTAPTWGGGTLGCGDCHGGPATLATGKHQAHVNNTGTLGTSHGCVDCHAKTASSDSAIAVTANHVNAFVEYSGAKAGKNYSGGTCSATYCHSSGKKGQAGMVATVEPAAPSWSGAAMGCNGCHGAKPMGTAGVAFNSVAGEPNYASSGLAAANSHQKHVGAAGAASCATCHSKTTVNGTTLIALNQHLNGLANYSSANGTFGRAANKSCSNNNCHSSNGKVPAVADAQWGTTLNCNGCHGGPVSLATNRMSTGAHAKHTNQASVIGDNLACAECHANTVSGDTALGTPGNHMNNFVDYSGAKAGKRSTVVGGTCSATYCHSSGKKGAVAATVEPAAPSWSGGLMGCNGCHGAKPSGAAGIEFDSTAGEPNYVSGLPGSDTANSHKKHVGSGGAATCSKCHSKTTANGTSIVAGSQHLDRFANYTSANGGFGKLAGKTCSNISCHSGNGRVAGVADAQWGATLNCNGCHGGPAALTTNILATGKHGAHINAPAEGGNYGCVECHAKTVSSDTQIADTLVHADTFVNYSGVKAGKSTTYAGGVCSATYCHSSGKKGQPGMAATVEPASPSWSGGALGCNGCHGARLMGTAGVAFTSVAGEPNYTSGSAGSPSANSHAKHVKSDGAVTCVLCHSATVDATGTAIVGNHTNKVADVQNGGGASFGYPGNKTCSNVSCHSGAGYTAANIVWGATADCKSCHGTLSAGHTRHVGTNAVWGSLPFYNFTANRSSGSDTDGVTKANYFFGCANCHPVTLASHINGSVEVEMNTSAGAGTLRKKNSAAGIIGSTGTGTVSCSNVYCHENVTTPQWNQTFTAAGRCSGCHENAPSTDSHAAHKVGIHYNNIFSGTSGLLPAAGAVGVNAGHGDPAQSTTIGCNICHYNTVKLPRNKYNSSCSTVACHGNTTGSNADSIGAARIGDLSFHVNGRNDVAFQPSAYMKSKAQVTDAAFVSYTGGLGGWNKTRTYKAGASSYDTSKNYLTITSYNNGSCSNISCHNGVTVHWVNDFGGAQDCTMCHTNL
;
A
#
# COMPACT_ATOMS: atom_id res chain seq x y z
N MET A 1 -88.43 -17.11 16.75
CA MET A 1 -89.36 -16.59 17.77
C MET A 1 -89.73 -15.16 17.41
N ARG A 2 -91.03 -14.84 17.50
CA ARG A 2 -91.68 -13.52 17.79
C ARG A 2 -90.92 -12.26 17.37
N GLY A 3 -91.45 -11.29 16.61
CA GLY A 3 -92.81 -10.75 16.50
C GLY A 3 -92.63 -9.23 16.23
N TYR A 4 -93.17 -8.69 15.15
CA TYR A 4 -94.37 -7.83 15.09
C TYR A 4 -94.28 -6.39 15.67
N ARG A 5 -94.77 -5.44 14.84
CA ARG A 5 -95.65 -4.27 15.17
C ARG A 5 -94.95 -3.04 15.78
N ARG A 6 -95.32 -1.77 15.52
CA ARG A 6 -96.51 -1.06 14.97
C ARG A 6 -96.02 0.36 14.55
N LEU A 7 -96.50 1.04 13.49
CA LEU A 7 -97.85 1.60 13.21
C LEU A 7 -98.31 2.68 14.21
N GLY A 8 -98.49 3.92 13.73
CA GLY A 8 -99.26 4.96 14.42
C GLY A 8 -98.93 6.37 13.90
N TRP A 9 -99.67 6.95 12.95
CA TRP A 9 -100.99 7.61 13.12
C TRP A 9 -100.84 9.02 13.74
N TYR A 10 -101.55 10.08 13.36
CA TYR A 10 -102.72 10.31 12.50
C TYR A 10 -102.86 11.84 12.26
N ARG A 11 -103.45 12.21 11.12
CA ARG A 11 -104.57 13.19 10.88
C ARG A 11 -104.81 14.27 11.95
N PRO A 12 -105.14 15.56 11.59
CA PRO A 12 -106.30 15.90 10.74
C PRO A 12 -106.30 17.32 10.10
N ARG A 13 -106.24 17.50 8.76
CA ARG A 13 -106.49 18.82 8.11
C ARG A 13 -107.12 18.70 6.72
N VAL A 14 -108.27 18.04 6.63
CA VAL A 14 -108.96 17.79 5.33
C VAL A 14 -110.14 18.74 5.06
N ILE A 15 -110.59 19.54 6.03
CA ILE A 15 -111.81 20.37 5.83
C ILE A 15 -111.52 21.89 5.90
N ALA A 16 -110.33 22.31 6.32
CA ALA A 16 -109.96 23.72 6.43
C ALA A 16 -109.57 24.41 5.11
N LEU A 17 -109.34 23.69 4.01
CA LEU A 17 -108.78 24.30 2.80
C LEU A 17 -109.43 23.80 1.51
N LEU A 18 -110.73 23.49 1.60
CA LEU A 18 -111.63 23.71 0.48
C LEU A 18 -111.68 25.21 0.09
N MET A 19 -111.14 26.12 0.92
CA MET A 19 -110.73 27.47 0.51
C MET A 19 -109.43 27.54 -0.33
N THR A 20 -108.55 26.53 -0.32
CA THR A 20 -107.50 26.45 -1.36
C THR A 20 -108.02 25.89 -2.67
N LEU A 21 -109.17 25.21 -2.71
CA LEU A 21 -109.70 24.64 -3.95
C LEU A 21 -110.10 25.72 -4.97
N GLY A 22 -110.40 26.95 -4.53
CA GLY A 22 -110.56 28.13 -5.39
C GLY A 22 -109.24 28.79 -5.84
N ILE A 23 -108.13 28.52 -5.13
CA ILE A 23 -106.76 28.93 -5.49
C ILE A 23 -106.06 27.84 -6.34
N SER A 24 -106.51 26.59 -6.28
CA SER A 24 -105.97 25.45 -7.06
C SER A 24 -106.49 25.37 -8.50
N LEU A 25 -107.51 26.14 -8.87
CA LEU A 25 -108.04 26.25 -10.23
C LEU A 25 -107.18 27.12 -11.18
N LEU A 26 -106.09 27.73 -10.70
CA LEU A 26 -105.05 28.39 -11.51
C LEU A 26 -103.78 27.55 -11.69
N LEU A 27 -103.72 26.35 -11.09
CA LEU A 27 -102.56 25.45 -11.12
C LEU A 27 -102.99 23.96 -11.12
N GLY A 28 -104.00 23.65 -11.94
CA GLY A 28 -104.44 22.29 -12.23
C GLY A 28 -104.16 21.94 -13.69
N THR A 29 -102.91 22.08 -14.13
CA THR A 29 -102.45 21.52 -15.41
C THR A 29 -102.69 20.02 -15.41
N THR A 30 -103.43 19.55 -16.41
CA THR A 30 -103.42 18.19 -16.97
C THR A 30 -103.24 17.05 -15.97
N ALA A 31 -104.33 16.34 -15.70
CA ALA A 31 -104.24 14.94 -15.29
C ALA A 31 -103.39 14.18 -16.34
N GLN A 32 -102.11 13.98 -16.04
CA GLN A 32 -101.26 12.98 -16.68
C GLN A 32 -100.99 11.90 -15.65
N ALA A 33 -101.22 10.67 -16.07
CA ALA A 33 -101.04 9.46 -15.29
C ALA A 33 -99.75 9.49 -14.44
N THR A 34 -99.87 9.12 -13.16
CA THR A 34 -98.72 8.79 -12.31
C THR A 34 -97.78 7.84 -13.06
N PRO A 35 -96.48 8.18 -13.26
CA PRO A 35 -95.56 7.23 -13.81
C PRO A 35 -95.35 6.12 -12.78
N GLN A 36 -95.82 4.95 -13.15
CA GLN A 36 -95.46 3.68 -12.56
C GLN A 36 -93.91 3.57 -12.61
N TYR A 37 -93.29 3.35 -11.45
CA TYR A 37 -91.85 3.16 -11.18
C TYR A 37 -90.97 4.42 -11.04
N ASP A 38 -90.67 4.80 -9.79
CA ASP A 38 -89.47 5.56 -9.41
C ASP A 38 -88.25 4.64 -9.60
N LEU A 39 -87.80 4.52 -10.85
CA LEU A 39 -86.67 3.68 -11.24
C LEU A 39 -85.38 4.26 -10.66
N ARG A 40 -84.87 3.61 -9.61
CA ARG A 40 -83.55 3.88 -9.04
C ARG A 40 -82.49 3.18 -9.88
N CYS A 41 -81.23 3.62 -9.77
CA CYS A 41 -80.11 2.95 -10.45
C CYS A 41 -80.11 1.43 -10.17
N GLU A 42 -80.40 1.05 -8.91
CA GLU A 42 -80.49 -0.32 -8.39
C GLU A 42 -81.55 -1.19 -9.09
N ASP A 43 -82.59 -0.59 -9.67
CA ASP A 43 -83.70 -1.30 -10.32
C ASP A 43 -83.31 -1.82 -11.72
N CYS A 44 -82.23 -1.29 -12.30
CA CYS A 44 -81.71 -1.74 -13.60
C CYS A 44 -80.34 -2.42 -13.47
N HIS A 45 -79.51 -1.97 -12.53
CA HIS A 45 -78.17 -2.46 -12.31
C HIS A 45 -77.83 -2.37 -10.82
N ARG A 46 -77.11 -3.34 -10.26
CA ARG A 46 -76.59 -3.18 -8.88
C ARG A 46 -75.69 -1.95 -8.78
N MET A 47 -75.46 -1.45 -7.56
CA MET A 47 -74.55 -0.34 -7.29
C MET A 47 -73.33 -0.87 -6.51
N PRO A 48 -72.12 -0.85 -7.09
CA PRO A 48 -71.82 -0.56 -8.51
C PRO A 48 -72.35 -1.69 -9.44
N PRO A 49 -72.49 -1.44 -10.75
CA PRO A 49 -72.92 -2.48 -11.69
C PRO A 49 -72.04 -3.72 -11.59
N LEU A 50 -72.64 -4.90 -11.75
CA LEU A 50 -71.88 -6.14 -11.75
C LEU A 50 -71.05 -6.24 -13.03
N ASP A 51 -69.85 -6.80 -12.89
CA ASP A 51 -68.97 -7.00 -14.04
C ASP A 51 -69.26 -8.37 -14.66
N SER A 52 -69.61 -8.39 -15.96
CA SER A 52 -69.91 -9.62 -16.68
C SER A 52 -68.63 -10.37 -17.05
N ALA A 53 -68.49 -11.60 -16.55
CA ALA A 53 -67.32 -12.45 -16.79
C ALA A 53 -67.12 -12.80 -18.28
N ASN A 54 -68.21 -12.90 -19.05
CA ASN A 54 -68.18 -13.28 -20.47
C ASN A 54 -68.28 -12.07 -21.40
N GLY A 55 -68.45 -10.86 -20.84
CA GLY A 55 -68.60 -9.61 -21.59
C GLY A 55 -70.01 -9.35 -22.13
N ASP A 56 -70.91 -10.32 -22.03
CA ASP A 56 -72.32 -10.17 -22.38
C ASP A 56 -73.06 -9.32 -21.36
N ARG A 57 -74.02 -8.53 -21.81
CA ARG A 57 -74.97 -7.89 -20.89
C ARG A 57 -75.88 -8.98 -20.33
N VAL A 58 -75.85 -9.19 -19.02
CA VAL A 58 -76.70 -10.14 -18.29
C VAL A 58 -77.91 -9.35 -17.76
N PRO A 59 -79.08 -9.42 -18.42
CA PRO A 59 -80.22 -8.59 -18.06
C PRO A 59 -80.75 -8.87 -16.65
N GLU A 60 -80.57 -10.09 -16.15
CA GLU A 60 -81.09 -10.55 -14.85
C GLU A 60 -80.33 -9.96 -13.67
N THR A 61 -79.06 -9.61 -13.87
CA THR A 61 -78.19 -9.07 -12.81
C THR A 61 -77.76 -7.64 -13.09
N GLY A 62 -78.09 -7.14 -14.28
CA GLY A 62 -77.57 -5.90 -14.82
C GLY A 62 -76.05 -5.96 -15.07
N ALA A 63 -75.42 -7.14 -15.09
CA ALA A 63 -73.98 -7.21 -15.28
C ALA A 63 -73.61 -6.87 -16.74
N PHE A 64 -72.54 -6.12 -16.97
CA PHE A 64 -71.99 -5.89 -18.32
C PHE A 64 -70.47 -5.83 -18.28
N LYS A 65 -69.81 -5.94 -19.45
CA LYS A 65 -68.35 -5.92 -19.50
C LYS A 65 -67.82 -4.61 -18.91
N GLY A 66 -66.99 -4.71 -17.88
CA GLY A 66 -66.51 -3.56 -17.13
C GLY A 66 -65.71 -4.01 -15.93
N ASN A 67 -65.19 -3.03 -15.18
CA ASN A 67 -64.49 -3.24 -13.91
C ASN A 67 -65.07 -2.30 -12.84
N HIS A 68 -66.40 -2.16 -12.80
CA HIS A 68 -67.08 -1.24 -11.88
C HIS A 68 -66.90 -1.68 -10.43
N ALA A 69 -66.94 -3.00 -10.18
CA ALA A 69 -66.74 -3.57 -8.85
C ALA A 69 -65.33 -3.30 -8.30
N SER A 70 -64.35 -3.01 -9.16
CA SER A 70 -62.99 -2.67 -8.75
C SER A 70 -62.72 -1.17 -8.55
N HIS A 71 -63.63 -0.28 -8.98
CA HIS A 71 -63.40 1.18 -8.96
C HIS A 71 -64.47 1.99 -8.20
N ALA A 72 -65.69 1.45 -8.07
CA ALA A 72 -66.82 2.10 -7.42
C ALA A 72 -67.28 1.30 -6.20
N ASP A 73 -67.88 1.99 -5.24
CA ASP A 73 -68.53 1.40 -4.07
C ASP A 73 -70.05 1.50 -4.23
N ALA A 74 -70.81 1.02 -3.24
CA ALA A 74 -72.28 1.03 -3.32
C ALA A 74 -72.90 2.44 -3.33
N ALA A 75 -72.13 3.51 -3.09
CA ALA A 75 -72.63 4.87 -3.13
C ALA A 75 -72.51 5.47 -4.55
N ALA A 76 -73.59 6.10 -5.03
CA ALA A 76 -73.60 6.83 -6.30
C ALA A 76 -72.51 7.91 -6.40
N LYS A 77 -72.03 8.43 -5.26
CA LYS A 77 -70.90 9.37 -5.18
C LYS A 77 -69.58 8.80 -5.69
N SER A 78 -69.38 7.49 -5.63
CA SER A 78 -68.18 6.85 -6.19
C SER A 78 -68.15 6.91 -7.72
N CYS A 79 -69.32 6.93 -8.38
CA CYS A 79 -69.48 7.01 -9.83
C CYS A 79 -69.15 8.40 -10.41
N VAL A 80 -69.23 9.46 -9.59
CA VAL A 80 -68.95 10.85 -9.98
C VAL A 80 -67.53 11.02 -10.53
N LYS A 81 -66.59 10.18 -10.07
CA LYS A 81 -65.18 10.18 -10.53
C LYS A 81 -65.04 9.85 -12.02
N CYS A 82 -65.99 9.15 -12.61
CA CYS A 82 -65.94 8.72 -14.01
C CYS A 82 -67.01 9.42 -14.86
N HIS A 83 -68.20 9.66 -14.30
CA HIS A 83 -69.35 10.17 -15.05
C HIS A 83 -69.69 11.64 -14.74
N GLY A 84 -68.97 12.30 -13.81
CA GLY A 84 -69.28 13.65 -13.36
C GLY A 84 -70.44 13.72 -12.36
N ALA A 85 -70.76 14.91 -11.85
CA ALA A 85 -71.76 15.08 -10.78
C ALA A 85 -73.20 14.69 -11.20
N GLY A 86 -73.45 14.57 -12.51
CA GLY A 86 -74.76 14.21 -13.07
C GLY A 86 -75.28 12.86 -12.58
N VAL A 87 -74.42 11.90 -12.22
CA VAL A 87 -74.86 10.58 -11.72
C VAL A 87 -75.37 10.57 -10.27
N LEU A 88 -75.26 11.69 -9.55
CA LEU A 88 -75.89 11.86 -8.24
C LEU A 88 -77.40 12.11 -8.34
N VAL A 89 -77.89 12.39 -9.54
CA VAL A 89 -79.29 12.67 -9.83
C VAL A 89 -79.73 11.71 -10.93
N TYR A 90 -80.71 10.85 -10.65
CA TYR A 90 -81.28 10.00 -11.69
C TYR A 90 -82.17 10.85 -12.61
N ASP A 91 -81.79 10.96 -13.88
CA ASP A 91 -82.65 11.52 -14.92
C ASP A 91 -82.99 10.45 -15.98
N ALA A 92 -84.15 10.58 -16.62
CA ALA A 92 -84.57 9.63 -17.65
C ALA A 92 -83.64 9.62 -18.89
N SER A 93 -82.80 10.66 -19.05
CA SER A 93 -81.75 10.78 -20.07
C SER A 93 -80.55 9.87 -19.83
N HIS A 94 -80.45 9.20 -18.69
CA HIS A 94 -79.47 8.13 -18.46
C HIS A 94 -79.72 6.89 -19.35
N ARG A 95 -80.89 6.75 -20.00
CA ARG A 95 -81.26 5.61 -20.88
C ARG A 95 -80.88 5.79 -22.36
N THR A 96 -79.89 6.60 -22.69
CA THR A 96 -79.54 6.97 -24.09
C THR A 96 -78.74 5.91 -24.85
N LYS A 97 -78.72 4.65 -24.37
CA LYS A 97 -77.83 3.57 -24.85
C LYS A 97 -76.34 3.94 -24.85
N SER A 98 -75.97 5.07 -24.26
CA SER A 98 -74.60 5.58 -24.21
C SER A 98 -74.24 5.96 -22.78
N ILE A 99 -73.11 5.44 -22.31
CA ILE A 99 -72.54 5.78 -21.01
C ILE A 99 -71.50 6.87 -21.26
N LEU A 100 -71.78 8.08 -20.79
CA LEU A 100 -70.91 9.24 -20.93
C LEU A 100 -69.83 9.24 -19.85
N LEU A 101 -68.60 9.61 -20.20
CA LEU A 101 -67.49 9.78 -19.27
C LEU A 101 -67.02 11.24 -19.31
N GLN A 102 -66.61 11.78 -18.16
CA GLN A 102 -66.14 13.16 -18.09
C GLN A 102 -64.72 13.32 -18.68
N ALA A 103 -64.43 14.52 -19.22
CA ALA A 103 -63.15 14.83 -19.86
C ALA A 103 -61.95 14.90 -18.90
N GLY A 104 -62.19 15.08 -17.59
CA GLY A 104 -61.20 15.07 -16.52
C GLY A 104 -61.53 14.01 -15.47
N ILE A 105 -61.04 12.78 -15.68
CA ILE A 105 -61.37 11.65 -14.82
C ILE A 105 -60.80 11.89 -13.41
N ASN A 106 -61.67 11.76 -12.38
CA ASN A 106 -61.35 11.97 -10.98
C ASN A 106 -60.72 13.34 -10.65
N GLY A 107 -61.10 14.39 -11.40
CA GLY A 107 -60.59 15.75 -11.20
C GLY A 107 -59.17 16.00 -11.77
N SER A 108 -58.59 15.04 -12.50
CA SER A 108 -57.33 15.22 -13.20
C SER A 108 -57.51 16.09 -14.44
N ALA A 109 -56.74 17.19 -14.55
CA ALA A 109 -56.74 18.06 -15.73
C ALA A 109 -56.10 17.41 -16.97
N THR A 110 -55.29 16.37 -16.77
CA THR A 110 -54.54 15.66 -17.83
C THR A 110 -55.07 14.26 -18.11
N GLY A 111 -55.99 13.77 -17.28
CA GLY A 111 -56.54 12.43 -17.37
C GLY A 111 -57.79 12.36 -18.23
N SER A 112 -57.67 11.86 -19.45
CA SER A 112 -58.79 11.74 -20.40
C SER A 112 -59.11 10.28 -20.71
N TYR A 113 -60.40 9.93 -20.75
CA TYR A 113 -60.77 8.63 -21.32
C TYR A 113 -60.57 8.66 -22.83
N SER A 114 -60.02 7.59 -23.39
CA SER A 114 -59.71 7.45 -24.82
C SER A 114 -60.96 7.42 -25.68
N ARG A 115 -62.15 7.46 -25.06
CA ARG A 115 -63.43 7.56 -25.72
C ARG A 115 -64.28 8.61 -25.00
N PRO A 116 -65.13 9.36 -25.70
CA PRO A 116 -66.06 10.29 -25.04
C PRO A 116 -67.31 9.58 -24.48
N PHE A 117 -67.67 8.40 -25.01
CA PHE A 117 -68.82 7.61 -24.57
C PHE A 117 -68.67 6.11 -24.91
N LEU A 118 -69.41 5.24 -24.21
CA LEU A 118 -69.53 3.80 -24.49
C LEU A 118 -70.95 3.46 -24.94
N ASN A 119 -71.09 2.75 -26.05
CA ASN A 119 -72.40 2.29 -26.54
C ASN A 119 -72.77 0.95 -25.89
N GLN A 120 -73.93 0.87 -25.26
CA GLN A 120 -74.47 -0.33 -24.59
C GLN A 120 -75.20 -1.23 -25.61
N THR A 121 -74.52 -1.61 -26.69
CA THR A 121 -74.99 -2.66 -27.61
C THR A 121 -74.62 -4.05 -27.09
N SER A 122 -75.26 -5.11 -27.60
CA SER A 122 -74.97 -6.51 -27.25
C SER A 122 -73.52 -6.95 -27.53
N VAL A 123 -72.73 -6.12 -28.23
CA VAL A 123 -71.29 -6.29 -28.42
C VAL A 123 -70.60 -5.01 -27.95
N PRO A 124 -70.05 -4.97 -26.73
CA PRO A 124 -69.28 -3.82 -26.25
C PRO A 124 -67.98 -3.61 -27.06
N PRO A 125 -67.48 -2.37 -27.18
CA PRO A 125 -66.19 -2.07 -27.80
C PRO A 125 -65.05 -2.88 -27.15
N ASN A 126 -64.15 -3.42 -27.98
CA ASN A 126 -63.19 -4.42 -27.57
C ASN A 126 -61.77 -4.01 -28.04
N PRO A 127 -61.00 -3.12 -27.35
CA PRO A 127 -61.06 -2.68 -25.97
C PRO A 127 -62.15 -1.66 -25.65
N LEU A 128 -62.70 -1.67 -24.43
CA LEU A 128 -63.69 -0.66 -24.03
C LEU A 128 -63.08 0.74 -24.03
N GLY A 129 -61.76 0.87 -23.84
CA GLY A 129 -61.02 2.15 -23.86
C GLY A 129 -60.16 2.32 -22.63
N THR A 130 -59.39 3.39 -22.55
CA THR A 130 -58.35 3.62 -21.53
C THR A 130 -58.39 5.04 -21.03
N CYS A 131 -58.10 5.26 -19.76
CA CYS A 131 -57.82 6.59 -19.28
C CYS A 131 -56.34 6.92 -19.53
N SER A 132 -56.01 7.98 -20.27
CA SER A 132 -54.66 8.55 -20.29
C SER A 132 -54.34 9.10 -18.90
N ASN A 133 -53.10 8.98 -18.43
CA ASN A 133 -52.64 9.66 -17.22
C ASN A 133 -53.56 9.50 -16.00
N VAL A 134 -54.13 8.31 -15.77
CA VAL A 134 -54.97 8.00 -14.58
C VAL A 134 -54.44 6.79 -13.83
N ASN A 135 -53.53 6.03 -14.44
CA ASN A 135 -52.87 4.92 -13.80
C ASN A 135 -51.49 5.34 -13.30
N CYS A 136 -51.05 4.76 -12.19
CA CYS A 136 -49.67 4.86 -11.70
C CYS A 136 -49.21 6.31 -11.53
N HIS A 137 -49.79 6.97 -10.54
CA HIS A 137 -49.61 8.37 -10.23
C HIS A 137 -50.00 9.38 -11.33
N PHE A 138 -51.02 9.09 -12.13
CA PHE A 138 -51.49 9.95 -13.23
C PHE A 138 -50.43 10.20 -14.32
N GLU A 139 -49.47 9.29 -14.51
CA GLU A 139 -48.48 9.40 -15.58
C GLU A 139 -48.63 8.31 -16.63
N ARG A 140 -49.52 7.35 -16.37
CA ARG A 140 -49.71 6.21 -17.23
C ARG A 140 -51.13 6.11 -17.73
N THR A 141 -51.26 5.73 -19.01
CA THR A 141 -52.51 5.20 -19.56
C THR A 141 -52.96 4.02 -18.70
N SER A 142 -54.27 3.83 -18.45
CA SER A 142 -54.91 2.76 -17.64
C SER A 142 -55.29 1.52 -18.43
N PRO A 143 -55.33 0.30 -17.84
CA PRO A 143 -55.70 -0.92 -18.55
C PRO A 143 -57.00 -0.67 -19.29
N ALA A 144 -57.16 -1.34 -20.42
CA ALA A 144 -58.43 -1.28 -21.10
C ALA A 144 -59.53 -1.61 -20.08
N TRP A 145 -60.58 -0.80 -20.06
CA TRP A 145 -61.64 -0.98 -19.08
C TRP A 145 -62.33 -2.32 -19.31
N GLY A 146 -62.68 -3.10 -18.29
CA GLY A 146 -63.18 -4.49 -18.46
C GLY A 146 -62.09 -5.54 -18.63
N SER A 147 -60.86 -5.13 -18.31
CA SER A 147 -59.69 -5.99 -18.10
C SER A 147 -59.76 -6.85 -16.87
N ALA A 148 -59.07 -7.98 -16.87
CA ALA A 148 -58.70 -8.62 -15.61
C ALA A 148 -58.08 -7.55 -14.68
N PRO A 149 -58.55 -7.40 -13.42
CA PRO A 149 -57.97 -6.46 -12.47
C PRO A 149 -56.47 -6.74 -12.32
N MET A 150 -55.68 -5.68 -12.21
CA MET A 150 -54.25 -5.83 -11.90
C MET A 150 -54.11 -6.60 -10.59
N SER A 151 -53.30 -7.64 -10.62
CA SER A 151 -53.05 -8.58 -9.54
C SER A 151 -51.66 -8.36 -8.96
N SER A 152 -51.56 -8.34 -7.63
CA SER A 152 -50.26 -8.30 -6.95
C SER A 152 -49.74 -9.72 -6.74
N PRO A 153 -48.44 -9.99 -6.92
CA PRO A 153 -47.37 -9.07 -7.30
C PRO A 153 -47.16 -8.91 -8.82
N THR A 154 -47.85 -9.70 -9.65
CA THR A 154 -47.59 -9.90 -11.08
C THR A 154 -47.65 -8.61 -11.91
N ASP A 155 -48.63 -7.75 -11.65
CA ASP A 155 -48.93 -6.58 -12.47
C ASP A 155 -48.37 -5.26 -11.92
N CYS A 156 -47.61 -5.29 -10.81
CA CYS A 156 -47.06 -4.09 -10.16
C CYS A 156 -46.19 -3.24 -11.10
N ASN A 157 -45.50 -3.88 -12.04
CA ASN A 157 -44.63 -3.22 -13.02
C ASN A 157 -45.39 -2.47 -14.13
N SER A 158 -46.70 -2.71 -14.27
CA SER A 158 -47.59 -1.84 -15.06
C SER A 158 -47.51 -0.39 -14.57
N CYS A 159 -47.21 -0.20 -13.28
CA CYS A 159 -46.96 1.07 -12.63
C CYS A 159 -45.50 1.38 -12.34
N HIS A 160 -44.81 0.46 -11.69
CA HIS A 160 -43.42 0.67 -11.31
C HIS A 160 -42.50 0.30 -12.47
N GLY A 161 -41.93 1.33 -13.08
CA GLY A 161 -40.85 1.16 -14.02
C GLY A 161 -39.57 0.64 -13.35
N ALA A 162 -38.69 0.07 -14.15
CA ALA A 162 -37.27 0.34 -14.05
C ALA A 162 -37.05 1.81 -13.65
N GLN A 163 -36.48 2.07 -12.47
CA GLN A 163 -35.90 3.34 -11.98
C GLN A 163 -36.27 4.64 -12.74
N PRO A 164 -36.82 5.68 -12.09
CA PRO A 164 -36.89 7.03 -12.66
C PRO A 164 -35.52 7.43 -13.20
N SER A 165 -35.50 7.93 -14.43
CA SER A 165 -34.29 8.34 -15.16
C SER A 165 -33.49 9.44 -14.45
N ALA A 166 -34.12 10.13 -13.51
CA ALA A 166 -33.47 11.01 -12.54
C ALA A 166 -33.49 10.34 -11.16
N GLY A 167 -32.40 9.66 -10.81
CA GLY A 167 -31.93 9.57 -9.42
C GLY A 167 -32.33 8.39 -8.51
N HIS A 168 -33.34 7.55 -8.79
CA HIS A 168 -33.87 6.64 -7.72
C HIS A 168 -34.47 5.27 -8.14
N PRO A 169 -33.79 4.11 -8.05
CA PRO A 169 -32.37 3.83 -8.02
C PRO A 169 -31.88 3.47 -9.42
N VAL A 170 -31.03 4.30 -10.07
CA VAL A 170 -30.60 4.07 -11.46
C VAL A 170 -29.50 3.00 -11.60
N THR A 171 -29.35 2.32 -12.74
CA THR A 171 -28.27 1.36 -13.01
C THR A 171 -26.93 2.07 -12.85
N GLY A 172 -26.06 1.58 -11.97
CA GLY A 172 -24.81 2.24 -11.60
C GLY A 172 -24.91 3.13 -10.35
N SER A 173 -26.11 3.40 -9.85
CA SER A 173 -26.29 3.93 -8.49
C SER A 173 -25.90 2.88 -7.44
N LYS A 174 -25.56 3.34 -6.24
CA LYS A 174 -25.24 2.41 -5.14
C LYS A 174 -26.45 1.57 -4.76
N HIS A 175 -27.63 2.16 -4.62
CA HIS A 175 -28.86 1.43 -4.32
C HIS A 175 -29.09 0.26 -5.30
N ALA A 176 -28.90 0.51 -6.60
CA ALA A 176 -28.96 -0.51 -7.64
C ALA A 176 -27.96 -1.66 -7.45
N ALA A 177 -26.75 -1.37 -6.98
CA ALA A 177 -25.72 -2.36 -6.73
C ALA A 177 -26.00 -3.24 -5.50
N TYR A 178 -26.74 -2.72 -4.50
CA TYR A 178 -27.00 -3.43 -3.24
C TYR A 178 -28.30 -4.22 -3.25
N TYR A 179 -29.40 -3.60 -3.68
CA TYR A 179 -30.73 -4.20 -3.60
C TYR A 179 -31.24 -4.66 -4.97
N GLY A 180 -30.45 -4.43 -6.02
CA GLY A 180 -30.95 -4.49 -7.38
C GLY A 180 -31.87 -3.32 -7.64
N THR A 181 -32.57 -3.41 -8.76
CA THR A 181 -33.34 -2.29 -9.29
C THR A 181 -34.75 -2.69 -9.73
N GLY A 182 -35.16 -3.92 -9.39
CA GLY A 182 -36.53 -4.38 -9.50
C GLY A 182 -37.40 -3.87 -8.36
N THR A 183 -38.71 -4.07 -8.44
CA THR A 183 -39.70 -3.63 -7.45
C THR A 183 -39.47 -4.18 -6.03
N SER A 184 -38.80 -5.33 -5.90
CA SER A 184 -38.36 -5.91 -4.63
C SER A 184 -37.25 -5.12 -3.91
N SER A 185 -36.56 -4.21 -4.62
CA SER A 185 -35.62 -3.27 -4.00
C SER A 185 -36.33 -2.05 -3.41
N CYS A 186 -37.44 -1.64 -4.01
CA CYS A 186 -38.23 -0.48 -3.59
C CYS A 186 -38.88 -0.69 -2.22
N ILE A 187 -39.38 -1.89 -1.93
CA ILE A 187 -39.98 -2.25 -0.63
C ILE A 187 -38.98 -2.18 0.54
N LYS A 188 -37.69 -1.95 0.26
CA LYS A 188 -36.69 -1.68 1.30
C LYS A 188 -36.84 -0.30 1.92
N CYS A 189 -37.39 0.65 1.17
CA CYS A 189 -37.58 2.03 1.60
C CYS A 189 -39.02 2.54 1.41
N HIS A 190 -39.91 1.77 0.80
CA HIS A 190 -41.30 2.13 0.59
C HIS A 190 -42.21 1.07 1.19
N THR A 191 -43.43 1.49 1.57
CA THR A 191 -44.47 0.56 2.02
C THR A 191 -44.64 -0.55 0.99
N ASP A 192 -44.57 -1.79 1.45
CA ASP A 192 -44.95 -2.92 0.62
C ASP A 192 -46.47 -2.93 0.47
N HIS A 193 -46.92 -2.43 -0.67
CA HIS A 193 -48.34 -2.39 -1.00
C HIS A 193 -48.86 -3.77 -1.46
N SER A 194 -48.01 -4.79 -1.64
CA SER A 194 -48.45 -6.11 -2.12
C SER A 194 -49.34 -6.86 -1.13
N ALA A 195 -49.18 -6.60 0.17
CA ALA A 195 -49.94 -7.23 1.25
C ALA A 195 -51.21 -6.46 1.66
N GLU A 196 -51.47 -5.29 1.06
CA GLU A 196 -52.69 -4.54 1.36
C GLU A 196 -53.93 -5.26 0.80
N ALA A 197 -55.08 -5.10 1.45
CA ALA A 197 -56.35 -5.65 0.93
C ALA A 197 -56.71 -5.12 -0.48
N LYS A 198 -56.12 -3.98 -0.89
CA LYS A 198 -56.24 -3.39 -2.23
C LYS A 198 -54.87 -2.89 -2.72
N PRO A 199 -53.99 -3.77 -3.23
CA PRO A 199 -52.60 -3.46 -3.51
C PRO A 199 -52.33 -2.28 -4.43
N PHE A 200 -53.24 -1.96 -5.37
CA PHE A 200 -53.09 -0.85 -6.32
C PHE A 200 -53.73 0.47 -5.87
N ALA A 201 -54.35 0.52 -4.68
CA ALA A 201 -55.02 1.72 -4.20
C ALA A 201 -54.07 2.92 -4.06
N HIS A 202 -52.80 2.67 -3.70
CA HIS A 202 -51.78 3.72 -3.56
C HIS A 202 -51.48 4.47 -4.87
N ALA A 203 -51.60 3.81 -6.03
CA ALA A 203 -51.29 4.37 -7.34
C ALA A 203 -52.26 5.49 -7.79
N THR A 204 -53.36 5.72 -7.07
CA THR A 204 -54.47 6.61 -7.46
C THR A 204 -54.62 7.88 -6.57
N SER A 205 -53.68 8.14 -5.66
CA SER A 205 -53.83 9.14 -4.56
C SER A 205 -52.88 10.38 -4.60
N VAL A 206 -52.49 10.84 -5.79
CA VAL A 206 -51.29 11.68 -6.04
C VAL A 206 -51.30 13.11 -5.48
N THR A 207 -52.39 13.59 -4.89
CA THR A 207 -52.44 14.92 -4.27
C THR A 207 -52.69 14.88 -2.77
N HIS A 208 -52.91 13.68 -2.20
CA HIS A 208 -53.27 13.52 -0.78
C HIS A 208 -52.36 12.53 -0.04
N ARG A 209 -51.44 11.85 -0.74
CA ARG A 209 -50.50 10.91 -0.14
C ARG A 209 -49.10 11.12 -0.70
N ALA A 210 -48.25 11.72 0.14
CA ALA A 210 -46.81 11.66 0.00
C ALA A 210 -46.35 10.19 -0.18
N ILE A 211 -45.34 9.94 -1.02
CA ILE A 211 -44.64 8.65 -1.02
C ILE A 211 -44.07 8.45 0.38
N SER A 212 -44.48 7.36 1.01
CA SER A 212 -43.95 6.97 2.30
C SER A 212 -42.55 6.42 2.09
N VAL A 213 -41.54 7.16 2.55
CA VAL A 213 -40.17 6.66 2.66
C VAL A 213 -40.01 6.09 4.06
N LEU A 214 -40.20 4.78 4.16
CA LEU A 214 -40.14 4.02 5.40
C LEU A 214 -38.95 3.07 5.34
N PHE A 215 -38.00 3.27 6.25
CA PHE A 215 -36.94 2.31 6.42
C PHE A 215 -37.42 1.21 7.36
N ASN A 216 -38.06 0.18 6.80
CA ASN A 216 -38.71 -0.91 7.55
C ASN A 216 -37.96 -2.24 7.49
N GLN A 217 -36.80 -2.27 6.82
CA GLN A 217 -36.04 -3.48 6.57
C GLN A 217 -34.70 -3.43 7.28
N ALA A 218 -34.37 -4.53 7.96
CA ALA A 218 -33.11 -4.65 8.67
C ALA A 218 -31.96 -4.66 7.66
N PRO A 219 -30.82 -4.00 7.96
CA PRO A 219 -30.51 -3.32 9.22
C PRO A 219 -30.94 -1.84 9.30
N ASN A 220 -31.60 -1.27 8.29
CA ASN A 220 -31.89 0.17 8.22
C ASN A 220 -33.16 0.62 8.97
N ASN A 221 -33.79 -0.25 9.78
CA ASN A 221 -35.05 0.05 10.45
C ASN A 221 -35.05 1.38 11.23
N GLY A 222 -36.02 2.26 10.96
CA GLY A 222 -36.27 3.48 11.75
C GLY A 222 -35.59 4.78 11.24
N GLY A 223 -34.96 4.76 10.08
CA GLY A 223 -34.42 5.97 9.45
C GLY A 223 -35.46 6.94 8.90
N SER A 224 -35.01 8.09 8.41
CA SER A 224 -35.82 9.16 7.83
C SER A 224 -35.20 9.73 6.56
N TYR A 225 -36.05 10.33 5.72
CA TYR A 225 -35.66 11.00 4.47
C TYR A 225 -36.23 12.42 4.49
N SER A 226 -35.39 13.41 4.22
CA SER A 226 -35.73 14.84 4.33
C SER A 226 -36.20 15.47 3.02
N GLY A 227 -36.12 14.73 1.91
CA GLY A 227 -36.54 15.24 0.61
C GLY A 227 -38.04 15.37 0.50
N PRO A 228 -38.54 16.19 -0.44
CA PRO A 228 -39.95 16.21 -0.76
C PRO A 228 -40.41 14.79 -1.11
N THR A 229 -41.59 14.44 -0.62
CA THR A 229 -42.22 13.13 -0.83
C THR A 229 -43.38 13.24 -1.82
N ASP A 230 -43.51 14.38 -2.49
CA ASP A 230 -44.58 14.76 -3.42
C ASP A 230 -44.06 15.19 -4.80
N ASP A 231 -42.75 15.09 -5.03
CA ASP A 231 -42.05 15.44 -6.28
C ASP A 231 -41.46 14.22 -7.01
N PHE A 232 -42.00 13.04 -6.76
CA PHE A 232 -41.52 11.75 -7.26
C PHE A 232 -41.96 11.41 -8.70
N LEU A 233 -42.70 12.30 -9.34
CA LEU A 233 -43.28 12.11 -10.66
C LEU A 233 -42.22 12.30 -11.74
N PRO A 234 -41.90 11.29 -12.58
CA PRO A 234 -41.05 11.43 -13.76
C PRO A 234 -41.29 12.67 -14.64
N SER A 235 -42.51 13.22 -14.63
CA SER A 235 -42.88 14.46 -15.33
C SER A 235 -42.49 15.77 -14.62
N ARG A 236 -41.97 15.70 -13.39
CA ARG A 236 -41.54 16.85 -12.57
C ARG A 236 -40.02 16.88 -12.39
N THR A 237 -39.51 18.03 -11.96
CA THR A 237 -38.12 18.14 -11.50
C THR A 237 -38.03 17.59 -10.08
N ASN A 238 -37.47 16.40 -9.94
CA ASN A 238 -37.34 15.73 -8.65
C ASN A 238 -36.17 16.33 -7.87
N THR A 239 -36.44 16.85 -6.67
CA THR A 239 -35.44 17.36 -5.74
C THR A 239 -35.15 16.29 -4.70
N PHE A 240 -33.91 15.82 -4.67
CA PHE A 240 -33.53 14.76 -3.76
C PHE A 240 -33.05 15.32 -2.42
N GLY A 241 -33.53 14.73 -1.32
CA GLY A 241 -33.14 15.11 0.04
C GLY A 241 -32.04 14.24 0.62
N THR A 242 -31.83 14.38 1.92
CA THR A 242 -30.86 13.60 2.69
C THR A 242 -31.52 12.43 3.42
N CYS A 243 -30.81 11.30 3.49
CA CYS A 243 -31.23 10.19 4.35
C CYS A 243 -30.55 10.30 5.72
N SER A 244 -31.24 9.97 6.80
CA SER A 244 -30.67 9.97 8.16
C SER A 244 -31.19 8.80 9.00
N GLY A 245 -30.46 8.41 10.05
CA GLY A 245 -30.87 7.35 10.95
C GLY A 245 -30.93 5.94 10.32
N ILE A 246 -30.06 5.61 9.36
CA ILE A 246 -30.01 4.30 8.69
C ILE A 246 -28.65 3.63 8.86
N TYR A 247 -28.62 2.32 9.08
CA TYR A 247 -27.41 1.53 9.31
C TYR A 247 -26.37 1.61 8.17
N CYS A 248 -26.77 1.49 6.91
CA CYS A 248 -25.84 1.47 5.76
C CYS A 248 -25.11 2.80 5.54
N HIS A 249 -25.64 3.90 6.09
CA HIS A 249 -24.98 5.21 6.10
C HIS A 249 -24.67 5.67 7.52
N SER A 250 -24.62 4.72 8.44
CA SER A 250 -24.14 4.96 9.79
C SER A 250 -22.64 4.72 9.87
N ASP A 251 -22.08 5.02 11.03
CA ASP A 251 -20.72 4.63 11.40
C ASP A 251 -20.54 3.11 11.62
N GLY A 252 -21.61 2.32 11.50
CA GLY A 252 -21.59 0.86 11.64
C GLY A 252 -21.31 0.37 13.07
N THR A 253 -21.45 1.22 14.09
CA THR A 253 -21.08 0.90 15.48
C THR A 253 -22.14 0.11 16.25
N THR A 254 -23.39 0.11 15.79
CA THR A 254 -24.50 -0.59 16.43
C THR A 254 -25.32 -1.37 15.41
N LYS A 255 -25.86 -2.52 15.81
CA LYS A 255 -26.81 -3.33 15.01
C LYS A 255 -28.27 -2.90 15.23
N THR A 256 -28.52 -2.05 16.22
CA THR A 256 -29.85 -1.57 16.62
C THR A 256 -29.84 -0.05 16.76
N GLY A 257 -30.81 0.64 16.17
CA GLY A 257 -30.89 2.10 16.20
C GLY A 257 -31.02 2.68 17.63
N PRO A 258 -30.78 4.00 17.81
CA PRO A 258 -30.53 5.01 16.78
C PRO A 258 -29.16 4.90 16.13
N PHE A 259 -29.11 5.06 14.80
CA PHE A 259 -27.89 4.99 14.01
C PHE A 259 -27.24 6.36 13.85
N THR A 260 -25.97 6.47 14.19
CA THR A 260 -25.19 7.70 14.05
C THR A 260 -24.75 7.88 12.61
N VAL A 261 -25.16 9.00 11.98
CA VAL A 261 -24.82 9.33 10.59
C VAL A 261 -23.83 10.50 10.58
N THR A 262 -22.59 10.25 10.14
CA THR A 262 -21.52 11.27 10.13
C THR A 262 -21.64 12.23 8.94
N THR A 263 -21.81 11.69 7.74
CA THR A 263 -22.16 12.47 6.54
C THR A 263 -23.52 12.02 6.07
N ALA A 264 -24.52 12.89 6.18
CA ALA A 264 -25.85 12.59 5.69
C ALA A 264 -25.80 12.42 4.16
N PRO A 265 -26.02 11.20 3.64
CA PRO A 265 -26.00 10.99 2.20
C PRO A 265 -27.13 11.79 1.56
N THR A 266 -26.80 12.61 0.56
CA THR A 266 -27.79 13.14 -0.36
C THR A 266 -28.18 12.03 -1.32
N TRP A 267 -29.48 11.89 -1.55
CA TRP A 267 -29.97 10.91 -2.49
C TRP A 267 -29.48 11.25 -3.91
N GLY A 268 -28.85 10.29 -4.59
CA GLY A 268 -28.18 10.52 -5.89
C GLY A 268 -26.84 11.25 -5.82
N GLY A 269 -26.28 11.45 -4.61
CA GLY A 269 -24.97 12.06 -4.39
C GLY A 269 -23.79 11.21 -4.90
N GLY A 270 -22.59 11.78 -4.80
CA GLY A 270 -21.33 11.12 -5.17
C GLY A 270 -21.03 9.85 -4.35
N THR A 271 -20.02 9.09 -4.79
CA THR A 271 -19.58 7.90 -4.03
C THR A 271 -18.97 8.34 -2.70
N LEU A 272 -19.51 7.81 -1.61
CA LEU A 272 -18.94 7.95 -0.28
C LEU A 272 -17.76 6.97 -0.12
N GLY A 273 -16.66 7.47 0.42
CA GLY A 273 -15.53 6.68 0.90
C GLY A 273 -15.70 6.27 2.35
N CYS A 274 -14.76 5.47 2.86
CA CYS A 274 -14.79 5.00 4.25
C CYS A 274 -14.90 6.14 5.28
N GLY A 275 -14.29 7.28 4.97
CA GLY A 275 -14.24 8.42 5.89
C GLY A 275 -15.54 9.22 6.02
N ASP A 276 -16.42 9.13 5.02
CA ASP A 276 -17.72 9.80 5.07
C ASP A 276 -18.69 9.11 6.05
N CYS A 277 -18.46 7.83 6.36
CA CYS A 277 -19.28 7.06 7.28
C CYS A 277 -18.59 6.81 8.62
N HIS A 278 -17.32 6.38 8.63
CA HIS A 278 -16.63 6.00 9.85
C HIS A 278 -15.79 7.12 10.47
N GLY A 279 -15.69 8.28 9.80
CA GLY A 279 -14.58 9.19 9.99
C GLY A 279 -13.35 8.63 9.27
N GLY A 280 -12.65 9.44 8.48
CA GLY A 280 -11.49 8.98 7.71
C GLY A 280 -10.40 8.42 8.62
N PRO A 281 -9.29 7.89 8.07
CA PRO A 281 -8.20 7.37 8.89
C PRO A 281 -7.78 8.33 10.01
N ALA A 282 -7.83 9.65 9.76
CA ALA A 282 -7.53 10.70 10.73
C ALA A 282 -8.57 10.89 11.85
N THR A 283 -9.84 10.54 11.66
CA THR A 283 -10.93 10.85 12.59
C THR A 283 -11.70 9.62 13.08
N LEU A 284 -11.30 8.43 12.65
CA LEU A 284 -11.93 7.15 12.98
C LEU A 284 -11.81 6.82 14.48
N ALA A 285 -12.90 7.01 15.22
CA ALA A 285 -12.94 6.84 16.67
C ALA A 285 -13.49 5.49 17.15
N THR A 286 -13.94 4.63 16.23
CA THR A 286 -14.72 3.44 16.57
C THR A 286 -13.85 2.30 17.08
N GLY A 287 -14.30 1.57 18.09
CA GLY A 287 -13.58 0.43 18.67
C GLY A 287 -12.15 0.79 19.10
N LYS A 288 -11.16 0.04 18.60
CA LYS A 288 -9.72 0.31 18.84
C LYS A 288 -9.02 0.91 17.62
N HIS A 289 -9.76 1.50 16.69
CA HIS A 289 -9.15 2.18 15.55
C HIS A 289 -8.30 3.36 16.00
N GLN A 290 -8.71 4.18 16.97
CA GLN A 290 -7.84 5.26 17.48
C GLN A 290 -6.50 4.77 18.03
N ALA A 291 -6.43 3.50 18.45
CA ALA A 291 -5.17 2.93 18.92
C ALA A 291 -4.22 2.60 17.75
N HIS A 292 -4.76 2.29 16.56
CA HIS A 292 -4.01 1.72 15.43
C HIS A 292 -4.01 2.56 14.14
N VAL A 293 -5.03 3.40 13.95
CA VAL A 293 -5.31 4.26 12.80
C VAL A 293 -5.27 5.70 13.32
N ASN A 294 -4.43 6.53 12.72
CA ASN A 294 -4.10 7.88 13.19
C ASN A 294 -3.54 7.97 14.62
N ASN A 295 -2.59 7.09 14.93
CA ASN A 295 -1.87 7.12 16.19
C ASN A 295 -0.36 7.18 15.98
N THR A 296 0.09 7.97 15.00
CA THR A 296 1.51 8.10 14.64
C THR A 296 2.38 8.52 15.83
N GLY A 297 1.84 9.31 16.77
CA GLY A 297 2.54 9.73 17.99
C GLY A 297 2.74 8.62 19.02
N THR A 298 1.98 7.54 18.97
CA THR A 298 2.07 6.40 19.92
C THR A 298 2.60 5.12 19.28
N LEU A 299 2.36 4.90 17.98
CA LEU A 299 2.82 3.72 17.25
C LEU A 299 4.03 3.97 16.34
N GLY A 300 4.37 5.24 16.10
CA GLY A 300 5.36 5.61 15.10
C GLY A 300 4.87 5.41 13.67
N THR A 301 3.64 4.97 13.42
CA THR A 301 2.97 4.95 12.10
C THR A 301 1.46 4.86 12.29
N SER A 302 0.71 5.13 11.23
CA SER A 302 -0.72 4.79 11.16
C SER A 302 -0.88 3.54 10.32
N HIS A 303 -1.73 2.61 10.74
CA HIS A 303 -2.09 1.45 9.95
C HIS A 303 -3.29 1.76 9.07
N GLY A 304 -3.22 1.29 7.83
CA GLY A 304 -4.31 1.39 6.88
C GLY A 304 -5.40 0.36 7.16
N CYS A 305 -6.59 0.58 6.63
CA CYS A 305 -7.73 -0.32 6.81
C CYS A 305 -7.42 -1.73 6.27
N VAL A 306 -6.67 -1.81 5.16
CA VAL A 306 -6.26 -3.08 4.52
C VAL A 306 -5.28 -3.89 5.37
N ASP A 307 -4.49 -3.24 6.23
CA ASP A 307 -3.52 -3.92 7.12
C ASP A 307 -4.22 -4.89 8.08
N CYS A 308 -5.48 -4.61 8.41
CA CYS A 308 -6.29 -5.38 9.33
C CYS A 308 -7.49 -6.07 8.65
N HIS A 309 -8.11 -5.44 7.66
CA HIS A 309 -9.40 -5.84 7.08
C HIS A 309 -9.32 -6.23 5.60
N ALA A 310 -8.24 -6.85 5.14
CA ALA A 310 -7.98 -7.11 3.71
C ALA A 310 -9.09 -7.85 2.92
N LYS A 311 -9.98 -8.61 3.58
CA LYS A 311 -11.14 -9.27 2.96
C LYS A 311 -12.36 -8.35 2.79
N THR A 312 -12.36 -7.21 3.48
CA THR A 312 -13.43 -6.22 3.51
C THR A 312 -13.00 -4.92 2.85
N ALA A 313 -11.77 -4.46 3.05
CA ALA A 313 -11.20 -3.22 2.52
C ALA A 313 -10.05 -3.52 1.55
N SER A 314 -10.01 -2.79 0.42
CA SER A 314 -8.91 -2.86 -0.56
C SER A 314 -7.93 -1.69 -0.42
N SER A 315 -8.37 -0.59 0.21
CA SER A 315 -7.54 0.55 0.61
C SER A 315 -8.21 1.28 1.77
N ASP A 316 -7.61 2.37 2.22
CA ASP A 316 -8.15 3.25 3.27
C ASP A 316 -9.41 4.03 2.84
N SER A 317 -9.77 3.95 1.56
CA SER A 317 -10.92 4.65 0.99
C SER A 317 -11.83 3.74 0.14
N ALA A 318 -11.51 2.45 0.02
CA ALA A 318 -12.22 1.53 -0.86
C ALA A 318 -12.55 0.20 -0.19
N ILE A 319 -13.81 -0.23 -0.39
CA ILE A 319 -14.32 -1.53 0.02
C ILE A 319 -13.92 -2.57 -1.03
N ALA A 320 -13.33 -3.69 -0.59
CA ALA A 320 -12.97 -4.82 -1.46
C ALA A 320 -14.19 -5.69 -1.78
N VAL A 321 -14.92 -6.10 -0.75
CA VAL A 321 -16.10 -6.97 -0.86
C VAL A 321 -17.22 -6.37 -0.03
N THR A 322 -18.20 -5.81 -0.73
CA THR A 322 -19.33 -5.12 -0.13
C THR A 322 -20.13 -5.99 0.84
N ALA A 323 -20.35 -7.27 0.49
CA ALA A 323 -21.05 -8.21 1.37
C ALA A 323 -20.33 -8.39 2.73
N ASN A 324 -19.00 -8.40 2.75
CA ASN A 324 -18.20 -8.52 3.98
C ASN A 324 -18.16 -7.22 4.79
N HIS A 325 -18.55 -6.09 4.20
CA HIS A 325 -18.61 -4.80 4.89
C HIS A 325 -19.93 -4.61 5.64
N VAL A 326 -21.03 -5.12 5.09
CA VAL A 326 -22.39 -4.90 5.62
C VAL A 326 -23.00 -6.11 6.32
N ASN A 327 -22.28 -7.24 6.44
CA ASN A 327 -22.76 -8.49 7.07
C ASN A 327 -22.85 -8.43 8.62
N ALA A 328 -22.59 -7.27 9.22
CA ALA A 328 -22.56 -7.07 10.67
C ALA A 328 -21.47 -7.90 11.41
N PHE A 329 -20.46 -8.36 10.70
CA PHE A 329 -19.26 -9.00 11.24
C PHE A 329 -18.01 -8.20 10.86
N VAL A 330 -17.08 -8.07 11.81
CA VAL A 330 -15.79 -7.41 11.59
C VAL A 330 -14.76 -8.47 11.27
N GLU A 331 -14.39 -8.58 9.98
CA GLU A 331 -13.42 -9.56 9.49
C GLU A 331 -11.98 -9.07 9.68
N TYR A 332 -11.18 -9.83 10.43
CA TYR A 332 -9.76 -9.55 10.71
C TYR A 332 -8.87 -10.47 9.87
N SER A 333 -8.37 -9.96 8.74
CA SER A 333 -7.77 -10.79 7.70
C SER A 333 -6.49 -10.23 7.06
N GLY A 334 -6.05 -9.04 7.45
CA GLY A 334 -4.86 -8.39 6.89
C GLY A 334 -3.54 -8.91 7.50
N ALA A 335 -2.41 -8.49 6.93
CA ALA A 335 -1.07 -8.91 7.34
C ALA A 335 -0.73 -8.57 8.80
N LYS A 336 -1.44 -7.60 9.40
CA LYS A 336 -1.29 -7.18 10.80
C LYS A 336 -2.39 -7.76 11.72
N ALA A 337 -3.32 -8.56 11.19
CA ALA A 337 -4.51 -9.04 11.90
C ALA A 337 -4.36 -10.39 12.63
N GLY A 338 -3.34 -11.21 12.31
CA GLY A 338 -2.93 -12.37 13.12
C GLY A 338 -3.97 -13.49 13.39
N LYS A 339 -4.77 -13.93 12.40
CA LYS A 339 -5.83 -14.98 12.50
C LYS A 339 -7.08 -14.59 13.32
N ASN A 340 -8.20 -15.22 12.94
CA ASN A 340 -9.57 -14.87 13.34
C ASN A 340 -9.79 -14.70 14.85
N TYR A 341 -10.61 -13.70 15.18
CA TYR A 341 -11.10 -13.36 16.52
C TYR A 341 -11.72 -14.58 17.21
N SER A 342 -11.03 -15.14 18.21
CA SER A 342 -11.56 -16.16 19.11
C SER A 342 -11.27 -15.72 20.54
N GLY A 343 -12.27 -15.14 21.22
CA GLY A 343 -12.25 -14.96 22.68
C GLY A 343 -11.75 -13.62 23.24
N GLY A 344 -11.77 -12.51 22.49
CA GLY A 344 -11.56 -11.17 23.08
C GLY A 344 -10.11 -10.80 23.44
N THR A 345 -9.14 -11.65 23.12
CA THR A 345 -7.70 -11.37 23.27
C THR A 345 -6.99 -11.36 21.92
N CYS A 346 -5.98 -10.49 21.76
CA CYS A 346 -5.20 -10.39 20.52
C CYS A 346 -4.30 -11.62 20.31
N SER A 347 -4.16 -12.07 19.07
CA SER A 347 -3.17 -13.08 18.67
C SER A 347 -1.73 -12.55 18.83
N ALA A 348 -0.77 -13.42 19.15
CA ALA A 348 0.63 -13.05 19.39
C ALA A 348 1.40 -12.67 18.11
N THR A 349 1.12 -11.48 17.56
CA THR A 349 1.84 -10.81 16.47
C THR A 349 3.10 -10.10 17.02
N TYR A 350 4.11 -9.88 16.17
CA TYR A 350 5.30 -9.07 16.48
C TYR A 350 4.96 -7.74 17.18
N CYS A 351 3.89 -7.06 16.78
CA CYS A 351 3.43 -5.78 17.34
C CYS A 351 2.92 -5.84 18.80
N HIS A 352 2.48 -7.00 19.28
CA HIS A 352 2.01 -7.20 20.67
C HIS A 352 2.96 -8.15 21.41
N SER A 353 4.25 -7.94 21.18
CA SER A 353 5.36 -8.63 21.85
C SER A 353 6.33 -7.60 22.42
N SER A 354 7.40 -8.04 23.06
CA SER A 354 8.51 -7.17 23.49
C SER A 354 9.26 -6.49 22.33
N GLY A 355 8.87 -6.78 21.07
CA GLY A 355 9.57 -6.39 19.85
C GLY A 355 10.81 -7.25 19.56
N LYS A 356 11.08 -8.26 20.40
CA LYS A 356 12.29 -9.09 20.30
C LYS A 356 12.01 -10.59 20.48
N LYS A 357 10.74 -10.99 20.37
CA LYS A 357 10.31 -12.38 20.44
C LYS A 357 11.07 -13.23 19.40
N GLY A 358 11.92 -14.15 19.87
CA GLY A 358 12.76 -15.01 19.04
C GLY A 358 14.22 -14.59 18.86
N GLN A 359 14.70 -13.48 19.46
CA GLN A 359 16.12 -13.12 19.44
C GLN A 359 16.96 -13.96 20.41
N ALA A 360 18.13 -14.42 19.95
CA ALA A 360 19.07 -15.21 20.74
C ALA A 360 19.54 -14.45 22.00
N GLY A 361 19.51 -15.12 23.15
CA GLY A 361 19.93 -14.55 24.44
C GLY A 361 18.82 -13.80 25.21
N MET A 362 17.59 -13.75 24.68
CA MET A 362 16.45 -13.20 25.41
C MET A 362 15.44 -14.30 25.78
N VAL A 363 15.09 -14.36 27.07
CA VAL A 363 14.23 -15.41 27.61
C VAL A 363 12.79 -15.17 27.19
N ALA A 364 12.08 -16.18 26.67
CA ALA A 364 10.67 -16.07 26.30
C ALA A 364 9.73 -15.67 27.47
N THR A 365 10.22 -15.75 28.71
CA THR A 365 9.48 -15.43 29.96
C THR A 365 9.33 -13.92 30.23
N VAL A 366 10.07 -13.06 29.54
CA VAL A 366 9.97 -11.59 29.68
C VAL A 366 9.02 -10.92 28.68
N GLU A 367 8.29 -11.72 27.88
CA GLU A 367 7.29 -11.20 26.92
C GLU A 367 6.05 -10.63 27.64
N PRO A 368 5.46 -9.52 27.13
CA PRO A 368 4.24 -8.95 27.70
C PRO A 368 3.06 -9.93 27.57
N ALA A 369 2.07 -9.78 28.44
CA ALA A 369 0.82 -10.53 28.32
C ALA A 369 0.07 -10.12 27.05
N ALA A 370 -0.64 -11.06 26.42
CA ALA A 370 -1.44 -10.75 25.24
C ALA A 370 -2.51 -9.70 25.60
N PRO A 371 -2.57 -8.55 24.91
CA PRO A 371 -3.52 -7.51 25.23
C PRO A 371 -4.96 -7.92 24.88
N SER A 372 -5.92 -7.44 25.66
CA SER A 372 -7.36 -7.62 25.39
C SER A 372 -7.91 -6.52 24.51
N TRP A 373 -8.91 -6.85 23.68
CA TRP A 373 -9.65 -5.88 22.86
C TRP A 373 -10.40 -4.82 23.70
N SER A 374 -10.63 -5.06 24.99
CA SER A 374 -11.21 -4.07 25.92
C SER A 374 -10.18 -3.40 26.83
N GLY A 375 -8.88 -3.68 26.65
CA GLY A 375 -7.80 -3.15 27.49
C GLY A 375 -7.55 -1.64 27.34
N ALA A 376 -6.90 -1.06 28.35
CA ALA A 376 -6.43 0.33 28.34
C ALA A 376 -5.25 0.52 27.36
N ALA A 377 -5.00 1.77 26.96
CA ALA A 377 -3.87 2.12 26.10
C ALA A 377 -2.54 1.76 26.79
N MET A 378 -1.63 1.13 26.05
CA MET A 378 -0.33 0.70 26.57
C MET A 378 0.70 1.81 26.39
N GLY A 379 1.31 2.24 27.50
CA GLY A 379 2.55 3.02 27.47
C GLY A 379 3.75 2.15 27.11
N CYS A 380 4.95 2.75 27.02
CA CYS A 380 6.17 1.99 26.70
C CYS A 380 6.40 0.81 27.65
N ASN A 381 6.05 0.95 28.93
CA ASN A 381 6.15 -0.11 29.94
C ASN A 381 5.13 -1.25 29.81
N GLY A 382 4.09 -1.08 28.99
CA GLY A 382 3.15 -2.15 28.65
C GLY A 382 3.73 -3.19 27.69
N CYS A 383 4.73 -2.79 26.87
CA CYS A 383 5.40 -3.66 25.91
C CYS A 383 6.86 -3.95 26.29
N HIS A 384 7.60 -2.93 26.72
CA HIS A 384 9.01 -3.02 27.10
C HIS A 384 9.16 -3.02 28.62
N GLY A 385 9.78 -4.08 29.17
CA GLY A 385 9.96 -4.19 30.62
C GLY A 385 8.67 -4.46 31.41
N ALA A 386 7.65 -5.02 30.75
CA ALA A 386 6.31 -5.23 31.28
C ALA A 386 6.19 -6.24 32.43
N LYS A 387 7.24 -7.03 32.71
CA LYS A 387 7.24 -8.04 33.78
C LYS A 387 7.89 -7.49 35.05
N PRO A 388 7.28 -7.71 36.23
CA PRO A 388 7.85 -7.25 37.50
C PRO A 388 9.05 -8.09 37.95
N MET A 389 9.90 -7.47 38.78
CA MET A 389 11.05 -8.07 39.48
C MET A 389 10.58 -9.28 40.30
N GLY A 390 11.33 -10.38 40.21
CA GLY A 390 10.92 -11.70 40.71
C GLY A 390 10.52 -12.68 39.60
N THR A 391 10.20 -12.17 38.40
CA THR A 391 10.08 -13.01 37.19
C THR A 391 11.47 -13.43 36.71
N ALA A 392 11.65 -14.70 36.34
CA ALA A 392 12.93 -15.21 35.85
C ALA A 392 13.44 -14.39 34.63
N GLY A 393 14.64 -13.81 34.77
CA GLY A 393 15.30 -12.98 33.76
C GLY A 393 15.16 -11.45 33.95
N VAL A 394 14.44 -10.98 34.97
CA VAL A 394 14.21 -9.55 35.25
C VAL A 394 15.12 -9.05 36.37
N ALA A 395 15.85 -7.94 36.17
CA ALA A 395 16.77 -7.35 37.16
C ALA A 395 16.20 -6.18 37.97
N PHE A 396 15.21 -5.45 37.45
CA PHE A 396 14.56 -4.37 38.17
C PHE A 396 13.12 -4.13 37.71
N ASN A 397 12.33 -3.37 38.48
CA ASN A 397 11.00 -2.95 38.04
C ASN A 397 11.14 -1.78 37.08
N SER A 398 10.57 -1.90 35.88
CA SER A 398 10.57 -0.83 34.89
C SER A 398 9.64 0.30 35.35
N VAL A 399 10.13 1.54 35.35
CA VAL A 399 9.36 2.72 35.76
C VAL A 399 8.77 3.45 34.55
N ALA A 400 9.45 3.42 33.40
CA ALA A 400 9.09 4.17 32.20
C ALA A 400 9.10 3.32 30.90
N GLY A 401 9.26 2.00 31.02
CA GLY A 401 9.33 1.09 29.87
C GLY A 401 10.74 0.84 29.39
N GLU A 402 11.72 1.18 30.21
CA GLU A 402 13.07 0.73 30.00
C GLU A 402 13.14 -0.80 30.06
N PRO A 403 13.88 -1.44 29.15
CA PRO A 403 14.08 -2.88 29.21
C PRO A 403 14.70 -3.26 30.55
N ASN A 404 14.04 -4.17 31.26
CA ASN A 404 14.38 -4.50 32.65
C ASN A 404 14.96 -5.89 32.83
N TYR A 405 15.35 -6.53 31.73
CA TYR A 405 16.06 -7.79 31.77
C TYR A 405 17.43 -7.62 32.45
N ALA A 406 17.94 -8.69 33.05
CA ALA A 406 19.24 -8.67 33.70
C ALA A 406 20.38 -8.36 32.72
N SER A 407 21.31 -7.50 33.16
CA SER A 407 22.51 -7.18 32.39
C SER A 407 23.41 -8.41 32.35
N SER A 408 23.59 -9.04 31.18
CA SER A 408 24.46 -10.21 31.03
C SER A 408 25.26 -10.18 29.73
N GLY A 409 26.58 -10.04 29.85
CA GLY A 409 27.48 -9.91 28.70
C GLY A 409 27.20 -8.66 27.86
N LEU A 410 28.01 -8.43 26.82
CA LEU A 410 27.88 -7.24 25.97
C LEU A 410 26.55 -7.25 25.17
N ALA A 411 26.08 -8.42 24.71
CA ALA A 411 24.85 -8.56 23.94
C ALA A 411 23.59 -8.18 24.75
N ALA A 412 23.55 -8.48 26.05
CA ALA A 412 22.46 -8.10 26.95
C ALA A 412 22.84 -7.05 28.01
N ALA A 413 23.91 -6.27 27.79
CA ALA A 413 24.29 -5.22 28.76
C ALA A 413 23.19 -4.16 28.91
N ASN A 414 22.80 -3.88 30.16
CA ASN A 414 21.67 -3.04 30.51
C ASN A 414 22.07 -1.99 31.57
N SER A 415 22.01 -0.70 31.22
CA SER A 415 22.36 0.43 32.10
C SER A 415 21.20 1.35 32.41
N HIS A 416 19.99 0.97 31.99
CA HIS A 416 18.83 1.84 32.09
C HIS A 416 18.48 2.17 33.54
N GLN A 417 18.70 1.27 34.51
CA GLN A 417 18.44 1.57 35.93
C GLN A 417 19.25 2.76 36.46
N LYS A 418 20.49 2.98 35.98
CA LYS A 418 21.37 4.07 36.44
C LYS A 418 21.05 5.40 35.77
N HIS A 419 20.48 5.39 34.56
CA HIS A 419 20.21 6.59 33.77
C HIS A 419 18.73 7.00 33.81
N VAL A 420 17.81 6.04 33.84
CA VAL A 420 16.36 6.26 33.88
C VAL A 420 15.84 6.24 35.32
N GLY A 421 16.41 5.41 36.22
CA GLY A 421 15.85 5.14 37.55
C GLY A 421 15.33 6.36 38.33
N ALA A 422 16.22 7.30 38.70
CA ALA A 422 15.81 8.54 39.38
C ALA A 422 15.44 9.69 38.42
N ALA A 423 15.83 9.61 37.14
CA ALA A 423 15.64 10.68 36.15
C ALA A 423 14.32 10.58 35.34
N GLY A 424 13.66 9.43 35.35
CA GLY A 424 12.38 9.17 34.70
C GLY A 424 12.43 9.06 33.17
N ALA A 425 11.24 8.96 32.56
CA ALA A 425 11.03 8.70 31.13
C ALA A 425 11.70 9.73 30.20
N ALA A 426 11.84 10.99 30.63
CA ALA A 426 12.40 12.07 29.82
C ALA A 426 13.83 11.77 29.31
N SER A 427 14.59 10.98 30.06
CA SER A 427 15.95 10.56 29.70
C SER A 427 16.01 9.66 28.46
N CYS A 428 14.91 9.01 28.07
CA CYS A 428 14.87 8.12 26.91
C CYS A 428 15.14 8.88 25.59
N ALA A 429 14.68 10.13 25.46
CA ALA A 429 14.93 10.96 24.27
C ALA A 429 16.42 11.25 24.06
N THR A 430 17.23 11.24 25.11
CA THR A 430 18.68 11.48 25.01
C THR A 430 19.39 10.40 24.21
N CYS A 431 18.91 9.16 24.29
CA CYS A 431 19.51 8.01 23.61
C CYS A 431 18.64 7.46 22.47
N HIS A 432 17.35 7.74 22.45
CA HIS A 432 16.41 7.26 21.43
C HIS A 432 15.80 8.43 20.65
N SER A 433 16.56 9.49 20.39
CA SER A 433 16.07 10.72 19.73
C SER A 433 15.55 10.52 18.31
N LYS A 434 15.84 9.39 17.65
CA LYS A 434 15.22 9.00 16.36
C LYS A 434 14.00 8.10 16.52
N THR A 435 13.59 7.79 17.74
CA THR A 435 12.45 6.93 18.06
C THR A 435 11.44 7.66 18.94
N THR A 436 11.86 8.50 19.87
CA THR A 436 11.01 9.29 20.77
C THR A 436 11.47 10.74 20.90
N VAL A 437 10.52 11.67 20.98
CA VAL A 437 10.77 13.12 21.08
C VAL A 437 11.17 13.52 22.50
N ASN A 438 10.46 13.01 23.50
CA ASN A 438 10.57 13.42 24.91
C ASN A 438 10.64 12.22 25.87
N GLY A 439 10.81 11.01 25.33
CA GLY A 439 10.88 9.78 26.12
C GLY A 439 9.54 9.12 26.44
N THR A 440 8.42 9.79 26.13
CA THR A 440 7.06 9.25 26.27
C THR A 440 6.26 9.29 24.97
N THR A 441 6.68 10.06 23.96
CA THR A 441 6.01 10.24 22.67
C THR A 441 6.90 9.75 21.53
N LEU A 442 6.41 8.90 20.63
CA LEU A 442 7.17 8.37 19.50
C LEU A 442 7.24 9.36 18.33
N ILE A 443 8.27 9.21 17.50
CA ILE A 443 8.42 9.97 16.26
C ILE A 443 7.68 9.25 15.13
N ALA A 444 6.77 9.97 14.47
CA ALA A 444 5.96 9.47 13.37
C ALA A 444 6.81 8.99 12.16
N LEU A 445 6.36 7.91 11.52
CA LEU A 445 6.94 7.19 10.38
C LEU A 445 8.40 6.71 10.57
N ASN A 446 8.83 6.52 11.81
CA ASN A 446 10.22 6.24 12.15
C ASN A 446 10.45 4.78 12.61
N GLN A 447 11.68 4.49 13.03
CA GLN A 447 12.24 3.15 13.21
C GLN A 447 11.68 2.33 14.40
N HIS A 448 10.45 2.58 14.87
CA HIS A 448 9.91 1.84 16.02
C HIS A 448 9.44 0.42 15.66
N LEU A 449 8.71 0.26 14.54
CA LEU A 449 8.09 -1.02 14.14
C LEU A 449 8.91 -1.82 13.10
N ASN A 450 10.20 -1.50 12.93
CA ASN A 450 11.04 -2.05 11.86
C ASN A 450 11.78 -3.36 12.19
N GLY A 451 11.59 -3.93 13.38
CA GLY A 451 12.31 -5.15 13.78
C GLY A 451 13.67 -4.92 14.45
N LEU A 452 14.11 -3.66 14.60
CA LEU A 452 15.49 -3.31 15.02
C LEU A 452 15.51 -2.47 16.30
N ALA A 453 16.63 -2.52 17.05
CA ALA A 453 16.86 -1.68 18.22
C ALA A 453 17.63 -0.41 17.83
N ASN A 454 16.93 0.74 17.77
CA ASN A 454 17.46 1.99 17.22
C ASN A 454 17.76 3.02 18.31
N TYR A 455 18.96 3.61 18.33
CA TYR A 455 19.42 4.63 19.29
C TYR A 455 20.33 5.67 18.61
N SER A 456 20.39 6.89 19.15
CA SER A 456 21.11 8.06 18.63
C SER A 456 21.63 8.96 19.76
N SER A 457 22.79 9.59 19.55
CA SER A 457 23.42 10.50 20.51
C SER A 457 22.88 11.92 20.42
N ALA A 458 22.22 12.42 21.48
CA ALA A 458 21.73 13.81 21.53
C ALA A 458 22.74 14.83 22.11
N ASN A 459 23.69 14.45 22.99
CA ASN A 459 24.67 15.38 23.60
C ASN A 459 26.04 14.76 23.96
N GLY A 460 26.40 13.65 23.31
CA GLY A 460 27.68 12.96 23.51
C GLY A 460 27.73 11.68 22.69
N THR A 461 28.92 11.28 22.22
CA THR A 461 29.08 10.18 21.26
C THR A 461 28.92 8.82 21.93
N PHE A 462 27.73 8.21 21.85
CA PHE A 462 27.50 6.83 22.29
C PHE A 462 27.82 5.88 21.13
N GLY A 463 28.97 5.18 21.19
CA GLY A 463 29.44 4.34 20.08
C GLY A 463 28.52 3.15 19.78
N ARG A 464 28.00 3.09 18.54
CA ARG A 464 27.05 2.07 18.02
C ARG A 464 27.64 0.66 17.85
N ALA A 465 28.94 0.45 18.04
CA ALA A 465 29.56 -0.79 17.59
C ALA A 465 30.58 -1.30 18.62
N ALA A 466 30.37 -2.54 19.05
CA ALA A 466 31.19 -3.38 19.92
C ALA A 466 31.16 -3.14 21.46
N ASN A 467 31.31 -1.92 22.02
CA ASN A 467 31.74 -1.77 23.45
C ASN A 467 30.84 -1.02 24.47
N LYS A 468 29.87 -0.17 24.06
CA LYS A 468 28.93 0.57 24.95
C LYS A 468 29.57 1.53 26.04
N SER A 469 30.01 2.76 25.70
CA SER A 469 30.62 3.79 26.63
C SER A 469 30.01 5.23 26.59
N CYS A 470 30.35 6.15 27.54
CA CYS A 470 29.84 7.55 27.74
C CYS A 470 30.94 8.60 28.05
N SER A 471 30.90 9.84 27.50
CA SER A 471 31.95 10.89 27.68
C SER A 471 31.50 12.28 28.23
N ASN A 472 32.40 13.07 28.93
CA ASN A 472 32.32 14.52 29.34
C ASN A 472 31.84 14.92 30.80
N ASN A 473 32.65 14.74 31.87
CA ASN A 473 32.27 14.91 33.33
C ASN A 473 33.04 16.04 34.14
N ASN A 474 32.46 16.81 35.10
CA ASN A 474 33.07 17.98 35.82
C ASN A 474 33.10 17.92 37.40
N CYS A 475 34.07 18.55 38.14
CA CYS A 475 34.37 18.24 39.58
C CYS A 475 34.59 19.35 40.68
N HIS A 476 35.00 20.59 40.38
CA HIS A 476 34.98 21.75 41.31
C HIS A 476 34.29 22.95 40.66
N SER A 477 33.67 23.83 41.45
CA SER A 477 32.72 24.87 41.00
C SER A 477 33.30 25.95 40.07
N SER A 478 34.62 26.02 39.89
CA SER A 478 35.25 26.97 38.97
C SER A 478 36.59 26.53 38.38
N ASN A 479 37.20 25.44 38.87
CA ASN A 479 38.53 24.97 38.40
C ASN A 479 38.48 23.64 37.64
N GLY A 480 37.27 23.15 37.39
CA GLY A 480 37.02 21.94 36.60
C GLY A 480 37.51 20.65 37.26
N LYS A 481 37.09 19.51 36.69
CA LYS A 481 37.84 18.25 36.85
C LYS A 481 39.24 18.49 36.34
N VAL A 482 40.28 18.18 37.14
CA VAL A 482 41.64 18.29 36.60
C VAL A 482 41.64 17.43 35.33
N PRO A 483 41.92 18.03 34.17
CA PRO A 483 41.72 17.37 32.88
C PRO A 483 42.39 15.99 32.85
N ALA A 484 41.87 15.04 32.07
CA ALA A 484 42.42 13.68 31.87
C ALA A 484 42.02 12.58 32.89
N VAL A 485 40.86 12.72 33.55
CA VAL A 485 40.20 11.55 34.17
C VAL A 485 39.03 11.04 33.33
N ALA A 486 38.91 9.71 33.24
CA ALA A 486 38.15 8.98 32.21
C ALA A 486 36.62 9.04 32.35
N ASP A 487 36.02 8.51 31.28
CA ASP A 487 34.65 8.61 30.85
C ASP A 487 33.95 7.25 31.05
N ALA A 488 32.75 7.25 31.62
CA ALA A 488 32.15 6.05 32.22
C ALA A 488 31.64 5.03 31.17
N GLN A 489 31.51 3.74 31.54
CA GLN A 489 30.95 2.69 30.68
C GLN A 489 29.50 2.33 31.04
N TRP A 490 28.75 1.85 30.05
CA TRP A 490 27.36 1.44 30.23
C TRP A 490 27.27 0.27 31.22
N GLY A 491 26.92 0.60 32.48
CA GLY A 491 26.69 -0.34 33.58
C GLY A 491 27.60 -0.18 34.84
N THR A 492 28.39 0.91 35.01
CA THR A 492 29.52 1.08 36.01
C THR A 492 29.47 2.37 36.95
N THR A 493 30.46 2.73 37.85
CA THR A 493 30.47 3.82 38.96
C THR A 493 31.80 4.69 39.14
N LEU A 494 31.88 5.90 39.83
CA LEU A 494 33.01 6.93 39.91
C LEU A 494 33.51 7.46 41.35
N ASN A 495 34.81 7.85 41.61
CA ASN A 495 35.48 8.22 42.94
C ASN A 495 36.43 9.50 43.00
N CYS A 496 37.22 9.80 44.08
CA CYS A 496 38.12 11.01 44.25
C CYS A 496 39.12 11.26 43.12
N ASN A 497 39.56 10.16 42.47
CA ASN A 497 40.33 10.22 41.25
C ASN A 497 39.64 11.06 40.18
N GLY A 498 38.30 11.00 40.17
CA GLY A 498 37.46 11.74 39.27
C GLY A 498 37.64 13.26 39.36
N CYS A 499 38.20 13.81 40.45
CA CYS A 499 38.16 15.25 40.77
C CYS A 499 39.50 15.98 40.98
N HIS A 500 40.11 15.98 42.18
CA HIS A 500 41.52 16.43 42.45
C HIS A 500 42.56 15.45 42.00
N GLY A 501 41.99 14.27 41.83
CA GLY A 501 42.70 13.12 41.58
C GLY A 501 43.29 12.58 42.82
N GLY A 502 43.94 11.47 42.56
CA GLY A 502 44.28 10.65 43.65
C GLY A 502 45.71 10.83 44.12
N PRO A 503 45.99 10.12 45.19
CA PRO A 503 47.34 9.78 45.61
C PRO A 503 48.06 9.07 44.46
N VAL A 504 49.33 8.75 44.66
CA VAL A 504 50.24 8.11 43.70
C VAL A 504 49.61 7.02 42.82
N SER A 505 48.60 6.29 43.30
CA SER A 505 47.82 5.30 42.54
C SER A 505 47.00 5.85 41.36
N LEU A 506 46.87 7.17 41.20
CA LEU A 506 45.86 7.78 40.35
C LEU A 506 46.50 8.84 39.42
N ALA A 507 46.87 8.31 38.25
CA ALA A 507 47.87 8.80 37.33
C ALA A 507 47.61 10.16 36.63
N THR A 508 46.45 10.77 36.72
CA THR A 508 46.14 11.97 35.90
C THR A 508 45.67 13.14 36.70
N ASN A 509 45.64 12.96 38.01
CA ASN A 509 44.96 13.89 38.83
C ASN A 509 45.83 13.93 40.11
N ARG A 510 47.04 14.48 39.91
CA ARG A 510 48.19 14.29 40.80
C ARG A 510 48.55 15.58 41.50
N MET A 511 48.85 15.49 42.79
CA MET A 511 49.22 16.63 43.62
C MET A 511 50.67 17.07 43.33
N SER A 512 50.85 18.28 42.76
CA SER A 512 52.09 18.72 42.08
C SER A 512 52.78 19.95 42.70
N THR A 513 52.56 20.24 43.98
CA THR A 513 52.98 21.48 44.64
C THR A 513 54.30 21.32 45.44
N GLY A 514 55.24 22.26 45.30
CA GLY A 514 56.49 22.27 46.07
C GLY A 514 57.42 21.06 45.85
N ALA A 515 58.00 20.49 46.91
CA ALA A 515 58.96 19.39 46.85
C ALA A 515 58.32 17.98 46.69
N HIS A 516 56.98 17.86 46.78
CA HIS A 516 56.24 16.65 46.38
C HIS A 516 56.62 16.24 44.96
N ALA A 517 56.80 17.26 44.11
CA ALA A 517 57.22 17.09 42.75
C ALA A 517 58.55 16.33 42.60
N LYS A 518 59.44 16.32 43.60
CA LYS A 518 60.75 15.64 43.53
C LYS A 518 60.81 14.29 44.27
N HIS A 519 59.72 13.84 44.89
CA HIS A 519 59.76 12.63 45.74
C HIS A 519 58.47 11.80 45.75
N THR A 520 57.28 12.39 45.82
CA THR A 520 56.02 11.62 45.80
C THR A 520 55.65 11.16 44.39
N ASN A 521 56.39 11.64 43.39
CA ASN A 521 56.26 11.28 41.98
C ASN A 521 57.62 11.29 41.24
N GLN A 522 58.68 10.73 41.83
CA GLN A 522 60.02 10.60 41.21
C GLN A 522 60.55 9.17 41.16
N ALA A 523 59.68 8.19 41.26
CA ALA A 523 60.06 6.80 41.04
C ALA A 523 60.77 6.59 39.70
N SER A 524 60.44 7.38 38.67
CA SER A 524 61.09 7.35 37.35
C SER A 524 62.49 7.97 37.27
N VAL A 525 62.96 8.57 38.37
CA VAL A 525 64.28 9.19 38.44
C VAL A 525 65.18 8.43 39.41
N ILE A 526 64.62 7.91 40.50
CA ILE A 526 65.42 7.23 41.53
C ILE A 526 65.07 5.76 41.73
N GLY A 527 63.86 5.33 41.38
CA GLY A 527 63.45 3.93 41.49
C GLY A 527 62.21 3.66 42.33
N ASP A 528 61.66 4.59 43.12
CA ASP A 528 60.37 4.42 43.85
C ASP A 528 59.72 5.77 44.26
N ASN A 529 58.40 5.77 44.55
CA ASN A 529 57.59 6.94 44.90
C ASN A 529 57.26 6.94 46.38
N LEU A 530 57.17 8.13 46.96
CA LEU A 530 56.90 8.24 48.39
C LEU A 530 55.41 8.55 48.64
N ALA A 531 54.73 7.73 49.44
CA ALA A 531 53.30 7.88 49.71
C ALA A 531 53.01 9.07 50.64
N CYS A 532 51.78 9.59 50.62
CA CYS A 532 51.44 10.79 51.40
C CYS A 532 51.66 10.58 52.90
N ALA A 533 51.33 9.40 53.43
CA ALA A 533 51.59 9.07 54.83
C ALA A 533 53.08 8.80 55.15
N GLU A 534 53.92 8.45 54.16
CA GLU A 534 55.39 8.29 54.33
C GLU A 534 56.11 9.62 54.58
N CYS A 535 55.39 10.73 54.34
CA CYS A 535 55.85 12.10 54.55
C CYS A 535 54.91 12.96 55.43
N HIS A 536 53.58 12.75 55.48
CA HIS A 536 52.53 13.64 56.06
C HIS A 536 51.46 12.92 56.92
N ALA A 537 51.86 12.04 57.83
CA ALA A 537 50.95 11.09 58.50
C ALA A 537 49.82 11.69 59.39
N ASN A 538 49.83 12.99 59.75
CA ASN A 538 48.85 13.61 60.66
C ASN A 538 47.57 14.16 59.97
N THR A 539 47.52 14.26 58.64
CA THR A 539 46.42 14.94 57.89
C THR A 539 45.56 13.98 57.05
N VAL A 540 46.15 12.88 56.57
CA VAL A 540 45.48 11.87 55.72
C VAL A 540 45.56 10.50 56.39
N SER A 541 44.48 9.71 56.36
CA SER A 541 44.50 8.33 56.87
C SER A 541 44.96 7.33 55.82
N GLY A 542 45.04 7.78 54.58
CA GLY A 542 45.48 7.00 53.46
C GLY A 542 45.36 7.81 52.19
N ASP A 543 45.66 7.12 51.11
CA ASP A 543 45.91 7.71 49.83
C ASP A 543 44.60 8.30 49.25
N THR A 544 43.44 7.66 49.41
CA THR A 544 42.16 8.07 48.78
C THR A 544 41.10 8.59 49.75
N ALA A 545 41.43 8.69 51.03
CA ALA A 545 40.47 8.99 52.09
C ALA A 545 40.98 10.07 53.05
N LEU A 546 40.10 10.98 53.45
CA LEU A 546 40.40 12.02 54.43
C LEU A 546 40.22 11.47 55.85
N GLY A 547 41.26 11.62 56.67
CA GLY A 547 41.21 11.26 58.09
C GLY A 547 40.49 12.31 58.93
N THR A 548 40.86 13.59 58.76
CA THR A 548 40.28 14.73 59.52
C THR A 548 39.93 15.87 58.57
N PRO A 549 38.66 16.01 58.12
CA PRO A 549 38.27 16.99 57.11
C PRO A 549 38.60 18.45 57.45
N GLY A 550 38.62 18.82 58.73
CA GLY A 550 38.97 20.17 59.18
C GLY A 550 40.41 20.60 58.84
N ASN A 551 41.36 19.65 58.82
CA ASN A 551 42.77 19.92 58.48
C ASN A 551 43.00 20.02 56.96
N HIS A 552 42.05 19.54 56.13
CA HIS A 552 42.12 19.67 54.67
C HIS A 552 41.71 21.07 54.17
N MET A 553 41.11 21.90 55.03
CA MET A 553 40.54 23.21 54.67
C MET A 553 41.18 24.41 55.40
N ASN A 554 42.33 24.26 56.11
CA ASN A 554 42.88 25.26 57.05
C ASN A 554 44.17 26.03 56.63
N ASN A 555 44.78 25.71 55.48
CA ASN A 555 45.95 26.40 54.87
C ASN A 555 47.39 26.18 55.45
N PHE A 556 47.76 25.04 56.07
CA PHE A 556 49.14 24.75 56.59
C PHE A 556 49.77 23.38 56.14
N VAL A 557 51.12 23.18 56.17
CA VAL A 557 51.86 21.96 55.68
C VAL A 557 52.81 21.31 56.74
N ASP A 558 52.66 20.01 57.05
CA ASP A 558 53.35 19.27 58.16
C ASP A 558 54.10 17.97 57.70
N TYR A 559 55.43 17.78 57.92
CA TYR A 559 56.24 16.59 57.48
C TYR A 559 56.77 15.69 58.63
N SER A 560 56.45 14.38 58.64
CA SER A 560 56.60 13.52 59.83
C SER A 560 57.00 12.01 59.66
N GLY A 561 57.48 11.51 58.49
CA GLY A 561 57.68 10.05 58.22
C GLY A 561 59.12 9.45 58.01
N ALA A 562 59.20 8.12 57.73
CA ALA A 562 60.40 7.26 57.88
C ALA A 562 61.55 7.44 56.85
N LYS A 563 61.27 8.01 55.68
CA LYS A 563 62.28 8.26 54.63
C LYS A 563 62.88 9.68 54.72
N ALA A 564 62.59 10.44 55.80
CA ALA A 564 62.93 11.87 55.94
C ALA A 564 64.00 12.23 57.00
N GLY A 565 64.52 11.28 57.78
CA GLY A 565 65.77 11.44 58.55
C GLY A 565 65.76 12.26 59.86
N LYS A 566 65.18 13.49 59.96
CA LYS A 566 64.89 14.31 61.19
C LYS A 566 64.39 15.75 60.86
N ARG A 567 63.80 16.49 61.85
CA ARG A 567 63.20 17.86 61.71
C ARG A 567 64.24 18.98 61.54
N SER A 568 64.08 19.89 60.57
CA SER A 568 64.87 21.15 60.47
C SER A 568 64.07 22.33 59.92
N THR A 569 64.34 23.53 60.42
CA THR A 569 63.97 24.80 59.77
C THR A 569 64.90 25.08 58.58
N VAL A 570 64.43 25.85 57.61
CA VAL A 570 64.83 25.83 56.19
C VAL A 570 66.15 26.61 55.87
N VAL A 571 67.27 26.41 56.59
CA VAL A 571 68.45 27.32 56.45
C VAL A 571 69.84 26.66 56.19
N GLY A 572 69.96 25.42 55.65
CA GLY A 572 71.26 24.68 55.58
C GLY A 572 71.84 24.17 54.24
N GLY A 573 71.13 23.41 53.40
CA GLY A 573 71.50 23.19 51.98
C GLY A 573 72.52 22.12 51.48
N THR A 574 73.08 21.14 52.23
CA THR A 574 73.87 19.96 51.66
C THR A 574 73.43 18.55 52.16
N CYS A 575 73.47 17.51 51.29
CA CYS A 575 72.90 16.14 51.54
C CYS A 575 73.93 15.14 52.13
N SER A 576 73.51 14.09 52.86
CA SER A 576 74.43 13.05 53.40
C SER A 576 74.70 11.89 52.41
N ALA A 577 75.96 11.47 52.24
CA ALA A 577 76.39 10.44 51.26
C ALA A 577 75.78 9.05 51.56
N THR A 578 74.83 8.65 50.72
CA THR A 578 74.02 7.42 50.85
C THR A 578 74.16 6.59 49.58
N TYR A 579 73.76 5.31 49.62
CA TYR A 579 73.72 4.37 48.48
C TYR A 579 73.20 4.98 47.15
N CYS A 580 72.28 5.94 47.21
CA CYS A 580 71.66 6.55 46.04
C CYS A 580 72.59 7.45 45.18
N HIS A 581 73.91 7.53 45.42
CA HIS A 581 74.84 8.41 44.67
C HIS A 581 76.25 7.77 44.29
N SER A 582 76.33 6.63 43.53
CA SER A 582 77.59 5.93 43.00
C SER A 582 77.39 5.14 41.64
N SER A 583 78.39 4.40 41.05
CA SER A 583 78.24 3.65 39.75
C SER A 583 77.57 2.26 39.82
N GLY A 584 77.49 1.66 41.02
CA GLY A 584 76.76 0.42 41.26
C GLY A 584 77.44 -0.92 40.91
N LYS A 585 78.71 -1.02 40.46
CA LYS A 585 79.35 -2.32 40.09
C LYS A 585 80.74 -2.63 40.69
N LYS A 586 80.88 -2.55 42.01
CA LYS A 586 82.15 -2.90 42.69
C LYS A 586 82.41 -4.43 42.65
N GLY A 587 83.12 -4.97 41.64
CA GLY A 587 83.71 -6.32 41.73
C GLY A 587 84.07 -7.17 40.49
N ALA A 588 83.71 -6.85 39.24
CA ALA A 588 83.92 -7.78 38.11
C ALA A 588 84.61 -7.23 36.84
N VAL A 589 84.82 -5.92 36.74
CA VAL A 589 85.56 -5.25 35.66
C VAL A 589 86.52 -4.26 36.32
N ALA A 590 87.76 -4.16 35.83
CA ALA A 590 88.88 -3.48 36.50
C ALA A 590 88.54 -2.05 36.99
N ALA A 591 89.16 -1.62 38.09
CA ALA A 591 88.90 -0.36 38.82
C ALA A 591 89.06 0.96 38.02
N THR A 592 89.41 0.90 36.75
CA THR A 592 89.77 2.05 35.91
C THR A 592 88.56 2.83 35.34
N VAL A 593 87.34 2.70 35.92
CA VAL A 593 86.05 3.16 35.32
C VAL A 593 84.95 3.90 36.21
N GLU A 594 85.20 4.52 37.41
CA GLU A 594 84.19 5.10 38.43
C GLU A 594 83.98 6.69 38.59
N PRO A 595 82.86 7.27 39.21
CA PRO A 595 82.44 8.74 39.34
C PRO A 595 82.45 9.52 40.75
N ALA A 596 81.95 10.81 40.91
CA ALA A 596 82.01 11.77 42.12
C ALA A 596 80.64 12.36 42.74
N ALA A 597 80.55 13.13 43.90
CA ALA A 597 79.33 13.40 44.79
C ALA A 597 78.54 14.82 44.83
N PRO A 598 77.22 14.97 45.26
CA PRO A 598 76.29 16.17 45.02
C PRO A 598 75.67 17.06 46.21
N SER A 599 74.88 18.16 45.95
CA SER A 599 74.32 19.27 46.87
C SER A 599 72.76 19.57 46.82
N TRP A 600 72.06 20.24 47.80
CA TRP A 600 70.56 20.46 47.82
C TRP A 600 70.03 21.45 46.79
N SER A 601 70.81 22.46 46.45
CA SER A 601 70.52 23.37 45.34
C SER A 601 71.19 22.93 44.03
N GLY A 602 71.77 21.71 44.01
CA GLY A 602 72.48 21.16 42.88
C GLY A 602 71.57 20.74 41.72
N GLY A 603 72.15 20.73 40.53
CA GLY A 603 71.48 20.28 39.30
C GLY A 603 71.33 18.76 39.19
N LEU A 604 70.51 18.33 38.23
CA LEU A 604 70.26 16.91 37.92
C LEU A 604 71.51 16.21 37.32
N MET A 605 71.73 14.94 37.66
CA MET A 605 72.82 14.08 37.16
C MET A 605 72.29 13.00 36.19
N GLY A 606 73.03 12.69 35.12
CA GLY A 606 72.65 11.73 34.07
C GLY A 606 73.42 10.40 34.09
N CYS A 607 72.99 9.44 33.27
CA CYS A 607 73.53 8.07 33.25
C CYS A 607 75.04 8.01 32.93
N ASN A 608 75.52 8.82 31.97
CA ASN A 608 76.93 8.91 31.59
C ASN A 608 77.84 9.58 32.64
N GLY A 609 77.23 10.29 33.60
CA GLY A 609 77.92 10.78 34.81
C GLY A 609 78.22 9.67 35.82
N CYS A 610 77.61 8.49 35.65
CA CYS A 610 77.81 7.31 36.48
C CYS A 610 78.30 6.05 35.72
N HIS A 611 77.96 5.86 34.43
CA HIS A 611 78.29 4.69 33.59
C HIS A 611 79.01 5.10 32.29
N GLY A 612 80.04 4.37 31.82
CA GLY A 612 80.71 4.64 30.52
C GLY A 612 81.53 5.94 30.46
N ALA A 613 81.94 6.49 31.60
CA ALA A 613 82.46 7.84 31.74
C ALA A 613 83.89 8.09 31.18
N LYS A 614 84.48 7.18 30.39
CA LYS A 614 85.88 7.25 29.89
C LYS A 614 85.96 7.22 28.34
N PRO A 615 86.83 8.04 27.70
CA PRO A 615 86.89 8.22 26.24
C PRO A 615 87.73 7.18 25.46
N SER A 616 87.59 7.16 24.13
CA SER A 616 88.24 6.24 23.17
C SER A 616 89.75 6.53 23.00
N GLY A 617 90.56 5.45 22.85
CA GLY A 617 92.03 5.52 22.87
C GLY A 617 92.66 5.06 24.20
N ALA A 618 91.88 4.97 25.28
CA ALA A 618 92.27 4.25 26.49
C ALA A 618 92.27 2.72 26.24
N ALA A 619 93.23 1.99 26.82
CA ALA A 619 93.39 0.55 26.61
C ALA A 619 92.09 -0.22 26.94
N GLY A 620 91.58 -0.98 25.95
CA GLY A 620 90.38 -1.81 26.10
C GLY A 620 89.05 -1.17 25.64
N ILE A 621 89.06 0.04 25.08
CA ILE A 621 87.87 0.79 24.63
C ILE A 621 87.78 0.84 23.09
N GLU A 622 86.61 0.54 22.50
CA GLU A 622 86.35 0.40 21.04
C GLU A 622 85.70 1.64 20.39
N PHE A 623 84.98 2.45 21.17
CA PHE A 623 84.32 3.68 20.71
C PHE A 623 84.07 4.65 21.88
N ASP A 624 83.74 5.92 21.59
CA ASP A 624 83.34 6.89 22.63
C ASP A 624 81.89 6.65 23.07
N SER A 625 81.67 6.55 24.38
CA SER A 625 80.31 6.42 24.92
C SER A 625 79.59 7.76 24.85
N THR A 626 78.43 7.75 24.23
CA THR A 626 77.57 8.95 24.07
C THR A 626 76.40 8.97 25.05
N ALA A 627 76.12 7.83 25.67
CA ALA A 627 74.89 7.55 26.40
C ALA A 627 75.11 6.80 27.72
N GLY A 628 76.36 6.50 28.08
CA GLY A 628 76.70 5.61 29.20
C GLY A 628 76.68 4.13 28.83
N GLU A 629 76.64 3.82 27.52
CA GLU A 629 76.80 2.49 26.97
C GLU A 629 78.20 1.93 27.24
N PRO A 630 78.31 0.63 27.56
CA PRO A 630 79.62 0.00 27.73
C PRO A 630 80.37 -0.01 26.40
N ASN A 631 81.50 0.67 26.37
CA ASN A 631 82.21 1.02 25.14
C ASN A 631 83.51 0.21 24.91
N TYR A 632 83.63 -0.97 25.51
CA TYR A 632 84.77 -1.88 25.37
C TYR A 632 84.72 -2.75 24.09
N VAL A 633 85.83 -3.38 23.68
CA VAL A 633 85.95 -4.18 22.43
C VAL A 633 85.17 -5.51 22.43
N SER A 634 84.44 -5.84 21.34
CA SER A 634 83.65 -7.09 21.21
C SER A 634 84.45 -8.39 20.99
N GLY A 635 84.05 -9.49 21.64
CA GLY A 635 84.47 -10.88 21.33
C GLY A 635 83.61 -11.63 20.27
N LEU A 636 83.82 -12.96 20.08
CA LEU A 636 83.14 -13.81 19.09
C LEU A 636 81.59 -13.88 19.27
N PRO A 637 80.78 -14.07 18.18
CA PRO A 637 79.32 -14.22 18.30
C PRO A 637 78.95 -15.33 19.29
N GLY A 638 78.21 -15.01 20.35
CA GLY A 638 77.85 -15.96 21.41
C GLY A 638 78.67 -15.93 22.72
N SER A 639 79.77 -15.19 22.81
CA SER A 639 80.69 -15.18 24.00
C SER A 639 80.34 -14.17 25.11
N ASP A 640 80.79 -14.35 26.36
CA ASP A 640 80.52 -13.45 27.54
C ASP A 640 81.03 -12.02 27.40
N THR A 641 81.96 -11.80 26.48
CA THR A 641 82.49 -10.48 26.12
C THR A 641 82.00 -10.00 24.74
N ALA A 642 81.07 -10.71 24.07
CA ALA A 642 80.45 -10.26 22.82
C ALA A 642 79.72 -8.93 23.03
N ASN A 643 80.09 -7.92 22.24
CA ASN A 643 79.58 -6.56 22.35
C ASN A 643 78.90 -6.12 21.05
N SER A 644 77.57 -6.04 21.07
CA SER A 644 76.77 -5.50 19.96
C SER A 644 76.29 -4.06 20.20
N HIS A 645 76.74 -3.39 21.27
CA HIS A 645 76.28 -2.04 21.65
C HIS A 645 76.63 -0.99 20.59
N LYS A 646 77.75 -1.10 19.87
CA LYS A 646 78.07 -0.14 18.79
C LYS A 646 77.05 -0.14 17.64
N LYS A 647 76.38 -1.27 17.36
CA LYS A 647 75.36 -1.39 16.30
C LYS A 647 73.94 -1.17 16.83
N HIS A 648 73.68 -1.50 18.09
CA HIS A 648 72.38 -1.26 18.74
C HIS A 648 72.26 0.18 19.26
N VAL A 649 73.31 0.69 19.91
CA VAL A 649 73.41 2.08 20.36
C VAL A 649 73.78 2.96 19.16
N GLY A 650 74.91 2.75 18.47
CA GLY A 650 75.24 3.33 17.16
C GLY A 650 74.56 4.67 16.82
N SER A 651 73.82 4.72 15.70
CA SER A 651 72.95 5.86 15.33
C SER A 651 71.62 5.93 16.12
N GLY A 652 71.31 4.93 16.94
CA GLY A 652 70.10 4.83 17.76
C GLY A 652 70.18 5.44 19.18
N GLY A 653 71.37 5.79 19.67
CA GLY A 653 71.62 6.46 20.94
C GLY A 653 71.21 5.69 22.21
N ALA A 654 71.26 6.40 23.35
CA ALA A 654 70.96 5.91 24.70
C ALA A 654 69.65 5.11 24.82
N ALA A 655 68.68 5.44 23.96
CA ALA A 655 67.37 4.82 23.89
C ALA A 655 67.40 3.29 23.79
N THR A 656 68.50 2.73 23.32
CA THR A 656 68.63 1.30 23.03
C THR A 656 69.00 0.46 24.25
N CYS A 657 69.51 1.07 25.34
CA CYS A 657 69.90 0.35 26.55
C CYS A 657 68.73 -0.38 27.22
N SER A 658 67.54 0.19 27.16
CA SER A 658 66.34 -0.40 27.76
C SER A 658 65.83 -1.68 27.06
N LYS A 659 66.34 -2.01 25.86
CA LYS A 659 66.03 -3.29 25.18
C LYS A 659 66.59 -4.49 25.94
N CYS A 660 67.64 -4.25 26.72
CA CYS A 660 68.30 -5.28 27.51
C CYS A 660 68.20 -5.00 29.03
N HIS A 661 68.16 -3.74 29.46
CA HIS A 661 68.12 -3.36 30.89
C HIS A 661 66.74 -2.89 31.36
N SER A 662 65.73 -3.53 30.79
CA SER A 662 64.33 -3.14 30.88
C SER A 662 63.72 -3.10 32.29
N LYS A 663 64.24 -3.88 33.25
CA LYS A 663 63.81 -3.82 34.66
C LYS A 663 64.44 -2.70 35.47
N THR A 664 65.32 -1.90 34.86
CA THR A 664 66.11 -0.86 35.54
C THR A 664 66.01 0.48 34.83
N THR A 665 66.11 0.51 33.50
CA THR A 665 65.94 1.71 32.70
C THR A 665 64.98 1.43 31.54
N ALA A 666 63.98 2.28 31.38
CA ALA A 666 62.97 2.14 30.33
C ALA A 666 63.41 2.76 29.00
N ASN A 667 64.39 3.67 29.01
CA ASN A 667 64.79 4.46 27.83
C ASN A 667 66.30 4.72 27.77
N GLY A 668 67.07 4.08 28.63
CA GLY A 668 68.53 4.24 28.73
C GLY A 668 69.02 5.61 29.20
N THR A 669 68.12 6.54 29.52
CA THR A 669 68.46 7.87 30.06
C THR A 669 67.81 8.16 31.41
N SER A 670 66.88 7.31 31.85
CA SER A 670 66.14 7.44 33.12
C SER A 670 65.79 6.06 33.69
N ILE A 671 65.40 6.03 34.95
CA ILE A 671 65.26 4.81 35.73
C ILE A 671 63.80 4.39 35.85
N VAL A 672 63.54 3.08 35.93
CA VAL A 672 62.19 2.55 36.09
C VAL A 672 61.71 2.80 37.53
N ALA A 673 60.46 3.20 37.70
CA ALA A 673 59.76 3.35 38.97
C ALA A 673 59.42 2.02 39.64
N GLY A 674 59.52 1.93 40.96
CA GLY A 674 59.43 0.67 41.72
C GLY A 674 60.47 -0.37 41.30
N SER A 675 61.57 0.06 40.67
CA SER A 675 62.46 -0.86 39.96
C SER A 675 63.58 -1.41 40.81
N GLN A 676 64.26 -2.37 40.20
CA GLN A 676 65.48 -2.95 40.72
C GLN A 676 66.65 -1.96 40.74
N HIS A 677 66.48 -0.71 40.30
CA HIS A 677 67.56 0.26 40.31
C HIS A 677 68.15 0.51 41.71
N LEU A 678 67.34 0.40 42.77
CA LEU A 678 67.80 0.52 44.16
C LEU A 678 68.06 -0.84 44.83
N ASP A 679 68.12 -1.94 44.06
CA ASP A 679 68.21 -3.33 44.56
C ASP A 679 69.64 -3.93 44.60
N ARG A 680 70.61 -3.27 43.95
CA ARG A 680 72.08 -3.56 43.96
C ARG A 680 72.60 -4.65 42.99
N PHE A 681 71.86 -5.12 41.97
CA PHE A 681 72.31 -6.20 41.03
C PHE A 681 72.42 -5.79 39.53
N ALA A 682 73.23 -6.52 38.74
CA ALA A 682 73.44 -6.31 37.28
C ALA A 682 72.40 -7.03 36.42
N ASN A 683 71.19 -6.47 36.41
CA ASN A 683 70.03 -7.10 35.80
C ASN A 683 69.96 -6.85 34.29
N TYR A 684 69.81 -7.92 33.49
CA TYR A 684 69.46 -7.87 32.07
C TYR A 684 68.26 -8.78 31.81
N THR A 685 67.29 -8.26 31.09
CA THR A 685 65.99 -8.88 30.87
C THR A 685 65.54 -8.64 29.44
N SER A 686 65.17 -9.72 28.73
CA SER A 686 64.67 -9.65 27.37
C SER A 686 63.36 -8.86 27.32
N ALA A 687 63.40 -7.60 26.89
CA ALA A 687 62.19 -6.83 26.71
C ALA A 687 61.78 -6.85 25.24
N ASN A 688 60.67 -7.53 24.98
CA ASN A 688 59.97 -7.61 23.69
C ASN A 688 60.89 -7.98 22.55
N GLY A 689 61.37 -9.21 22.62
CA GLY A 689 62.14 -9.75 21.51
C GLY A 689 63.00 -10.96 21.78
N GLY A 690 62.71 -11.78 22.79
CA GLY A 690 63.36 -13.09 22.91
C GLY A 690 64.90 -13.02 22.85
N PHE A 691 65.50 -11.96 23.41
CA PHE A 691 66.92 -11.90 23.71
C PHE A 691 67.14 -12.50 25.11
N GLY A 692 66.48 -13.62 25.39
CA GLY A 692 66.79 -14.42 26.56
C GLY A 692 68.06 -15.19 26.24
N LYS A 693 68.91 -15.44 27.24
CA LYS A 693 70.00 -16.40 27.11
C LYS A 693 69.38 -17.80 26.93
N LEU A 694 68.97 -18.13 25.71
CA LEU A 694 68.97 -19.51 25.26
C LEU A 694 70.44 -19.86 24.97
N ALA A 695 70.78 -21.14 25.12
CA ALA A 695 72.14 -21.63 24.90
C ALA A 695 72.71 -21.04 23.58
N GLY A 696 73.79 -20.26 23.66
CA GLY A 696 74.49 -19.67 22.49
C GLY A 696 74.25 -18.18 22.15
N LYS A 697 73.47 -17.40 22.91
CA LYS A 697 73.19 -15.95 22.68
C LYS A 697 72.55 -15.63 21.31
N THR A 698 71.37 -16.18 21.09
CA THR A 698 70.53 -15.91 19.91
C THR A 698 69.41 -14.90 20.22
N CYS A 699 68.73 -14.41 19.18
CA CYS A 699 67.73 -13.33 19.17
C CYS A 699 66.49 -13.82 18.44
N SER A 700 65.51 -14.32 19.18
CA SER A 700 64.38 -15.03 18.56
C SER A 700 63.23 -14.13 18.09
N ASN A 701 63.20 -12.88 18.52
CA ASN A 701 62.04 -12.04 18.32
C ASN A 701 62.49 -10.61 17.98
N ILE A 702 63.09 -10.48 16.81
CA ILE A 702 63.54 -9.18 16.29
C ILE A 702 62.34 -8.40 15.77
N SER A 703 62.24 -7.14 16.21
CA SER A 703 61.16 -6.24 15.85
C SER A 703 61.56 -5.42 14.63
N CYS A 704 60.94 -5.72 13.50
CA CYS A 704 61.29 -5.08 12.23
C CYS A 704 60.59 -3.75 11.98
N HIS A 705 59.48 -3.52 12.69
CA HIS A 705 58.94 -2.18 13.00
C HIS A 705 58.83 -2.04 14.51
N SER A 706 58.40 -0.88 14.99
CA SER A 706 58.26 -0.50 16.40
C SER A 706 57.22 -1.31 17.19
N GLY A 707 57.35 -2.64 17.26
CA GLY A 707 56.72 -3.49 18.28
C GLY A 707 56.15 -4.83 17.84
N ASN A 708 56.13 -5.18 16.55
CA ASN A 708 55.37 -6.35 16.07
C ASN A 708 56.19 -7.50 15.55
N GLY A 709 57.42 -7.55 16.06
CA GLY A 709 58.28 -8.71 15.92
C GLY A 709 58.44 -9.11 14.46
N ARG A 710 58.76 -10.38 14.30
CA ARG A 710 58.84 -11.08 13.04
C ARG A 710 57.60 -11.96 12.92
N VAL A 711 57.00 -12.03 11.73
CA VAL A 711 55.84 -12.91 11.48
C VAL A 711 56.18 -14.36 11.83
N ALA A 712 55.23 -15.07 12.46
CA ALA A 712 55.43 -16.43 12.97
C ALA A 712 55.85 -17.41 11.85
N GLY A 713 56.89 -18.23 12.08
CA GLY A 713 57.42 -19.22 11.13
C GLY A 713 58.77 -18.88 10.47
N VAL A 714 59.34 -17.70 10.74
CA VAL A 714 60.68 -17.27 10.25
C VAL A 714 61.76 -17.49 11.34
N ALA A 715 63.02 -17.80 10.97
CA ALA A 715 64.13 -18.19 11.89
C ALA A 715 64.81 -17.04 12.68
N ASP A 716 65.45 -17.39 13.82
CA ASP A 716 66.06 -16.47 14.81
C ASP A 716 67.43 -15.91 14.36
N ALA A 717 67.80 -14.69 14.80
CA ALA A 717 69.14 -14.13 14.53
C ALA A 717 70.10 -14.35 15.72
N GLN A 718 71.38 -13.94 15.62
CA GLN A 718 72.39 -14.13 16.67
C GLN A 718 73.13 -12.83 17.06
N TRP A 719 73.62 -12.73 18.30
CA TRP A 719 74.34 -11.54 18.80
C TRP A 719 75.64 -11.36 17.99
N GLY A 720 75.66 -10.37 17.08
CA GLY A 720 76.78 -10.08 16.17
C GLY A 720 76.53 -10.21 14.64
N ALA A 721 75.30 -10.49 14.13
CA ALA A 721 74.95 -10.72 12.68
C ALA A 721 73.89 -9.74 12.01
N THR A 722 73.39 -9.90 10.73
CA THR A 722 72.61 -8.92 9.84
C THR A 722 71.17 -9.37 9.28
N LEU A 723 70.15 -8.48 8.94
CA LEU A 723 68.67 -8.76 8.62
C LEU A 723 67.91 -7.94 7.47
N ASN A 724 66.82 -8.46 6.77
CA ASN A 724 65.96 -7.81 5.67
C ASN A 724 64.38 -7.92 5.77
N CYS A 725 63.54 -7.35 4.84
CA CYS A 725 62.03 -7.27 4.90
C CYS A 725 61.27 -8.61 5.00
N ASN A 726 61.74 -9.66 4.33
CA ASN A 726 61.13 -10.99 4.41
C ASN A 726 61.47 -11.67 5.74
N GLY A 727 62.63 -11.31 6.32
CA GLY A 727 63.00 -11.63 7.70
C GLY A 727 62.10 -11.00 8.77
N CYS A 728 61.03 -10.30 8.34
CA CYS A 728 60.18 -9.46 9.17
C CYS A 728 58.67 -9.67 8.92
N HIS A 729 58.22 -9.63 7.66
CA HIS A 729 56.80 -9.62 7.29
C HIS A 729 56.25 -10.90 6.67
N GLY A 730 57.08 -11.92 6.43
CA GLY A 730 56.64 -13.23 5.96
C GLY A 730 56.21 -13.33 4.48
N GLY A 731 56.21 -12.23 3.71
CA GLY A 731 55.91 -12.22 2.27
C GLY A 731 54.41 -12.29 1.89
N PRO A 732 54.05 -12.23 0.58
CA PRO A 732 52.67 -12.05 0.11
C PRO A 732 51.67 -13.14 0.54
N ALA A 733 52.14 -14.36 0.78
CA ALA A 733 51.28 -15.49 1.19
C ALA A 733 50.78 -15.39 2.65
N ALA A 734 51.35 -14.50 3.48
CA ALA A 734 50.98 -14.31 4.89
C ALA A 734 49.97 -13.15 5.14
N LEU A 735 49.46 -12.49 4.09
CA LEU A 735 48.73 -11.20 4.18
C LEU A 735 47.33 -11.25 4.80
N THR A 736 46.68 -12.41 4.89
CA THR A 736 45.32 -12.52 5.47
C THR A 736 45.30 -12.51 7.01
N THR A 737 46.47 -12.50 7.66
CA THR A 737 46.58 -12.67 9.13
C THR A 737 47.58 -11.73 9.83
N ASN A 738 48.15 -10.71 9.15
CA ASN A 738 49.22 -9.86 9.72
C ASN A 738 48.96 -8.32 9.73
N ILE A 739 49.91 -7.55 10.28
CA ILE A 739 49.82 -6.13 10.66
C ILE A 739 49.56 -5.11 9.55
N LEU A 740 49.69 -5.51 8.28
CA LEU A 740 49.28 -4.67 7.15
C LEU A 740 47.75 -4.46 7.12
N ALA A 741 46.98 -5.10 8.00
CA ALA A 741 45.55 -4.85 8.22
C ALA A 741 45.21 -3.59 9.06
N THR A 742 46.20 -2.83 9.56
CA THR A 742 45.98 -1.67 10.45
C THR A 742 45.44 -0.41 9.73
N GLY A 743 44.77 0.47 10.47
CA GLY A 743 44.17 1.69 9.92
C GLY A 743 43.00 1.38 8.98
N LYS A 744 42.99 1.99 7.79
CA LYS A 744 42.05 1.64 6.72
C LYS A 744 42.69 0.78 5.64
N HIS A 745 43.88 0.20 5.88
CA HIS A 745 44.48 -0.73 4.92
C HIS A 745 43.55 -1.94 4.70
N GLY A 746 42.96 -2.52 5.75
CA GLY A 746 41.95 -3.58 5.57
C GLY A 746 40.73 -3.17 4.74
N ALA A 747 40.41 -1.87 4.67
CA ALA A 747 39.34 -1.32 3.82
C ALA A 747 39.79 -0.98 2.39
N HIS A 748 41.09 -1.07 2.05
CA HIS A 748 41.62 -0.67 0.73
C HIS A 748 42.58 -1.71 0.09
N ILE A 749 43.40 -2.43 0.86
CA ILE A 749 44.39 -3.42 0.37
C ILE A 749 43.85 -4.86 0.40
N ASN A 750 42.67 -5.07 0.98
CA ASN A 750 41.94 -6.35 0.97
C ASN A 750 40.42 -6.09 1.01
N ALA A 751 39.92 -5.26 0.08
CA ALA A 751 38.53 -4.80 0.07
C ALA A 751 37.79 -5.20 -1.21
N PRO A 752 37.22 -6.42 -1.22
CA PRO A 752 36.40 -6.88 -2.34
C PRO A 752 35.24 -5.92 -2.62
N ALA A 753 34.69 -5.30 -1.57
CA ALA A 753 33.57 -4.37 -1.64
C ALA A 753 33.88 -3.04 -2.36
N GLU A 754 35.12 -2.78 -2.78
CA GLU A 754 35.54 -1.56 -3.50
C GLU A 754 36.08 -1.84 -4.93
N GLY A 755 36.12 -3.12 -5.35
CA GLY A 755 36.52 -3.55 -6.70
C GLY A 755 37.97 -3.99 -6.87
N GLY A 756 38.77 -4.09 -5.79
CA GLY A 756 40.12 -4.66 -5.83
C GLY A 756 41.04 -4.16 -4.70
N ASN A 757 42.23 -4.76 -4.61
CA ASN A 757 43.26 -4.39 -3.62
C ASN A 757 44.17 -3.32 -4.19
N TYR A 758 44.34 -2.21 -3.46
CA TYR A 758 45.29 -1.16 -3.84
C TYR A 758 46.71 -1.47 -3.35
N GLY A 759 47.70 -1.24 -4.21
CA GLY A 759 49.13 -1.43 -3.90
C GLY A 759 49.69 -0.32 -3.01
N CYS A 760 50.77 -0.59 -2.27
CA CYS A 760 51.29 0.34 -1.27
C CYS A 760 51.72 1.68 -1.90
N VAL A 761 52.31 1.62 -3.09
CA VAL A 761 52.77 2.80 -3.85
C VAL A 761 51.61 3.68 -4.36
N GLU A 762 50.43 3.11 -4.62
CA GLU A 762 49.26 3.85 -5.12
C GLU A 762 48.70 4.85 -4.09
N CYS A 763 49.05 4.65 -2.82
CA CYS A 763 48.72 5.52 -1.71
C CYS A 763 49.95 6.21 -1.08
N HIS A 764 51.10 5.52 -1.00
CA HIS A 764 52.29 5.92 -0.24
C HIS A 764 53.57 6.06 -1.08
N ALA A 765 53.46 6.59 -2.30
CA ALA A 765 54.56 6.70 -3.28
C ALA A 765 55.88 7.36 -2.81
N LYS A 766 55.87 8.14 -1.72
CA LYS A 766 57.09 8.74 -1.12
C LYS A 766 57.74 7.89 -0.04
N THR A 767 57.04 6.89 0.49
CA THR A 767 57.48 6.02 1.59
C THR A 767 58.08 4.71 1.06
N VAL A 768 57.45 4.16 0.02
CA VAL A 768 57.86 2.89 -0.61
C VAL A 768 58.06 3.07 -2.11
N SER A 769 59.04 2.35 -2.65
CA SER A 769 59.30 2.31 -4.10
C SER A 769 58.62 1.11 -4.79
N SER A 770 58.27 0.08 -4.01
CA SER A 770 57.55 -1.12 -4.41
C SER A 770 56.95 -1.81 -3.18
N ASP A 771 56.24 -2.93 -3.37
CA ASP A 771 55.64 -3.67 -2.26
C ASP A 771 56.65 -4.41 -1.35
N THR A 772 57.96 -4.35 -1.63
CA THR A 772 58.99 -5.05 -0.84
C THR A 772 60.18 -4.17 -0.41
N GLN A 773 60.25 -2.93 -0.88
CA GLN A 773 61.39 -2.04 -0.66
C GLN A 773 60.98 -0.68 -0.09
N ILE A 774 61.72 -0.26 0.93
CA ILE A 774 61.59 1.05 1.56
C ILE A 774 62.39 2.05 0.71
N ALA A 775 61.74 3.10 0.22
CA ALA A 775 62.41 4.14 -0.55
C ALA A 775 63.17 5.11 0.34
N ASP A 776 62.60 5.43 1.51
CA ASP A 776 63.20 6.30 2.52
C ASP A 776 62.87 5.74 3.91
N THR A 777 63.91 5.33 4.64
CA THR A 777 63.76 4.72 5.98
C THR A 777 63.33 5.70 7.05
N LEU A 778 63.59 6.99 6.87
CA LEU A 778 63.11 8.03 7.75
C LEU A 778 61.61 8.23 7.53
N VAL A 779 61.15 8.32 6.27
CA VAL A 779 59.71 8.47 5.95
C VAL A 779 58.91 7.18 6.21
N HIS A 780 59.55 6.00 6.16
CA HIS A 780 58.91 4.73 6.53
C HIS A 780 58.74 4.56 8.05
N ALA A 781 59.59 5.23 8.84
CA ALA A 781 59.57 5.16 10.30
C ALA A 781 58.97 6.41 10.97
N ASP A 782 58.72 7.50 10.24
CA ASP A 782 58.29 8.80 10.79
C ASP A 782 56.84 8.85 11.27
N THR A 783 56.08 7.75 11.09
CA THR A 783 54.65 7.61 11.43
C THR A 783 53.71 8.53 10.66
N PHE A 784 54.23 9.48 9.87
CA PHE A 784 53.43 10.34 9.04
C PHE A 784 52.90 9.50 7.88
N VAL A 785 51.60 9.28 7.91
CA VAL A 785 50.94 8.49 6.87
C VAL A 785 50.85 9.32 5.61
N ASN A 786 51.88 9.20 4.76
CA ASN A 786 52.03 10.03 3.58
C ASN A 786 51.12 9.56 2.44
N TYR A 787 50.02 10.27 2.22
CA TYR A 787 49.08 10.04 1.13
C TYR A 787 49.53 10.71 -0.18
N SER A 788 50.71 10.34 -0.67
CA SER A 788 51.33 10.95 -1.86
C SER A 788 50.96 10.28 -3.18
N GLY A 789 50.28 9.13 -3.14
CA GLY A 789 49.96 8.35 -4.34
C GLY A 789 48.77 8.91 -5.14
N VAL A 790 48.67 8.52 -6.42
CA VAL A 790 47.68 9.04 -7.38
C VAL A 790 46.22 8.74 -7.02
N LYS A 791 45.97 7.74 -6.18
CA LYS A 791 44.64 7.39 -5.67
C LYS A 791 44.35 7.98 -4.29
N ALA A 792 45.32 8.66 -3.69
CA ALA A 792 45.18 9.30 -2.39
C ALA A 792 44.77 10.77 -2.52
N GLY A 793 44.01 11.29 -1.56
CA GLY A 793 43.65 12.71 -1.49
C GLY A 793 44.81 13.60 -1.02
N LYS A 794 44.63 14.93 -0.97
CA LYS A 794 45.66 15.84 -0.41
C LYS A 794 45.87 15.55 1.08
N SER A 795 47.13 15.41 1.50
CA SER A 795 47.55 15.11 2.89
C SER A 795 47.26 16.25 3.88
N THR A 796 46.89 17.44 3.41
CA THR A 796 46.82 18.68 4.21
C THR A 796 45.50 18.92 4.94
N THR A 797 44.48 18.06 4.80
CA THR A 797 43.18 18.20 5.49
C THR A 797 42.99 17.21 6.64
N TYR A 798 44.05 16.95 7.42
CA TYR A 798 43.97 16.11 8.62
C TYR A 798 43.30 16.82 9.82
N ALA A 799 42.88 18.07 9.66
CA ALA A 799 42.16 18.82 10.69
C ALA A 799 40.64 18.60 10.56
N GLY A 800 40.11 17.61 11.29
CA GLY A 800 38.66 17.51 11.54
C GLY A 800 38.00 16.14 11.41
N GLY A 801 38.75 15.05 11.21
CA GLY A 801 38.16 13.71 11.20
C GLY A 801 37.17 13.46 10.05
N VAL A 802 37.19 14.30 9.00
CA VAL A 802 36.44 14.18 7.75
C VAL A 802 37.41 13.90 6.61
N CYS A 803 37.08 12.95 5.74
CA CYS A 803 37.89 12.66 4.57
C CYS A 803 37.90 13.87 3.61
N SER A 804 39.05 14.15 2.99
CA SER A 804 39.11 15.16 1.92
C SER A 804 38.22 14.74 0.77
N ALA A 805 37.48 15.70 0.20
CA ALA A 805 36.46 15.44 -0.82
C ALA A 805 37.10 15.09 -2.18
N THR A 806 37.66 13.88 -2.23
CA THR A 806 38.32 13.20 -3.35
C THR A 806 37.26 12.45 -4.17
N TYR A 807 37.61 12.08 -5.41
CA TYR A 807 36.76 11.27 -6.28
C TYR A 807 36.15 10.04 -5.55
N CYS A 808 36.96 9.30 -4.78
CA CYS A 808 36.53 8.08 -4.07
C CYS A 808 35.58 8.32 -2.88
N HIS A 809 35.52 9.55 -2.33
CA HIS A 809 34.65 9.92 -1.20
C HIS A 809 33.61 10.96 -1.61
N SER A 810 33.11 10.81 -2.82
CA SER A 810 32.09 11.63 -3.44
C SER A 810 30.98 10.74 -3.99
N SER A 811 30.01 11.33 -4.68
CA SER A 811 29.04 10.57 -5.48
C SER A 811 29.66 9.78 -6.64
N GLY A 812 30.99 9.89 -6.84
CA GLY A 812 31.72 9.41 -8.01
C GLY A 812 31.51 10.30 -9.25
N LYS A 813 30.80 11.43 -9.10
CA LYS A 813 30.38 12.31 -10.22
C LYS A 813 30.81 13.76 -10.05
N LYS A 814 31.48 14.08 -8.95
CA LYS A 814 31.98 15.42 -8.64
C LYS A 814 32.88 15.93 -9.76
N GLY A 815 32.45 17.00 -10.45
CA GLY A 815 33.17 17.62 -11.57
C GLY A 815 32.72 17.18 -12.98
N GLN A 816 31.71 16.32 -13.11
CA GLN A 816 31.14 15.94 -14.41
C GLN A 816 30.19 17.03 -14.96
N PRO A 817 30.22 17.36 -16.27
CA PRO A 817 29.38 18.40 -16.86
C PRO A 817 27.88 18.16 -16.67
N GLY A 818 27.14 19.18 -16.22
CA GLY A 818 25.68 19.15 -16.07
C GLY A 818 25.12 18.48 -14.81
N MET A 819 25.99 17.99 -13.91
CA MET A 819 25.59 17.42 -12.61
C MET A 819 25.61 18.50 -11.52
N ALA A 820 24.48 18.74 -10.87
CA ALA A 820 24.38 19.77 -9.82
C ALA A 820 25.24 19.42 -8.60
N ALA A 821 26.09 20.34 -8.17
CA ALA A 821 26.95 20.20 -6.98
C ALA A 821 26.17 19.99 -5.66
N THR A 822 24.85 20.19 -5.67
CA THR A 822 23.95 20.11 -4.51
C THR A 822 23.57 18.69 -4.08
N VAL A 823 23.97 17.64 -4.83
CA VAL A 823 23.57 16.24 -4.57
C VAL A 823 24.71 15.35 -4.03
N GLU A 824 25.88 15.91 -3.74
CA GLU A 824 27.02 15.16 -3.18
C GLU A 824 26.73 14.61 -1.77
N PRO A 825 27.21 13.41 -1.41
CA PRO A 825 27.09 12.87 -0.06
C PRO A 825 27.80 13.78 0.96
N ALA A 826 27.42 13.67 2.23
CA ALA A 826 28.20 14.34 3.27
C ALA A 826 29.60 13.71 3.30
N SER A 827 30.65 14.52 3.45
CA SER A 827 32.01 14.02 3.53
C SER A 827 32.10 12.94 4.62
N PRO A 828 32.50 11.70 4.28
CA PRO A 828 32.54 10.62 5.24
C PRO A 828 33.61 10.89 6.29
N SER A 829 33.36 10.45 7.53
CA SER A 829 34.34 10.56 8.61
C SER A 829 35.33 9.40 8.57
N TRP A 830 36.58 9.67 8.96
CA TRP A 830 37.61 8.64 9.19
C TRP A 830 37.17 7.58 10.21
N SER A 831 36.22 7.92 11.10
CA SER A 831 35.63 7.04 12.11
C SER A 831 34.29 6.40 11.71
N GLY A 832 33.80 6.69 10.50
CA GLY A 832 32.55 6.15 9.98
C GLY A 832 32.62 4.63 9.74
N GLY A 833 31.45 3.99 9.78
CA GLY A 833 31.29 2.60 9.33
C GLY A 833 31.54 2.48 7.82
N ALA A 834 31.70 1.24 7.35
CA ALA A 834 31.81 0.94 5.92
C ALA A 834 30.62 1.57 5.17
N LEU A 835 30.91 2.29 4.08
CA LEU A 835 29.89 2.92 3.27
C LEU A 835 29.34 1.87 2.31
N GLY A 836 28.04 1.58 2.44
CA GLY A 836 27.32 0.89 1.38
C GLY A 836 27.09 1.83 0.19
N CYS A 837 26.55 1.30 -0.90
CA CYS A 837 26.29 2.08 -2.12
C CYS A 837 25.46 3.35 -1.85
N ASN A 838 24.46 3.30 -0.97
CA ASN A 838 23.62 4.44 -0.58
C ASN A 838 24.29 5.50 0.31
N GLY A 839 25.45 5.18 0.87
CA GLY A 839 26.30 6.13 1.59
C GLY A 839 27.10 7.03 0.65
N CYS A 840 27.41 6.55 -0.56
CA CYS A 840 28.16 7.30 -1.58
C CYS A 840 27.25 7.84 -2.69
N HIS A 841 26.38 7.00 -3.24
CA HIS A 841 25.47 7.34 -4.33
C HIS A 841 24.05 7.57 -3.78
N GLY A 842 23.36 8.63 -4.21
CA GLY A 842 21.95 8.85 -3.82
C GLY A 842 21.73 9.26 -2.35
N ALA A 843 22.79 9.61 -1.61
CA ALA A 843 22.77 9.80 -0.16
C ALA A 843 21.92 10.98 0.36
N ARG A 844 21.42 11.86 -0.52
CA ARG A 844 20.58 13.03 -0.15
C ARG A 844 19.09 12.69 -0.25
N LEU A 845 18.28 13.23 0.65
CA LEU A 845 16.83 12.94 0.71
C LEU A 845 16.00 13.92 -0.14
N MET A 846 14.81 13.47 -0.58
CA MET A 846 13.84 14.27 -1.32
C MET A 846 13.46 15.56 -0.55
N GLY A 847 13.44 16.70 -1.24
CA GLY A 847 13.30 18.03 -0.64
C GLY A 847 14.60 18.86 -0.66
N THR A 848 15.74 18.22 -0.93
CA THR A 848 17.00 18.92 -1.26
C THR A 848 16.96 19.42 -2.71
N ALA A 849 17.39 20.66 -2.96
CA ALA A 849 17.41 21.22 -4.31
C ALA A 849 18.23 20.36 -5.28
N GLY A 850 17.60 19.93 -6.38
CA GLY A 850 18.22 19.06 -7.39
C GLY A 850 18.09 17.56 -7.11
N VAL A 851 17.36 17.13 -6.07
CA VAL A 851 17.04 15.72 -5.78
C VAL A 851 15.63 15.39 -6.25
N ALA A 852 15.49 14.39 -7.11
CA ALA A 852 14.20 13.98 -7.68
C ALA A 852 13.46 12.92 -6.85
N PHE A 853 14.16 12.12 -6.05
CA PHE A 853 13.57 11.05 -5.22
C PHE A 853 14.52 10.64 -4.10
N THR A 854 14.04 9.92 -3.09
CA THR A 854 14.90 9.34 -2.03
C THR A 854 15.48 8.01 -2.52
N SER A 855 16.80 7.86 -2.48
CA SER A 855 17.51 6.63 -2.88
C SER A 855 17.30 5.51 -1.86
N VAL A 856 17.05 4.28 -2.31
CA VAL A 856 16.80 3.10 -1.47
C VAL A 856 18.03 2.19 -1.40
N ALA A 857 18.76 2.03 -2.49
CA ALA A 857 19.89 1.10 -2.64
C ALA A 857 21.19 1.77 -3.12
N GLY A 858 21.22 3.10 -3.18
CA GLY A 858 22.36 3.85 -3.69
C GLY A 858 22.24 4.17 -5.17
N GLU A 859 21.03 4.13 -5.70
CA GLU A 859 20.76 4.62 -7.02
C GLU A 859 20.89 6.16 -7.05
N PRO A 860 21.58 6.74 -8.05
CA PRO A 860 21.71 8.18 -8.18
C PRO A 860 20.36 8.88 -8.31
N ASN A 861 20.09 9.87 -7.47
CA ASN A 861 18.75 10.43 -7.28
C ASN A 861 18.60 11.91 -7.64
N TYR A 862 19.55 12.46 -8.38
CA TYR A 862 19.47 13.82 -8.90
C TYR A 862 18.36 13.97 -9.95
N THR A 863 17.84 15.19 -10.09
CA THR A 863 16.87 15.53 -11.14
C THR A 863 17.46 15.29 -12.52
N SER A 864 16.73 14.54 -13.36
CA SER A 864 17.16 14.22 -14.72
C SER A 864 17.24 15.49 -15.58
N GLY A 865 18.34 15.65 -16.31
CA GLY A 865 18.40 16.55 -17.47
C GLY A 865 17.65 15.99 -18.68
N SER A 866 17.75 16.68 -19.82
CA SER A 866 17.15 16.25 -21.10
C SER A 866 17.59 14.83 -21.49
N ALA A 867 16.74 14.10 -22.20
CA ALA A 867 17.06 12.76 -22.68
C ALA A 867 18.39 12.74 -23.46
N GLY A 868 19.27 11.78 -23.14
CA GLY A 868 20.59 11.61 -23.76
C GLY A 868 21.66 12.60 -23.28
N SER A 869 21.30 13.58 -22.44
CA SER A 869 22.29 14.48 -21.85
C SER A 869 23.20 13.77 -20.83
N PRO A 870 24.39 14.33 -20.52
CA PRO A 870 25.25 13.79 -19.47
C PRO A 870 24.57 13.65 -18.10
N SER A 871 23.57 14.50 -17.80
CA SER A 871 22.78 14.49 -16.58
C SER A 871 21.42 13.79 -16.72
N ALA A 872 21.18 13.04 -17.80
CA ALA A 872 20.00 12.20 -17.93
C ALA A 872 19.99 11.11 -16.85
N ASN A 873 18.87 10.95 -16.14
CA ASN A 873 18.73 10.02 -15.02
C ASN A 873 17.46 9.17 -15.13
N SER A 874 17.64 7.85 -15.24
CA SER A 874 16.55 6.86 -15.25
C SER A 874 16.53 5.92 -14.04
N HIS A 875 17.37 6.15 -13.02
CA HIS A 875 17.56 5.18 -11.93
C HIS A 875 16.30 4.93 -11.08
N ALA A 876 15.49 5.96 -10.81
CA ALA A 876 14.20 5.82 -10.12
C ALA A 876 13.25 4.82 -10.78
N LYS A 877 13.41 4.58 -12.08
CA LYS A 877 12.55 3.67 -12.84
C LYS A 877 12.96 2.20 -12.69
N HIS A 878 14.23 1.93 -12.36
CA HIS A 878 14.79 0.59 -12.33
C HIS A 878 14.98 0.04 -10.91
N VAL A 879 15.26 0.89 -9.92
CA VAL A 879 15.69 0.43 -8.57
C VAL A 879 14.57 0.53 -7.52
N LYS A 880 13.57 1.38 -7.74
CA LYS A 880 12.62 1.81 -6.69
C LYS A 880 11.72 0.70 -6.10
N SER A 881 11.34 -0.32 -6.88
CA SER A 881 10.49 -1.44 -6.44
C SER A 881 11.28 -2.66 -6.01
N ASP A 882 12.40 -2.92 -6.68
CA ASP A 882 13.11 -4.21 -6.62
C ASP A 882 14.42 -4.11 -5.83
N GLY A 883 14.87 -2.89 -5.48
CA GLY A 883 16.04 -2.65 -4.64
C GLY A 883 17.38 -2.98 -5.32
N ALA A 884 18.42 -3.17 -4.50
CA ALA A 884 19.81 -3.27 -4.95
C ALA A 884 20.07 -4.38 -5.99
N VAL A 885 19.29 -5.47 -5.95
CA VAL A 885 19.41 -6.61 -6.88
C VAL A 885 19.33 -6.21 -8.35
N THR A 886 18.71 -5.06 -8.66
CA THR A 886 18.62 -4.57 -10.04
C THR A 886 19.89 -3.93 -10.58
N CYS A 887 20.84 -3.58 -9.71
CA CYS A 887 22.12 -3.00 -10.13
C CYS A 887 22.90 -3.94 -11.06
N VAL A 888 22.86 -5.26 -10.82
CA VAL A 888 23.57 -6.27 -11.64
C VAL A 888 23.07 -6.33 -13.08
N LEU A 889 21.85 -5.83 -13.34
CA LEU A 889 21.27 -5.82 -14.68
C LEU A 889 22.05 -4.90 -15.63
N CYS A 890 22.54 -3.77 -15.11
CA CYS A 890 23.27 -2.77 -15.88
C CYS A 890 24.74 -2.60 -15.48
N HIS A 891 25.15 -3.15 -14.34
CA HIS A 891 26.50 -3.00 -13.79
C HIS A 891 27.11 -4.38 -13.51
N SER A 892 26.89 -5.37 -14.37
CA SER A 892 27.27 -6.77 -14.14
C SER A 892 28.77 -7.03 -14.02
N ALA A 893 29.58 -6.18 -14.66
CA ALA A 893 31.03 -6.19 -14.52
C ALA A 893 31.51 -5.47 -13.26
N THR A 894 30.61 -4.78 -12.57
CA THR A 894 30.92 -3.97 -11.39
C THR A 894 30.31 -4.56 -10.13
N VAL A 895 29.10 -5.13 -10.15
CA VAL A 895 28.42 -5.71 -8.98
C VAL A 895 28.05 -7.18 -9.13
N ASP A 896 27.93 -7.87 -8.01
CA ASP A 896 27.50 -9.27 -7.92
C ASP A 896 25.99 -9.44 -8.16
N ALA A 897 25.50 -10.69 -8.19
CA ALA A 897 24.08 -11.00 -8.42
C ALA A 897 23.12 -10.41 -7.37
N THR A 898 23.61 -10.08 -6.17
CA THR A 898 22.80 -9.41 -5.14
C THR A 898 22.73 -7.89 -5.35
N GLY A 899 23.59 -7.35 -6.22
CA GLY A 899 23.74 -5.93 -6.50
C GLY A 899 24.27 -5.11 -5.33
N THR A 900 24.88 -5.79 -4.34
CA THR A 900 25.38 -5.17 -3.11
C THR A 900 26.89 -5.30 -2.94
N ALA A 901 27.54 -6.24 -3.63
CA ALA A 901 29.00 -6.41 -3.59
C ALA A 901 29.62 -6.05 -4.94
N ILE A 902 30.88 -5.59 -4.92
CA ILE A 902 31.61 -5.16 -6.12
C ILE A 902 32.49 -6.31 -6.63
N VAL A 903 32.43 -6.61 -7.91
CA VAL A 903 33.12 -7.76 -8.54
C VAL A 903 34.07 -7.37 -9.68
N GLY A 904 34.18 -6.08 -9.98
CA GLY A 904 35.13 -5.57 -10.97
C GLY A 904 35.28 -4.06 -10.91
N ASN A 905 35.44 -3.41 -12.07
CA ASN A 905 35.80 -1.99 -12.14
C ASN A 905 34.71 -1.10 -11.53
N HIS A 906 35.10 -0.32 -10.51
CA HIS A 906 34.20 0.60 -9.79
C HIS A 906 34.80 1.99 -9.56
N THR A 907 36.11 2.07 -9.35
CA THR A 907 36.82 3.31 -8.96
C THR A 907 37.65 3.92 -10.09
N ASN A 908 37.37 3.53 -11.34
CA ASN A 908 38.10 3.90 -12.54
C ASN A 908 37.67 5.24 -13.17
N LYS A 909 36.77 6.01 -12.54
CA LYS A 909 36.23 7.29 -13.05
C LYS A 909 35.31 7.18 -14.27
N VAL A 910 34.86 5.98 -14.60
CA VAL A 910 33.97 5.72 -15.72
C VAL A 910 32.65 5.15 -15.20
N ALA A 911 31.54 5.47 -15.87
CA ALA A 911 30.28 4.78 -15.63
C ALA A 911 30.30 3.47 -16.43
N ASP A 912 30.78 2.39 -15.81
CA ASP A 912 30.86 1.07 -16.43
C ASP A 912 29.47 0.44 -16.50
N VAL A 913 28.89 0.41 -17.71
CA VAL A 913 27.56 -0.15 -17.98
C VAL A 913 27.75 -1.41 -18.81
N GLN A 914 27.34 -2.56 -18.27
CA GLN A 914 27.43 -3.87 -18.90
C GLN A 914 26.24 -4.76 -18.51
N ASN A 915 25.76 -5.55 -19.46
CA ASN A 915 24.64 -6.49 -19.33
C ASN A 915 24.87 -7.56 -18.25
N GLY A 916 23.90 -7.80 -17.37
CA GLY A 916 23.90 -8.95 -16.46
C GLY A 916 22.53 -9.33 -15.91
N GLY A 917 22.49 -10.32 -15.01
CA GLY A 917 21.24 -10.81 -14.39
C GLY A 917 20.15 -11.25 -15.38
N GLY A 918 20.55 -11.69 -16.59
CA GLY A 918 19.64 -12.07 -17.67
C GLY A 918 19.22 -10.91 -18.60
N ALA A 919 19.54 -9.65 -18.26
CA ALA A 919 19.33 -8.51 -19.14
C ALA A 919 20.32 -8.53 -20.31
N SER A 920 19.86 -8.14 -21.50
CA SER A 920 20.69 -8.00 -22.70
C SER A 920 20.41 -6.64 -23.34
N PHE A 921 21.42 -5.80 -23.53
CA PHE A 921 21.38 -4.56 -24.29
C PHE A 921 22.77 -4.23 -24.88
N GLY A 922 22.84 -3.50 -25.98
CA GLY A 922 24.08 -2.85 -26.42
C GLY A 922 24.18 -1.49 -25.76
N TYR A 923 25.37 -1.07 -25.33
CA TYR A 923 25.59 0.27 -24.79
C TYR A 923 26.71 0.98 -25.58
N PRO A 924 26.39 1.54 -26.78
CA PRO A 924 27.40 1.98 -27.74
C PRO A 924 27.91 3.42 -27.59
N GLY A 925 27.58 4.15 -26.52
CA GLY A 925 28.00 5.55 -26.29
C GLY A 925 26.85 6.52 -26.00
N ASN A 926 27.19 7.74 -25.56
CA ASN A 926 26.30 8.84 -25.11
C ASN A 926 24.92 8.42 -24.61
N LYS A 927 24.87 7.68 -23.49
CA LYS A 927 23.64 7.43 -22.73
C LYS A 927 22.50 6.82 -23.58
N THR A 928 22.84 6.00 -24.57
CA THR A 928 21.89 5.23 -25.38
C THR A 928 22.10 3.72 -25.18
N CYS A 929 21.01 2.96 -25.16
CA CYS A 929 20.98 1.50 -25.09
C CYS A 929 20.38 0.95 -26.39
N SER A 930 21.14 0.20 -27.17
CA SER A 930 20.65 -0.60 -28.31
C SER A 930 20.30 -2.02 -27.85
N ASN A 931 19.75 -2.88 -28.72
CA ASN A 931 19.54 -4.31 -28.47
C ASN A 931 18.86 -4.68 -27.12
N VAL A 932 18.03 -3.79 -26.56
CA VAL A 932 17.39 -4.01 -25.26
C VAL A 932 16.44 -5.20 -25.37
N SER A 933 16.74 -6.27 -24.64
CA SER A 933 15.95 -7.48 -24.52
C SER A 933 14.87 -7.21 -23.49
N CYS A 934 13.64 -7.07 -23.97
CA CYS A 934 12.49 -6.92 -23.10
C CYS A 934 11.97 -8.29 -22.61
N HIS A 935 12.22 -9.38 -23.36
CA HIS A 935 11.93 -10.77 -22.97
C HIS A 935 13.01 -11.75 -23.49
N SER A 936 13.18 -12.91 -22.85
CA SER A 936 14.18 -13.96 -23.13
C SER A 936 13.80 -14.73 -24.40
N GLY A 937 14.19 -14.20 -25.55
CA GLY A 937 14.06 -14.86 -26.83
C GLY A 937 14.75 -14.07 -27.93
N ALA A 938 15.51 -14.76 -28.79
CA ALA A 938 16.09 -14.15 -29.98
C ALA A 938 14.96 -13.75 -30.94
N GLY A 939 14.73 -12.44 -31.13
CA GLY A 939 13.76 -11.95 -32.11
C GLY A 939 13.17 -10.55 -31.88
N TYR A 940 13.33 -9.96 -30.69
CA TYR A 940 12.79 -8.63 -30.40
C TYR A 940 13.93 -7.65 -30.08
N THR A 941 14.44 -6.97 -31.10
CA THR A 941 15.35 -5.83 -30.91
C THR A 941 14.53 -4.56 -30.72
N ALA A 942 14.49 -4.08 -29.48
CA ALA A 942 14.01 -2.75 -29.13
C ALA A 942 14.68 -1.66 -29.97
N ALA A 943 13.97 -0.56 -30.24
CA ALA A 943 14.59 0.67 -30.74
C ALA A 943 15.61 1.17 -29.70
N ASN A 944 16.61 1.95 -30.13
CA ASN A 944 17.62 2.50 -29.21
C ASN A 944 16.93 3.32 -28.12
N ILE A 945 16.95 2.84 -26.88
CA ILE A 945 16.37 3.53 -25.72
C ILE A 945 17.40 4.53 -25.19
N VAL A 946 17.00 5.78 -25.02
CA VAL A 946 17.88 6.84 -24.54
C VAL A 946 17.66 7.05 -23.03
N TRP A 947 18.72 7.20 -22.24
CA TRP A 947 18.58 7.49 -20.81
C TRP A 947 17.87 8.82 -20.59
N GLY A 948 17.12 8.91 -19.49
CA GLY A 948 16.24 10.05 -19.18
C GLY A 948 14.97 10.12 -20.03
N ALA A 949 14.87 9.34 -21.12
CA ALA A 949 13.63 9.22 -21.87
C ALA A 949 12.64 8.27 -21.18
N THR A 950 11.35 8.47 -21.44
CA THR A 950 10.31 7.52 -21.04
C THR A 950 10.22 6.45 -22.11
N ALA A 951 10.43 5.18 -21.73
CA ALA A 951 10.18 4.07 -22.62
C ALA A 951 8.67 3.83 -22.72
N ASP A 952 8.19 3.54 -23.92
CA ASP A 952 6.83 3.14 -24.25
C ASP A 952 6.80 1.72 -24.86
N CYS A 953 5.62 1.19 -25.16
CA CYS A 953 5.50 -0.13 -25.77
C CYS A 953 6.26 -0.24 -27.11
N LYS A 954 6.38 0.87 -27.86
CA LYS A 954 7.13 0.96 -29.14
C LYS A 954 8.62 0.87 -29.00
N SER A 955 9.13 1.23 -27.84
CA SER A 955 10.53 1.09 -27.49
C SER A 955 10.94 -0.38 -27.49
N CYS A 956 10.06 -1.31 -27.08
CA CYS A 956 10.33 -2.75 -27.03
C CYS A 956 9.84 -3.56 -28.24
N HIS A 957 8.64 -3.29 -28.76
CA HIS A 957 8.02 -4.16 -29.78
C HIS A 957 8.02 -3.58 -31.18
N GLY A 958 9.18 -3.23 -31.76
CA GLY A 958 9.33 -2.48 -33.03
C GLY A 958 8.29 -2.77 -34.14
N THR A 959 7.87 -4.03 -34.30
CA THR A 959 6.62 -4.40 -34.97
C THR A 959 5.81 -5.39 -34.13
N LEU A 960 4.48 -5.30 -34.23
CA LEU A 960 3.56 -6.25 -33.63
C LEU A 960 3.20 -7.34 -34.64
N SER A 961 3.12 -8.60 -34.20
CA SER A 961 2.66 -9.72 -35.03
C SER A 961 1.24 -9.48 -35.56
N ALA A 962 0.85 -10.12 -36.66
CA ALA A 962 -0.51 -10.03 -37.20
C ALA A 962 -1.61 -10.33 -36.17
N GLY A 963 -1.39 -11.25 -35.23
CA GLY A 963 -2.33 -11.54 -34.13
C GLY A 963 -2.50 -10.39 -33.14
N HIS A 964 -1.42 -9.69 -32.79
CA HIS A 964 -1.46 -8.49 -31.94
C HIS A 964 -2.22 -7.36 -32.63
N THR A 965 -1.92 -7.07 -33.89
CA THR A 965 -2.59 -6.03 -34.69
C THR A 965 -4.12 -6.19 -34.72
N ARG A 966 -4.63 -7.42 -34.61
CA ARG A 966 -6.07 -7.70 -34.52
C ARG A 966 -6.70 -7.32 -33.18
N HIS A 967 -5.95 -7.45 -32.09
CA HIS A 967 -6.43 -7.22 -30.74
C HIS A 967 -6.09 -5.83 -30.20
N VAL A 968 -5.00 -5.22 -30.67
CA VAL A 968 -4.53 -3.89 -30.22
C VAL A 968 -4.46 -2.84 -31.34
N GLY A 969 -4.95 -3.17 -32.55
CA GLY A 969 -5.01 -2.25 -33.68
C GLY A 969 -3.67 -2.02 -34.39
N THR A 970 -3.71 -1.25 -35.48
CA THR A 970 -2.55 -0.84 -36.29
C THR A 970 -1.96 0.51 -35.87
N ASN A 971 -2.52 1.16 -34.86
CA ASN A 971 -2.43 2.61 -34.70
C ASN A 971 -1.10 3.05 -34.05
N ALA A 972 -0.52 4.15 -34.55
CA ALA A 972 0.77 4.74 -34.16
C ALA A 972 0.87 5.20 -32.69
N VAL A 973 -0.23 5.11 -31.92
CA VAL A 973 -0.37 5.61 -30.54
C VAL A 973 0.34 4.72 -29.51
N TRP A 974 0.65 3.46 -29.83
CA TRP A 974 1.41 2.59 -28.91
C TRP A 974 2.83 3.10 -28.59
N GLY A 975 3.37 4.03 -29.39
CA GLY A 975 4.58 4.80 -29.07
C GLY A 975 4.37 6.02 -28.16
N SER A 976 3.28 6.03 -27.39
CA SER A 976 3.07 7.01 -26.32
C SER A 976 2.33 6.41 -25.12
N LEU A 977 2.11 5.10 -25.12
CA LEU A 977 1.40 4.40 -24.06
C LEU A 977 2.37 3.96 -22.96
N PRO A 978 2.04 4.21 -21.68
CA PRO A 978 2.84 3.71 -20.58
C PRO A 978 2.76 2.18 -20.49
N PHE A 979 3.89 1.55 -20.13
CA PHE A 979 4.05 0.10 -19.96
C PHE A 979 3.05 -0.54 -18.98
N TYR A 980 2.63 0.21 -17.96
CA TYR A 980 1.82 -0.30 -16.86
C TYR A 980 0.42 0.28 -16.91
N ASN A 981 -0.57 -0.57 -16.64
CA ASN A 981 -1.96 -0.19 -16.42
C ASN A 981 -2.71 0.33 -17.67
N PHE A 982 -2.23 0.05 -18.88
CA PHE A 982 -3.03 0.22 -20.09
C PHE A 982 -4.08 -0.89 -20.21
N THR A 983 -5.11 -0.80 -19.36
CA THR A 983 -6.19 -1.78 -19.21
C THR A 983 -7.46 -1.39 -19.96
N ALA A 984 -7.56 -0.14 -20.42
CA ALA A 984 -8.74 0.37 -21.10
C ALA A 984 -8.93 -0.27 -22.47
N ASN A 985 -10.17 -0.65 -22.80
CA ASN A 985 -10.56 -0.84 -24.20
C ASN A 985 -10.71 0.54 -24.86
N ARG A 986 -9.95 0.79 -25.93
CA ARG A 986 -10.01 2.00 -26.75
C ARG A 986 -10.41 1.70 -28.19
N SER A 987 -11.04 0.55 -28.41
CA SER A 987 -11.62 0.20 -29.71
C SER A 987 -12.57 1.31 -30.15
N SER A 988 -12.53 1.66 -31.41
CA SER A 988 -13.35 2.73 -31.97
C SER A 988 -13.67 2.41 -33.42
N GLY A 989 -14.76 2.99 -33.92
CA GLY A 989 -15.21 2.76 -35.28
C GLY A 989 -16.09 1.51 -35.39
N SER A 990 -16.46 1.21 -36.63
CA SER A 990 -17.45 0.19 -36.97
C SER A 990 -16.90 -0.79 -37.99
N ASP A 991 -17.44 -1.99 -37.99
CA ASP A 991 -17.30 -2.95 -39.07
C ASP A 991 -18.17 -2.52 -40.25
N THR A 992 -17.54 -2.10 -41.35
CA THR A 992 -18.21 -1.34 -42.42
C THR A 992 -18.81 -2.19 -43.54
N ASP A 993 -18.38 -3.43 -43.73
CA ASP A 993 -18.82 -4.28 -44.87
C ASP A 993 -19.16 -5.73 -44.48
N GLY A 994 -19.00 -6.12 -43.21
CA GLY A 994 -19.28 -7.49 -42.77
C GLY A 994 -18.25 -8.52 -43.25
N VAL A 995 -17.19 -8.11 -43.97
CA VAL A 995 -16.14 -8.98 -44.55
C VAL A 995 -14.75 -8.51 -44.10
N THR A 996 -14.47 -7.22 -44.19
CA THR A 996 -13.26 -6.54 -43.74
C THR A 996 -13.33 -6.34 -42.23
N LYS A 997 -12.68 -7.23 -41.49
CA LYS A 997 -12.66 -7.20 -40.03
C LYS A 997 -11.93 -5.94 -39.52
N ALA A 998 -12.66 -5.04 -38.86
CA ALA A 998 -12.07 -3.94 -38.11
C ALA A 998 -11.31 -4.47 -36.88
N ASN A 999 -10.14 -3.92 -36.61
CA ASN A 999 -9.29 -4.35 -35.48
C ASN A 999 -9.81 -3.75 -34.16
N TYR A 1000 -9.78 -4.54 -33.09
CA TYR A 1000 -9.98 -3.99 -31.75
C TYR A 1000 -8.72 -3.28 -31.28
N PHE A 1001 -8.90 -2.38 -30.31
CA PHE A 1001 -7.81 -1.72 -29.60
C PHE A 1001 -7.95 -1.97 -28.10
N PHE A 1002 -7.73 -3.21 -27.71
CA PHE A 1002 -7.64 -3.59 -26.32
C PHE A 1002 -6.33 -3.11 -25.71
N GLY A 1003 -6.41 -2.67 -24.46
CA GLY A 1003 -5.21 -2.35 -23.72
C GLY A 1003 -4.34 -3.57 -23.49
N CYS A 1004 -3.02 -3.43 -23.65
CA CYS A 1004 -2.05 -4.52 -23.55
C CYS A 1004 -2.15 -5.27 -22.21
N ALA A 1005 -2.48 -4.56 -21.13
CA ALA A 1005 -2.60 -5.11 -19.78
C ALA A 1005 -3.87 -5.98 -19.58
N ASN A 1006 -4.70 -6.16 -20.62
CA ASN A 1006 -5.77 -7.16 -20.62
C ASN A 1006 -5.26 -8.58 -20.89
N CYS A 1007 -4.07 -8.72 -21.49
CA CYS A 1007 -3.45 -10.01 -21.78
C CYS A 1007 -2.08 -10.14 -21.14
N HIS A 1008 -1.35 -9.04 -20.98
CA HIS A 1008 -0.04 -9.01 -20.33
C HIS A 1008 -0.15 -8.65 -18.84
N PRO A 1009 0.86 -9.03 -18.04
CA PRO A 1009 0.86 -8.76 -16.61
C PRO A 1009 0.56 -7.31 -16.25
N VAL A 1010 -0.06 -7.05 -15.10
CA VAL A 1010 -0.28 -5.66 -14.64
C VAL A 1010 0.74 -5.22 -13.61
N THR A 1011 1.60 -6.15 -13.18
CA THR A 1011 2.63 -5.91 -12.17
C THR A 1011 3.98 -5.68 -12.85
N LEU A 1012 4.79 -4.85 -12.20
CA LEU A 1012 6.16 -4.59 -12.63
C LEU A 1012 7.01 -5.87 -12.58
N ALA A 1013 6.90 -6.64 -11.50
CA ALA A 1013 7.66 -7.88 -11.30
C ALA A 1013 7.47 -8.89 -12.44
N SER A 1014 6.26 -9.04 -12.98
CA SER A 1014 5.98 -9.96 -14.09
C SER A 1014 6.27 -9.40 -15.48
N HIS A 1015 6.26 -8.08 -15.66
CA HIS A 1015 6.48 -7.46 -16.98
C HIS A 1015 7.95 -7.49 -17.44
N ILE A 1016 8.90 -7.50 -16.49
CA ILE A 1016 10.35 -7.42 -16.77
C ILE A 1016 11.11 -8.63 -16.22
N ASN A 1017 10.45 -9.76 -15.95
CA ASN A 1017 11.12 -10.98 -15.44
C ASN A 1017 11.83 -11.80 -16.52
N GLY A 1018 11.96 -11.25 -17.72
CA GLY A 1018 12.59 -11.93 -18.83
C GLY A 1018 11.73 -13.01 -19.49
N SER A 1019 10.48 -13.26 -19.08
CA SER A 1019 9.61 -14.21 -19.80
C SER A 1019 8.45 -13.47 -20.48
N VAL A 1020 7.95 -14.03 -21.60
CA VAL A 1020 6.70 -13.51 -22.22
C VAL A 1020 5.54 -14.12 -21.46
N GLU A 1021 5.10 -13.43 -20.42
CA GLU A 1021 3.93 -13.84 -19.64
C GLU A 1021 2.65 -13.31 -20.29
N VAL A 1022 1.64 -14.17 -20.29
CA VAL A 1022 0.26 -13.79 -20.58
C VAL A 1022 -0.53 -14.07 -19.32
N GLU A 1023 -0.95 -13.00 -18.66
CA GLU A 1023 -1.66 -13.02 -17.39
C GLU A 1023 -3.07 -12.51 -17.64
N MET A 1024 -4.03 -13.44 -17.70
CA MET A 1024 -5.42 -13.14 -18.04
C MET A 1024 -6.37 -13.40 -16.87
N ASN A 1025 -5.91 -13.94 -15.75
CA ASN A 1025 -6.73 -14.10 -14.55
C ASN A 1025 -7.14 -12.73 -13.96
N THR A 1026 -8.08 -12.77 -13.03
CA THR A 1026 -8.47 -11.61 -12.23
C THR A 1026 -7.31 -11.19 -11.32
N SER A 1027 -6.91 -9.92 -11.38
CA SER A 1027 -5.84 -9.37 -10.54
C SER A 1027 -6.15 -7.93 -10.12
N ALA A 1028 -5.51 -7.46 -9.05
CA ALA A 1028 -5.67 -6.09 -8.58
C ALA A 1028 -5.14 -5.10 -9.63
N GLY A 1029 -5.94 -4.09 -9.98
CA GLY A 1029 -5.62 -3.16 -11.08
C GLY A 1029 -6.03 -3.65 -12.47
N ALA A 1030 -6.60 -4.85 -12.60
CA ALA A 1030 -7.07 -5.36 -13.88
C ALA A 1030 -8.26 -4.56 -14.44
N GLY A 1031 -8.30 -4.44 -15.77
CA GLY A 1031 -9.39 -3.81 -16.54
C GLY A 1031 -10.73 -4.56 -16.41
N THR A 1032 -11.80 -3.94 -16.92
CA THR A 1032 -13.15 -4.53 -16.90
C THR A 1032 -13.24 -5.87 -17.61
N LEU A 1033 -12.41 -6.10 -18.63
CA LEU A 1033 -12.34 -7.36 -19.38
C LEU A 1033 -11.73 -8.50 -18.54
N ARG A 1034 -10.53 -8.30 -18.00
CA ARG A 1034 -9.86 -9.31 -17.13
C ARG A 1034 -10.67 -9.66 -15.89
N LYS A 1035 -11.47 -8.74 -15.37
CA LYS A 1035 -12.39 -9.00 -14.24
C LYS A 1035 -13.50 -10.01 -14.56
N LYS A 1036 -13.80 -10.23 -15.84
CA LYS A 1036 -14.82 -11.18 -16.29
C LYS A 1036 -14.26 -12.57 -16.57
N ASN A 1037 -12.93 -12.70 -16.68
CA ASN A 1037 -12.30 -13.99 -16.91
C ASN A 1037 -12.47 -14.89 -15.68
N SER A 1038 -12.77 -16.18 -15.90
CA SER A 1038 -12.74 -17.20 -14.85
C SER A 1038 -11.28 -17.70 -14.66
N ALA A 1039 -11.02 -18.93 -14.22
CA ALA A 1039 -9.65 -19.46 -14.14
C ALA A 1039 -9.06 -19.63 -15.56
N ALA A 1040 -8.62 -18.52 -16.14
CA ALA A 1040 -8.13 -18.37 -17.50
C ALA A 1040 -6.75 -19.02 -17.66
N GLY A 1041 -6.63 -19.89 -18.66
CA GLY A 1041 -5.40 -20.62 -18.97
C GLY A 1041 -5.02 -20.48 -20.44
N ILE A 1042 -3.73 -20.47 -20.72
CA ILE A 1042 -3.22 -20.56 -22.09
C ILE A 1042 -3.17 -22.04 -22.48
N ILE A 1043 -3.70 -22.38 -23.66
CA ILE A 1043 -3.56 -23.70 -24.27
C ILE A 1043 -2.59 -23.57 -25.46
N GLY A 1044 -1.51 -24.35 -25.44
CA GLY A 1044 -0.43 -24.29 -26.44
C GLY A 1044 0.79 -23.50 -25.99
N SER A 1045 1.82 -23.41 -26.84
CA SER A 1045 3.11 -22.77 -26.51
C SER A 1045 3.26 -21.40 -27.16
N THR A 1046 3.61 -20.39 -26.36
CA THR A 1046 3.94 -19.02 -26.80
C THR A 1046 5.03 -19.03 -27.89
N GLY A 1047 4.82 -18.30 -28.99
CA GLY A 1047 5.77 -18.20 -30.11
C GLY A 1047 5.55 -19.18 -31.28
N THR A 1048 4.69 -20.19 -31.14
CA THR A 1048 4.45 -21.21 -32.19
C THR A 1048 3.27 -20.89 -33.12
N GLY A 1049 2.51 -19.83 -32.85
CA GLY A 1049 1.27 -19.50 -33.58
C GLY A 1049 0.07 -20.38 -33.22
N THR A 1050 0.24 -21.39 -32.37
CA THR A 1050 -0.84 -22.33 -31.95
C THR A 1050 -1.54 -21.94 -30.65
N VAL A 1051 -1.14 -20.81 -30.05
CA VAL A 1051 -1.67 -20.31 -28.78
C VAL A 1051 -3.16 -20.05 -28.87
N SER A 1052 -3.92 -20.58 -27.91
CA SER A 1052 -5.33 -20.27 -27.70
C SER A 1052 -5.58 -19.93 -26.22
N CYS A 1053 -6.53 -19.05 -25.95
CA CYS A 1053 -6.89 -18.58 -24.60
C CYS A 1053 -8.18 -19.23 -24.07
N SER A 1054 -8.08 -20.15 -23.12
CA SER A 1054 -9.25 -20.79 -22.49
C SER A 1054 -9.79 -19.95 -21.33
N ASN A 1055 -11.11 -20.02 -21.09
CA ASN A 1055 -11.77 -19.41 -19.93
C ASN A 1055 -11.56 -17.88 -19.82
N VAL A 1056 -11.42 -17.21 -20.95
CA VAL A 1056 -11.30 -15.75 -21.08
C VAL A 1056 -12.59 -15.20 -21.65
N TYR A 1057 -13.13 -14.13 -21.04
CA TYR A 1057 -14.35 -13.41 -21.41
C TYR A 1057 -14.53 -13.20 -22.91
N CYS A 1058 -13.44 -12.88 -23.61
CA CYS A 1058 -13.45 -12.64 -25.05
C CYS A 1058 -13.72 -13.90 -25.91
N HIS A 1059 -13.65 -15.11 -25.32
CA HIS A 1059 -13.71 -16.42 -25.97
C HIS A 1059 -14.52 -17.46 -25.16
N GLU A 1060 -15.46 -17.04 -24.30
CA GLU A 1060 -16.26 -17.97 -23.50
C GLU A 1060 -17.30 -18.68 -24.40
N ASN A 1061 -17.40 -20.02 -24.28
CA ASN A 1061 -18.43 -20.91 -24.86
C ASN A 1061 -18.26 -21.45 -26.30
N VAL A 1062 -17.09 -21.36 -26.92
CA VAL A 1062 -16.76 -22.11 -28.17
C VAL A 1062 -15.33 -22.66 -28.13
N THR A 1063 -14.95 -23.56 -29.06
CA THR A 1063 -13.55 -23.95 -29.24
C THR A 1063 -12.72 -22.69 -29.46
N THR A 1064 -11.86 -22.37 -28.51
CA THR A 1064 -11.09 -21.14 -28.54
C THR A 1064 -10.27 -21.06 -29.82
N PRO A 1065 -10.38 -19.97 -30.59
CA PRO A 1065 -9.63 -19.81 -31.82
C PRO A 1065 -8.13 -19.67 -31.54
N GLN A 1066 -7.31 -20.07 -32.51
CA GLN A 1066 -5.88 -19.77 -32.46
C GLN A 1066 -5.68 -18.25 -32.53
N TRP A 1067 -4.66 -17.76 -31.83
CA TRP A 1067 -4.35 -16.33 -31.66
C TRP A 1067 -4.24 -15.55 -32.98
N ASN A 1068 -3.79 -16.20 -34.06
CA ASN A 1068 -3.64 -15.62 -35.39
C ASN A 1068 -4.75 -16.03 -36.37
N GLN A 1069 -5.76 -16.77 -35.92
CA GLN A 1069 -6.81 -17.30 -36.79
C GLN A 1069 -7.59 -16.14 -37.44
N THR A 1070 -7.81 -16.29 -38.74
CA THR A 1070 -8.64 -15.35 -39.51
C THR A 1070 -9.99 -16.02 -39.75
N PHE A 1071 -11.06 -15.29 -39.45
CA PHE A 1071 -12.40 -15.78 -39.68
C PHE A 1071 -12.94 -15.24 -41.00
N THR A 1072 -13.64 -16.08 -41.75
CA THR A 1072 -14.47 -15.66 -42.87
C THR A 1072 -15.69 -14.88 -42.35
N ALA A 1073 -16.42 -14.22 -43.24
CA ALA A 1073 -17.68 -13.56 -42.87
C ALA A 1073 -18.67 -14.51 -42.16
N ALA A 1074 -18.62 -15.82 -42.44
CA ALA A 1074 -19.44 -16.84 -41.79
C ALA A 1074 -18.95 -17.26 -40.40
N GLY A 1075 -17.63 -17.21 -40.17
CA GLY A 1075 -16.96 -17.65 -38.96
C GLY A 1075 -16.72 -16.54 -37.92
N ARG A 1076 -16.98 -15.28 -38.27
CA ARG A 1076 -16.47 -14.11 -37.53
C ARG A 1076 -17.08 -13.88 -36.15
N CYS A 1077 -18.35 -14.24 -35.97
CA CYS A 1077 -19.04 -14.17 -34.69
C CYS A 1077 -18.97 -15.54 -34.01
N SER A 1078 -19.23 -16.61 -34.78
CA SER A 1078 -19.14 -18.01 -34.35
C SER A 1078 -17.76 -18.45 -33.84
N GLY A 1079 -16.71 -17.68 -34.12
CA GLY A 1079 -15.35 -17.89 -33.63
C GLY A 1079 -15.08 -17.40 -32.20
N CYS A 1080 -15.98 -16.63 -31.60
CA CYS A 1080 -15.82 -16.13 -30.22
C CYS A 1080 -16.99 -16.53 -29.31
N HIS A 1081 -18.20 -16.52 -29.86
CA HIS A 1081 -19.43 -17.08 -29.29
C HIS A 1081 -20.15 -17.81 -30.44
N GLU A 1082 -21.42 -18.24 -30.39
CA GLU A 1082 -22.08 -18.74 -31.62
C GLU A 1082 -22.33 -17.56 -32.61
N ASN A 1083 -23.00 -17.74 -33.76
CA ASN A 1083 -23.37 -16.58 -34.60
C ASN A 1083 -24.43 -15.63 -33.96
N ALA A 1084 -24.77 -15.90 -32.70
CA ALA A 1084 -25.31 -15.03 -31.65
C ALA A 1084 -24.73 -15.50 -30.29
N PRO A 1085 -24.65 -14.68 -29.23
CA PRO A 1085 -24.24 -15.17 -27.91
C PRO A 1085 -25.14 -16.35 -27.44
N SER A 1086 -24.56 -17.34 -26.76
CA SER A 1086 -25.28 -18.55 -26.28
C SER A 1086 -25.82 -18.42 -24.85
N THR A 1087 -25.71 -17.25 -24.24
CA THR A 1087 -26.10 -16.98 -22.85
C THR A 1087 -27.59 -16.68 -22.71
N ASP A 1088 -28.22 -17.21 -21.66
CA ASP A 1088 -29.52 -16.81 -21.10
C ASP A 1088 -30.56 -16.30 -22.13
N SER A 1089 -30.85 -14.99 -22.12
CA SER A 1089 -31.81 -14.27 -22.98
C SER A 1089 -31.58 -14.46 -24.48
N HIS A 1090 -30.34 -14.62 -24.91
CA HIS A 1090 -29.99 -14.62 -26.33
C HIS A 1090 -30.49 -15.88 -27.02
N ALA A 1091 -30.51 -17.02 -26.32
CA ALA A 1091 -31.06 -18.27 -26.83
C ALA A 1091 -32.58 -18.16 -27.09
N ALA A 1092 -33.31 -17.44 -26.23
CA ALA A 1092 -34.75 -17.22 -26.32
C ALA A 1092 -35.15 -16.24 -27.45
N HIS A 1093 -34.26 -15.32 -27.82
CA HIS A 1093 -34.58 -14.19 -28.70
C HIS A 1093 -33.86 -14.24 -30.06
N LYS A 1094 -33.34 -15.38 -30.51
CA LYS A 1094 -32.57 -15.48 -31.78
C LYS A 1094 -33.34 -15.05 -33.05
N VAL A 1095 -34.67 -15.15 -33.06
CA VAL A 1095 -35.54 -14.87 -34.23
C VAL A 1095 -36.63 -13.82 -33.93
N GLY A 1096 -37.06 -13.69 -32.67
CA GLY A 1096 -38.07 -12.72 -32.22
C GLY A 1096 -39.15 -13.33 -31.32
N ILE A 1097 -39.97 -12.49 -30.71
CA ILE A 1097 -41.08 -12.91 -29.85
C ILE A 1097 -42.20 -13.51 -30.71
N HIS A 1098 -42.68 -14.69 -30.31
CA HIS A 1098 -43.76 -15.40 -31.00
C HIS A 1098 -43.49 -15.56 -32.50
N TYR A 1099 -42.29 -15.99 -32.92
CA TYR A 1099 -42.03 -16.17 -34.35
C TYR A 1099 -42.63 -17.47 -34.90
N ASN A 1100 -42.91 -18.45 -34.05
CA ASN A 1100 -43.55 -19.73 -34.36
C ASN A 1100 -44.70 -20.01 -33.36
N ASN A 1101 -45.43 -21.10 -33.56
CA ASN A 1101 -46.52 -21.53 -32.67
C ASN A 1101 -47.63 -20.46 -32.47
N ILE A 1102 -47.83 -19.60 -33.48
CA ILE A 1102 -48.92 -18.63 -33.49
C ILE A 1102 -50.13 -19.23 -34.20
N PHE A 1103 -51.31 -19.20 -33.57
CA PHE A 1103 -52.54 -19.58 -34.26
C PHE A 1103 -52.94 -18.61 -35.38
N SER A 1104 -53.48 -19.17 -36.47
CA SER A 1104 -54.00 -18.43 -37.63
C SER A 1104 -55.34 -17.74 -37.38
N GLY A 1105 -56.01 -18.07 -36.27
CA GLY A 1105 -57.31 -17.53 -35.87
C GLY A 1105 -58.52 -18.40 -36.21
N THR A 1106 -58.41 -19.39 -37.11
CA THR A 1106 -59.55 -20.24 -37.54
C THR A 1106 -59.28 -21.75 -37.47
N SER A 1107 -58.06 -22.21 -37.79
CA SER A 1107 -57.53 -23.54 -37.42
C SER A 1107 -56.05 -23.63 -37.80
N GLY A 1108 -55.25 -24.36 -37.01
CA GLY A 1108 -53.82 -24.54 -37.27
C GLY A 1108 -52.93 -23.34 -36.92
N LEU A 1109 -51.63 -23.53 -37.11
CA LEU A 1109 -50.59 -22.52 -36.85
C LEU A 1109 -50.31 -21.71 -38.11
N LEU A 1110 -50.05 -20.41 -37.96
CA LEU A 1110 -49.43 -19.60 -38.99
C LEU A 1110 -48.08 -20.22 -39.36
N PRO A 1111 -47.66 -20.10 -40.63
CA PRO A 1111 -46.27 -20.32 -40.99
C PRO A 1111 -45.37 -19.46 -40.10
N ALA A 1112 -44.31 -20.04 -39.54
CA ALA A 1112 -43.39 -19.30 -38.69
C ALA A 1112 -42.72 -18.13 -39.46
N ALA A 1113 -42.46 -18.32 -40.75
CA ALA A 1113 -41.77 -17.38 -41.62
C ALA A 1113 -42.50 -17.21 -42.97
N GLY A 1114 -42.43 -16.02 -43.57
CA GLY A 1114 -42.93 -15.76 -44.92
C GLY A 1114 -42.28 -14.52 -45.55
N ALA A 1115 -42.47 -14.32 -46.86
CA ALA A 1115 -42.04 -13.09 -47.53
C ALA A 1115 -42.88 -11.88 -47.08
N VAL A 1116 -42.42 -10.66 -47.35
CA VAL A 1116 -43.17 -9.42 -47.06
C VAL A 1116 -44.60 -9.52 -47.62
N GLY A 1117 -45.60 -9.19 -46.80
CA GLY A 1117 -47.02 -9.32 -47.16
C GLY A 1117 -47.65 -10.71 -46.94
N VAL A 1118 -46.89 -11.76 -46.60
CA VAL A 1118 -47.43 -13.08 -46.23
C VAL A 1118 -47.89 -13.08 -44.78
N ASN A 1119 -49.03 -13.72 -44.50
CA ASN A 1119 -49.53 -13.89 -43.13
C ASN A 1119 -48.74 -14.97 -42.38
N ALA A 1120 -47.56 -14.59 -41.88
CA ALA A 1120 -46.65 -15.44 -41.13
C ALA A 1120 -46.28 -14.82 -39.77
N GLY A 1121 -45.68 -15.60 -38.89
CA GLY A 1121 -45.21 -15.14 -37.58
C GLY A 1121 -44.07 -14.12 -37.65
N HIS A 1122 -43.16 -14.28 -38.61
CA HIS A 1122 -42.12 -13.33 -38.94
C HIS A 1122 -41.91 -13.20 -40.46
N GLY A 1123 -41.16 -12.16 -40.86
CA GLY A 1123 -40.68 -11.97 -42.25
C GLY A 1123 -41.08 -10.64 -42.87
N ASP A 1124 -42.08 -9.97 -42.30
CA ASP A 1124 -42.47 -8.60 -42.63
C ASP A 1124 -42.21 -7.64 -41.45
N PRO A 1125 -41.20 -6.75 -41.51
CA PRO A 1125 -40.89 -5.79 -40.44
C PRO A 1125 -41.98 -4.73 -40.24
N ALA A 1126 -42.93 -4.60 -41.19
CA ALA A 1126 -44.10 -3.77 -40.98
C ALA A 1126 -45.04 -4.37 -39.93
N GLN A 1127 -45.01 -5.69 -39.73
CA GLN A 1127 -46.04 -6.44 -38.99
C GLN A 1127 -45.51 -7.22 -37.78
N SER A 1128 -44.23 -7.61 -37.78
CA SER A 1128 -43.61 -8.38 -36.71
C SER A 1128 -42.18 -7.89 -36.47
N THR A 1129 -41.80 -7.66 -35.22
CA THR A 1129 -40.44 -7.22 -34.87
C THR A 1129 -39.59 -8.44 -34.54
N THR A 1130 -38.60 -8.69 -35.38
CA THR A 1130 -37.49 -9.59 -35.06
C THR A 1130 -36.64 -8.93 -33.96
N ILE A 1131 -36.60 -9.54 -32.77
CA ILE A 1131 -35.74 -9.08 -31.67
C ILE A 1131 -34.33 -9.57 -31.94
N GLY A 1132 -33.63 -8.90 -32.85
CA GLY A 1132 -32.21 -9.12 -33.07
C GLY A 1132 -31.36 -8.41 -32.01
N CYS A 1133 -30.05 -8.69 -32.03
CA CYS A 1133 -29.09 -7.98 -31.19
C CYS A 1133 -29.17 -6.45 -31.39
N ASN A 1134 -29.57 -5.99 -32.58
CA ASN A 1134 -29.73 -4.58 -32.89
C ASN A 1134 -30.84 -3.89 -32.11
N ILE A 1135 -31.86 -4.61 -31.65
CA ILE A 1135 -32.94 -3.98 -30.89
C ILE A 1135 -32.43 -3.58 -29.51
N CYS A 1136 -31.61 -4.41 -28.85
CA CYS A 1136 -31.16 -4.20 -27.46
C CYS A 1136 -29.73 -3.67 -27.33
N HIS A 1137 -28.89 -3.90 -28.33
CA HIS A 1137 -27.47 -3.52 -28.36
C HIS A 1137 -27.18 -2.68 -29.61
N TYR A 1138 -28.02 -1.68 -29.91
CA TYR A 1138 -27.98 -0.87 -31.12
C TYR A 1138 -26.67 -0.10 -31.32
N ASN A 1139 -25.98 0.24 -30.23
CA ASN A 1139 -24.63 0.80 -30.32
C ASN A 1139 -23.64 -0.25 -30.84
N THR A 1140 -23.83 -1.52 -30.47
CA THR A 1140 -22.95 -2.64 -30.79
C THR A 1140 -23.27 -3.30 -32.12
N VAL A 1141 -24.53 -3.57 -32.44
CA VAL A 1141 -25.00 -4.22 -33.68
C VAL A 1141 -26.16 -3.40 -34.21
N LYS A 1142 -26.16 -3.04 -35.50
CA LYS A 1142 -27.27 -2.25 -36.09
C LYS A 1142 -28.14 -3.04 -37.05
N LEU A 1143 -27.64 -4.20 -37.51
CA LEU A 1143 -28.35 -5.02 -38.48
C LEU A 1143 -29.35 -5.95 -37.81
N PRO A 1144 -30.58 -6.07 -38.34
CA PRO A 1144 -31.66 -6.87 -37.74
C PRO A 1144 -31.45 -8.38 -37.83
N ARG A 1145 -30.49 -8.84 -38.63
CA ARG A 1145 -30.26 -10.27 -38.87
C ARG A 1145 -28.81 -10.56 -39.28
N ASN A 1146 -28.40 -11.80 -39.04
CA ASN A 1146 -27.13 -12.36 -39.49
C ASN A 1146 -27.40 -13.55 -40.42
N LYS A 1147 -27.08 -13.46 -41.71
CA LYS A 1147 -27.34 -14.58 -42.65
C LYS A 1147 -26.58 -15.86 -42.32
N TYR A 1148 -25.56 -15.80 -41.47
CA TYR A 1148 -24.77 -16.94 -41.02
C TYR A 1148 -25.25 -17.53 -39.69
N ASN A 1149 -26.26 -16.92 -39.07
CA ASN A 1149 -26.96 -17.54 -37.94
C ASN A 1149 -27.81 -18.70 -38.48
N SER A 1150 -27.61 -19.91 -37.93
CA SER A 1150 -28.34 -21.12 -38.35
C SER A 1150 -29.86 -21.00 -38.22
N SER A 1151 -30.35 -20.16 -37.29
CA SER A 1151 -31.77 -19.84 -37.13
C SER A 1151 -32.34 -19.02 -38.29
N CYS A 1152 -31.50 -18.35 -39.09
CA CYS A 1152 -31.91 -17.52 -40.23
C CYS A 1152 -31.45 -18.09 -41.58
N SER A 1153 -30.32 -18.81 -41.62
CA SER A 1153 -29.65 -19.24 -42.86
C SER A 1153 -30.36 -20.36 -43.62
N THR A 1154 -31.17 -21.16 -42.92
CA THR A 1154 -31.90 -22.32 -43.47
C THR A 1154 -33.29 -21.97 -44.01
N VAL A 1155 -33.74 -20.72 -43.79
CA VAL A 1155 -35.08 -20.25 -44.19
C VAL A 1155 -35.02 -19.60 -45.57
N ALA A 1156 -35.86 -20.06 -46.49
CA ALA A 1156 -35.88 -19.63 -47.90
C ALA A 1156 -35.99 -18.10 -48.09
N CYS A 1157 -36.70 -17.39 -47.20
CA CYS A 1157 -36.87 -15.92 -47.24
C CYS A 1157 -35.64 -15.13 -46.75
N HIS A 1158 -34.68 -15.80 -46.11
CA HIS A 1158 -33.46 -15.19 -45.58
C HIS A 1158 -32.18 -15.75 -46.19
N GLY A 1159 -32.30 -16.85 -46.95
CA GLY A 1159 -31.27 -17.39 -47.82
C GLY A 1159 -30.82 -16.39 -48.90
N ASN A 1160 -29.64 -16.65 -49.46
CA ASN A 1160 -28.87 -15.73 -50.30
C ASN A 1160 -29.49 -15.44 -51.69
N THR A 1161 -30.77 -15.78 -51.91
CA THR A 1161 -31.46 -15.74 -53.22
C THR A 1161 -32.47 -14.62 -53.39
N THR A 1162 -32.98 -13.99 -52.31
CA THR A 1162 -33.96 -12.89 -52.40
C THR A 1162 -33.40 -11.61 -51.79
N GLY A 1163 -32.88 -10.72 -52.65
CA GLY A 1163 -32.14 -9.49 -52.33
C GLY A 1163 -32.93 -8.37 -51.63
N SER A 1164 -33.50 -8.62 -50.47
CA SER A 1164 -34.25 -7.60 -49.70
C SER A 1164 -33.57 -7.19 -48.40
N ASN A 1165 -32.24 -7.01 -48.38
CA ASN A 1165 -31.53 -6.63 -47.16
C ASN A 1165 -30.38 -5.66 -47.43
N ALA A 1166 -30.14 -4.77 -46.45
CA ALA A 1166 -29.43 -3.50 -46.55
C ALA A 1166 -27.95 -3.50 -47.02
N ASP A 1167 -27.42 -4.63 -47.48
CA ASP A 1167 -26.20 -4.73 -48.29
C ASP A 1167 -26.12 -6.12 -48.98
N SER A 1168 -25.30 -6.27 -50.02
CA SER A 1168 -25.14 -7.49 -50.82
C SER A 1168 -24.54 -8.70 -50.06
N ILE A 1169 -24.18 -8.52 -48.79
CA ILE A 1169 -23.40 -9.50 -48.01
C ILE A 1169 -24.24 -10.07 -46.86
N GLY A 1170 -25.20 -9.34 -46.28
CA GLY A 1170 -26.17 -9.86 -45.30
C GLY A 1170 -25.59 -10.41 -43.99
N ALA A 1171 -24.31 -10.18 -43.73
CA ALA A 1171 -23.60 -10.58 -42.52
C ALA A 1171 -23.84 -9.57 -41.39
N ALA A 1172 -23.92 -10.02 -40.13
CA ALA A 1172 -24.01 -9.08 -39.00
C ALA A 1172 -22.71 -8.25 -38.87
N ARG A 1173 -22.89 -6.97 -38.55
CA ARG A 1173 -21.82 -5.98 -38.43
C ARG A 1173 -21.83 -5.33 -37.06
N ILE A 1174 -20.63 -5.03 -36.56
CA ILE A 1174 -20.45 -4.31 -35.31
C ILE A 1174 -20.50 -2.81 -35.59
N GLY A 1175 -21.53 -2.13 -35.09
CA GLY A 1175 -21.78 -0.71 -35.30
C GLY A 1175 -20.83 0.21 -34.53
N ASP A 1176 -20.31 -0.25 -33.39
CA ASP A 1176 -19.27 0.43 -32.62
C ASP A 1176 -18.51 -0.61 -31.78
N LEU A 1177 -17.21 -0.74 -32.06
CA LEU A 1177 -16.35 -1.71 -31.40
C LEU A 1177 -16.11 -1.41 -29.91
N SER A 1178 -16.33 -0.17 -29.46
CA SER A 1178 -16.17 0.24 -28.06
C SER A 1178 -17.22 -0.39 -27.13
N PHE A 1179 -18.39 -0.74 -27.67
CA PHE A 1179 -19.53 -1.35 -26.95
C PHE A 1179 -19.65 -2.86 -27.17
N HIS A 1180 -18.76 -3.48 -27.95
CA HIS A 1180 -18.84 -4.92 -28.22
C HIS A 1180 -18.11 -5.75 -27.16
N VAL A 1181 -16.82 -5.47 -26.96
CA VAL A 1181 -15.96 -6.25 -26.05
C VAL A 1181 -15.33 -5.30 -25.04
N ASN A 1182 -16.06 -4.89 -24.00
CA ASN A 1182 -15.55 -3.96 -22.98
C ASN A 1182 -15.79 -4.40 -21.53
N GLY A 1183 -16.30 -5.62 -21.32
CA GLY A 1183 -16.55 -6.20 -20.00
C GLY A 1183 -17.84 -5.69 -19.34
N ARG A 1184 -18.71 -5.03 -20.11
CA ARG A 1184 -20.03 -4.55 -19.68
C ARG A 1184 -21.11 -5.10 -20.62
N ASN A 1185 -22.32 -5.23 -20.09
CA ASN A 1185 -23.50 -5.57 -20.87
C ASN A 1185 -24.12 -4.25 -21.37
N ASP A 1186 -23.57 -3.69 -22.45
CA ASP A 1186 -24.01 -2.38 -22.96
C ASP A 1186 -25.35 -2.48 -23.67
N VAL A 1187 -26.42 -2.16 -22.95
CA VAL A 1187 -27.75 -2.05 -23.53
C VAL A 1187 -27.94 -0.67 -24.12
N ALA A 1188 -28.34 -0.62 -25.37
CA ALA A 1188 -28.71 0.59 -26.10
C ALA A 1188 -29.80 0.21 -27.08
N PHE A 1189 -31.02 0.71 -26.90
CA PHE A 1189 -32.10 0.31 -27.78
C PHE A 1189 -32.05 1.03 -29.12
N GLN A 1190 -32.55 0.36 -30.16
CA GLN A 1190 -32.75 0.99 -31.46
C GLN A 1190 -33.66 2.23 -31.30
N PRO A 1191 -33.23 3.41 -31.75
CA PRO A 1191 -34.05 4.62 -31.70
C PRO A 1191 -35.39 4.39 -32.39
N SER A 1192 -36.47 4.77 -31.70
CA SER A 1192 -37.83 4.74 -32.26
C SER A 1192 -38.33 3.34 -32.70
N ALA A 1193 -37.85 2.27 -32.09
CA ALA A 1193 -38.33 0.91 -32.37
C ALA A 1193 -39.58 0.55 -31.55
N TYR A 1194 -40.74 0.48 -32.20
CA TYR A 1194 -41.91 -0.19 -31.65
C TYR A 1194 -41.78 -1.71 -31.81
N MET A 1195 -42.17 -2.46 -30.78
CA MET A 1195 -42.22 -3.91 -30.84
C MET A 1195 -43.52 -4.33 -31.50
N LYS A 1196 -43.46 -5.21 -32.49
CA LYS A 1196 -44.64 -5.67 -33.23
C LYS A 1196 -44.75 -7.18 -33.11
N SER A 1197 -45.96 -7.72 -32.98
CA SER A 1197 -46.17 -9.15 -32.85
C SER A 1197 -47.45 -9.62 -33.55
N LYS A 1198 -47.32 -10.75 -34.25
CA LYS A 1198 -48.41 -11.46 -34.92
C LYS A 1198 -49.17 -12.41 -34.00
N ALA A 1199 -48.67 -12.63 -32.79
CA ALA A 1199 -49.35 -13.43 -31.79
C ALA A 1199 -50.75 -12.92 -31.51
N GLN A 1200 -50.92 -11.57 -31.51
CA GLN A 1200 -52.13 -10.80 -31.24
C GLN A 1200 -52.99 -11.37 -30.11
N VAL A 1201 -53.38 -10.57 -29.13
CA VAL A 1201 -54.44 -11.06 -28.23
C VAL A 1201 -55.81 -10.91 -28.88
N THR A 1202 -56.72 -11.84 -28.54
CA THR A 1202 -58.12 -11.78 -28.98
C THR A 1202 -58.69 -10.40 -28.72
N ASP A 1203 -59.64 -9.93 -29.52
CA ASP A 1203 -60.28 -8.64 -29.24
C ASP A 1203 -60.75 -8.59 -27.76
N ALA A 1204 -61.25 -9.74 -27.24
CA ALA A 1204 -61.73 -9.94 -25.87
C ALA A 1204 -60.66 -9.70 -24.81
N ALA A 1205 -59.46 -10.25 -25.02
CA ALA A 1205 -58.31 -10.07 -24.15
C ALA A 1205 -57.61 -8.72 -24.38
N PHE A 1206 -57.77 -8.09 -25.55
CA PHE A 1206 -57.24 -6.75 -25.83
C PHE A 1206 -58.00 -5.65 -25.04
N VAL A 1207 -59.30 -5.85 -24.72
CA VAL A 1207 -60.03 -5.13 -23.63
C VAL A 1207 -59.38 -5.28 -22.28
N SER A 1208 -58.40 -6.16 -22.13
CA SER A 1208 -57.71 -6.27 -20.86
C SER A 1208 -56.48 -5.37 -20.72
N TYR A 1209 -56.04 -4.76 -21.83
CA TYR A 1209 -54.62 -4.49 -22.00
C TYR A 1209 -54.20 -3.03 -22.06
N THR A 1210 -55.08 -2.12 -22.46
CA THR A 1210 -54.62 -0.84 -23.02
C THR A 1210 -54.12 0.24 -22.04
N GLY A 1211 -53.68 -0.10 -20.83
CA GLY A 1211 -52.88 0.87 -20.09
C GLY A 1211 -52.27 0.48 -18.76
N GLY A 1212 -51.10 -0.10 -18.83
CA GLY A 1212 -49.96 0.66 -18.30
C GLY A 1212 -49.39 1.54 -19.41
N LEU A 1213 -48.42 2.40 -19.10
CA LEU A 1213 -47.55 2.97 -20.15
C LEU A 1213 -46.97 1.84 -21.03
N GLY A 1214 -46.72 0.64 -20.50
CA GLY A 1214 -46.10 -0.47 -21.23
C GLY A 1214 -47.00 -1.45 -22.02
N GLY A 1215 -48.22 -1.03 -22.41
CA GLY A 1215 -49.15 -1.86 -23.19
C GLY A 1215 -48.91 -1.83 -24.72
N TRP A 1216 -49.78 -2.49 -25.48
CA TRP A 1216 -49.72 -2.53 -26.96
C TRP A 1216 -50.97 -1.89 -27.57
N ASN A 1217 -50.84 -1.46 -28.82
CA ASN A 1217 -51.86 -0.99 -29.74
C ASN A 1217 -52.18 -2.10 -30.73
N LYS A 1218 -53.45 -2.23 -31.09
CA LYS A 1218 -53.91 -3.20 -32.08
C LYS A 1218 -54.05 -2.50 -33.41
N THR A 1219 -53.39 -3.02 -34.43
CA THR A 1219 -53.38 -2.35 -35.74
C THR A 1219 -54.64 -2.69 -36.56
N ARG A 1220 -55.19 -3.91 -36.41
CA ARG A 1220 -56.40 -4.41 -37.10
C ARG A 1220 -57.07 -5.56 -36.33
N THR A 1221 -58.24 -6.01 -36.80
CA THR A 1221 -59.05 -7.12 -36.24
C THR A 1221 -58.21 -8.36 -35.94
N TYR A 1222 -58.51 -9.05 -34.83
CA TYR A 1222 -57.79 -10.25 -34.39
C TYR A 1222 -57.58 -11.25 -35.54
N LYS A 1223 -56.31 -11.54 -35.88
CA LYS A 1223 -55.91 -12.57 -36.85
C LYS A 1223 -56.49 -12.40 -38.27
N ALA A 1224 -56.94 -11.20 -38.66
CA ALA A 1224 -57.52 -10.95 -39.97
C ALA A 1224 -56.44 -10.78 -41.06
N GLY A 1225 -55.77 -11.88 -41.42
CA GLY A 1225 -54.78 -11.91 -42.51
C GLY A 1225 -53.46 -11.19 -42.21
N ALA A 1226 -52.68 -10.94 -43.27
CA ALA A 1226 -51.30 -10.47 -43.14
C ALA A 1226 -51.18 -9.15 -42.38
N SER A 1227 -52.04 -8.17 -42.66
CA SER A 1227 -51.96 -6.82 -42.09
C SER A 1227 -52.38 -6.69 -40.61
N SER A 1228 -52.76 -7.79 -39.95
CA SER A 1228 -53.22 -7.81 -38.55
C SER A 1228 -52.09 -8.19 -37.59
N TYR A 1229 -51.70 -7.24 -36.72
CA TYR A 1229 -50.64 -7.36 -35.72
C TYR A 1229 -50.83 -6.33 -34.59
N ASP A 1230 -50.16 -6.56 -33.47
CA ASP A 1230 -50.12 -5.62 -32.34
C ASP A 1230 -48.77 -4.91 -32.31
N THR A 1231 -48.74 -3.66 -31.84
CA THR A 1231 -47.52 -2.83 -31.70
C THR A 1231 -47.38 -2.27 -30.29
N SER A 1232 -46.19 -2.22 -29.70
CA SER A 1232 -45.99 -1.60 -28.39
C SER A 1232 -46.39 -0.13 -28.41
N LYS A 1233 -46.85 0.38 -27.27
CA LYS A 1233 -47.23 1.80 -27.12
C LYS A 1233 -46.03 2.74 -27.02
N ASN A 1234 -44.93 2.22 -26.47
CA ASN A 1234 -43.69 2.96 -26.29
C ASN A 1234 -42.56 2.32 -27.08
N TYR A 1235 -41.58 3.16 -27.40
CA TYR A 1235 -40.27 2.74 -27.85
C TYR A 1235 -39.51 2.09 -26.70
N LEU A 1236 -38.69 1.09 -27.00
CA LEU A 1236 -37.67 0.66 -26.05
C LEU A 1236 -36.67 1.79 -25.84
N THR A 1237 -36.40 2.13 -24.59
CA THR A 1237 -35.41 3.15 -24.22
C THR A 1237 -34.51 2.63 -23.13
N ILE A 1238 -33.27 3.13 -23.05
CA ILE A 1238 -32.35 2.68 -21.98
C ILE A 1238 -32.91 3.00 -20.59
N THR A 1239 -33.69 4.08 -20.46
CA THR A 1239 -34.39 4.45 -19.23
C THR A 1239 -35.45 3.43 -18.80
N SER A 1240 -36.00 2.67 -19.75
CA SER A 1240 -36.95 1.60 -19.46
C SER A 1240 -36.30 0.28 -19.07
N TYR A 1241 -34.98 0.16 -19.22
CA TYR A 1241 -34.24 -1.07 -18.95
C TYR A 1241 -33.57 -1.05 -17.58
N ASN A 1242 -33.86 -2.06 -16.78
CA ASN A 1242 -33.37 -2.16 -15.42
C ASN A 1242 -33.31 -3.58 -14.90
N ASN A 1243 -32.17 -3.96 -14.33
CA ASN A 1243 -31.87 -5.33 -13.88
C ASN A 1243 -32.19 -6.45 -14.89
N GLY A 1244 -32.10 -6.19 -16.20
CA GLY A 1244 -32.49 -7.18 -17.19
C GLY A 1244 -33.98 -7.23 -17.50
N SER A 1245 -34.77 -6.24 -17.08
CA SER A 1245 -36.21 -6.09 -17.39
C SER A 1245 -36.48 -4.78 -18.15
N CYS A 1246 -37.45 -4.79 -19.07
CA CYS A 1246 -37.92 -3.58 -19.77
C CYS A 1246 -39.31 -3.21 -19.26
N SER A 1247 -39.41 -2.19 -18.42
CA SER A 1247 -40.67 -1.91 -17.73
C SER A 1247 -41.72 -1.14 -18.54
N ASN A 1248 -41.39 -0.77 -19.78
CA ASN A 1248 -42.27 -0.04 -20.68
C ASN A 1248 -42.75 -0.89 -21.86
N ILE A 1249 -42.38 -2.18 -21.91
CA ILE A 1249 -42.90 -3.17 -22.86
C ILE A 1249 -43.14 -4.46 -22.07
N SER A 1250 -44.36 -4.63 -21.59
CA SER A 1250 -44.78 -5.84 -20.87
C SER A 1250 -45.31 -6.89 -21.84
N CYS A 1251 -45.34 -8.15 -21.43
CA CYS A 1251 -46.12 -9.17 -22.11
C CYS A 1251 -47.62 -8.84 -22.13
N HIS A 1252 -48.41 -9.55 -22.93
CA HIS A 1252 -49.82 -9.22 -23.20
C HIS A 1252 -50.74 -9.22 -21.97
N ASN A 1253 -50.28 -9.71 -20.81
CA ASN A 1253 -51.01 -9.73 -19.53
C ASN A 1253 -50.31 -8.98 -18.38
N GLY A 1254 -49.52 -7.93 -18.64
CA GLY A 1254 -48.92 -7.12 -17.55
C GLY A 1254 -47.77 -7.80 -16.78
N VAL A 1255 -47.50 -9.08 -17.09
CA VAL A 1255 -46.34 -9.81 -16.60
C VAL A 1255 -45.06 -9.14 -17.08
N THR A 1256 -44.17 -8.89 -16.14
CA THR A 1256 -42.87 -8.29 -16.41
C THR A 1256 -41.85 -9.32 -16.72
N VAL A 1257 -41.27 -9.14 -17.90
CA VAL A 1257 -40.31 -10.06 -18.47
C VAL A 1257 -38.92 -9.63 -18.03
N HIS A 1258 -38.26 -10.48 -17.23
CA HIS A 1258 -36.82 -10.40 -17.02
C HIS A 1258 -36.15 -11.19 -18.12
N TRP A 1259 -35.65 -10.44 -19.10
CA TRP A 1259 -34.93 -10.94 -20.24
C TRP A 1259 -33.79 -11.88 -19.81
N VAL A 1260 -33.11 -11.62 -18.70
CA VAL A 1260 -31.92 -12.37 -18.23
C VAL A 1260 -32.25 -13.66 -17.47
N ASN A 1261 -33.33 -13.71 -16.69
CA ASN A 1261 -33.54 -14.80 -15.71
C ASN A 1261 -34.72 -15.71 -16.02
N ASP A 1262 -35.71 -15.23 -16.77
CA ASP A 1262 -37.00 -15.94 -16.92
C ASP A 1262 -36.96 -17.03 -18.01
N PHE A 1263 -35.81 -17.25 -18.65
CA PHE A 1263 -35.74 -18.01 -19.90
C PHE A 1263 -34.80 -19.25 -19.87
N GLY A 1264 -34.31 -19.63 -18.69
CA GLY A 1264 -33.54 -20.86 -18.47
C GLY A 1264 -34.39 -22.00 -17.89
N GLY A 1265 -34.79 -22.96 -18.73
CA GLY A 1265 -35.25 -24.29 -18.29
C GLY A 1265 -36.69 -24.69 -18.63
N ALA A 1266 -37.66 -23.77 -18.73
CA ALA A 1266 -39.02 -24.10 -19.17
C ALA A 1266 -39.70 -22.85 -19.77
N GLN A 1267 -39.64 -22.70 -21.09
CA GLN A 1267 -40.29 -21.61 -21.81
C GLN A 1267 -41.63 -22.06 -22.36
N ASP A 1268 -42.70 -21.79 -21.63
CA ASP A 1268 -44.06 -21.97 -22.13
C ASP A 1268 -44.83 -20.64 -22.09
N CYS A 1269 -46.04 -20.66 -22.64
CA CYS A 1269 -46.83 -19.45 -22.77
C CYS A 1269 -47.28 -18.88 -21.40
N THR A 1270 -47.14 -19.62 -20.29
CA THR A 1270 -47.53 -19.18 -18.94
C THR A 1270 -46.65 -18.06 -18.37
N MET A 1271 -45.45 -17.87 -18.92
CA MET A 1271 -44.53 -16.78 -18.55
C MET A 1271 -45.05 -15.40 -18.97
N CYS A 1272 -45.98 -15.35 -19.92
CA CYS A 1272 -46.55 -14.13 -20.46
C CYS A 1272 -48.08 -14.11 -20.45
N HIS A 1273 -48.70 -15.27 -20.18
CA HIS A 1273 -50.13 -15.47 -20.09
C HIS A 1273 -50.48 -16.10 -18.75
N THR A 1274 -51.29 -15.41 -17.97
CA THR A 1274 -51.82 -15.91 -16.70
C THR A 1274 -52.85 -17.05 -16.88
N ASN A 1275 -53.33 -17.26 -18.11
CA ASN A 1275 -54.13 -18.41 -18.56
C ASN A 1275 -54.09 -18.47 -20.10
N LEU A 1276 -54.11 -19.66 -20.72
CA LEU A 1276 -53.98 -19.86 -22.17
C LEU A 1276 -55.30 -20.15 -22.89
#